data_AF-A0A935JGJ2-F1
#
_entry.id   AF-A0A935JGJ2-F1
#
_cell.length_a   1.000
_cell.length_b   1.000
_cell.length_c   1.000
_cell.angle_alpha   90.00
_cell.angle_beta   90.00
_cell.angle_gamma   90.00
#
_symmetry.space_group_name_H-M   'P 1'
#
loop_
_entity.id
_entity.type
_entity.pdbx_description
1 polymer ?
#
loop_
_entity_poly.entity_id
_entity_poly.type
_entity_poly.pdbx_seq_one_letter_code
_entity_poly.pdbx_strand_id
1 'polypeptide(L)'
;MIKKYSQFLATFFLLSINSFISYAQLPTEPSLIHGQAHIDLINHHLTITNTPNTILDWQSFSIGPQDSVYFQQQDATSQILNRVIGSDPSHIFGNLSSNGHVWLVNPYGVLFGPDTRIDVAGLITSTLDISNIDFLANRHQFYASGHTGEVKNQGEIRTTLGGRVWLIGDQVSNEGLIQTPTGQIVLAAGKSIELVDSGAPNVIVKVKASENETINLGSLVAASGGKIDLHGSIVNQEGIVRANSLSTDAAGHIVLTADQISLATNSETQANTGFIQMKADATLNNWGLVNSNYTNLVASEIFQEGKIVAYGGNINLVGNNYTYLDGLIDVSNVQGTGGTIKLLTGKLEGTAGAALRADGQQGGNIVLESNTSSAFSSSVTAIGSTQGGRIDMTGDSILLLNADIDVSGGTKGGIVYLGKDKQAVTDTFQATREVLIGVGSEVRASGGDRGGEINIFSTEVSEQHGSLQALDGGRIKLASNGEIHETGETKAGIGGTVLFDTNRLSITDNPPDNLTFAHKVTSGSLNGQPKLTEGDNFGSAVALDGDLLAVGAANDSSNGSKNQGAIYLFNGVGSNFSGLTLQKKVTSELGAIGMPSLSQASFFGSAVAIDGDHLVVGARGDVLNEISSGAVYLFTGVGSDFSGLTWKGTIASGEGALSMPRLSEFDFFGSALALQGDRLVIGAAGDSFRGSNQGAVHLFTGVGTDFSNLTWKEKLTSGERGMPGLRNSDFFGWSLAMSGDLLAVGAINDSTGGTNRGAVHLFTGVGTDFSNLTWKEKLASGERGMPELKNSDFFGWSLALRGNQLVVGALGDDGEKSDERNRGAVHLFTGVGSDYSRLNWQYKIAPNRNSNESGFGLSVALDENRLAVGTIGDSSLTGAMYLIDLFNPIGNSTGRQATLDTAVQGVNTAMLGARAVLDGVGTGSVIDTVSQPVTSSFGRVNLAQMGFTDMLRLLESRREFKEKLFADALYKLELDPRLSDVPECLKIEDATLGLCRISDKQRDELKSKQLKGQKVGRKITRVSLPQIERKLIILFGIDQYADQSIPSLENAVADIEAIGNVFSNQLGYEVRSVKNASRADMIATLNQLATQMEANDSVVIYFAGHGYLNEKTNMGYWIPADASAKDPRTWIANSDISIMLTSINSKQIVMISDSCYSGAFTKEQQLLKSDIIAEPTEILTKRTVVVMSSGGDEPVADEGKDGHSIFAWYLIQTLRDINNWKPGTSIFEQIQRDVSNSFPQTPQYGAAISAGHQKGGDYLFEFRKLE
;
A
#
# COMPACT_ATOMS: atom_id res chain seq x y z
N MET A 1 12.45 -35.06 -17.55
CA MET A 1 13.12 -35.74 -18.66
C MET A 1 14.30 -36.56 -18.12
N ILE A 2 14.35 -37.85 -18.46
CA ILE A 2 15.56 -38.72 -18.54
C ILE A 2 16.31 -38.93 -17.19
N LYS A 3 15.92 -39.89 -16.34
CA LYS A 3 16.47 -41.27 -16.29
C LYS A 3 17.62 -41.57 -17.28
N LYS A 4 18.85 -41.78 -16.78
CA LYS A 4 19.66 -43.03 -16.97
C LYS A 4 21.12 -42.94 -16.46
N TYR A 5 21.59 -44.09 -15.93
CA TYR A 5 22.97 -44.53 -15.55
C TYR A 5 23.54 -43.95 -14.24
N SER A 6 23.63 -44.62 -13.08
CA SER A 6 23.86 -46.02 -12.68
C SER A 6 25.22 -46.61 -13.07
N GLN A 7 25.93 -47.07 -12.03
CA GLN A 7 27.08 -48.01 -11.97
C GLN A 7 28.50 -47.47 -12.23
N PHE A 8 29.24 -47.27 -11.13
CA PHE A 8 30.50 -48.00 -10.91
C PHE A 8 30.67 -48.30 -9.41
N LEU A 9 30.36 -49.55 -9.04
CA LEU A 9 30.55 -50.12 -7.71
C LEU A 9 31.99 -50.65 -7.57
N ALA A 10 32.59 -50.39 -6.42
CA ALA A 10 33.38 -51.33 -5.62
C ALA A 10 34.38 -52.26 -6.32
N THR A 11 35.68 -51.91 -6.29
CA THR A 11 36.75 -52.86 -5.92
C THR A 11 38.01 -52.09 -5.54
N PHE A 12 38.30 -51.94 -4.24
CA PHE A 12 39.63 -52.05 -3.63
C PHE A 12 39.48 -51.87 -2.11
N PHE A 13 39.00 -52.93 -1.47
CA PHE A 13 39.16 -53.14 -0.04
C PHE A 13 40.22 -54.23 0.09
N LEU A 14 41.44 -53.89 0.54
CA LEU A 14 42.32 -54.71 1.41
C LEU A 14 43.78 -54.22 1.39
N LEU A 15 44.33 -54.09 2.61
CA LEU A 15 45.71 -53.81 3.03
C LEU A 15 46.19 -52.34 3.06
N SER A 16 45.73 -51.62 4.08
CA SER A 16 46.65 -51.05 5.07
C SER A 16 45.92 -50.90 6.40
N ILE A 17 46.01 -51.94 7.23
CA ILE A 17 45.87 -51.80 8.69
C ILE A 17 47.08 -50.94 9.10
N ASN A 18 46.90 -49.63 9.13
CA ASN A 18 47.71 -48.74 9.92
C ASN A 18 46.78 -48.12 10.96
N SER A 19 47.07 -48.46 12.20
CA SER A 19 46.45 -48.01 13.42
C SER A 19 46.18 -46.50 13.37
N PHE A 20 44.93 -46.10 13.18
CA PHE A 20 44.48 -44.86 13.80
C PHE A 20 44.31 -45.18 15.28
N ILE A 21 45.42 -45.07 16.00
CA ILE A 21 45.38 -44.81 17.44
C ILE A 21 44.53 -43.54 17.55
N SER A 22 43.30 -43.68 18.03
CA SER A 22 42.49 -42.55 18.47
C SER A 22 43.24 -41.95 19.65
N TYR A 23 44.16 -41.02 19.37
CA TYR A 23 44.78 -40.21 20.40
C TYR A 23 43.65 -39.48 21.12
N ALA A 24 43.60 -39.60 22.44
CA ALA A 24 42.85 -38.68 23.28
C ALA A 24 43.23 -37.25 22.85
N GLN A 25 42.25 -36.49 22.39
CA GLN A 25 42.42 -35.09 22.00
C GLN A 25 41.88 -34.29 23.17
N LEU A 26 42.72 -34.13 24.20
CA LEU A 26 42.54 -33.11 25.23
C LEU A 26 43.35 -31.87 24.83
N PRO A 27 43.03 -30.67 25.35
CA PRO A 27 43.81 -29.46 25.08
C PRO A 27 45.31 -29.65 25.39
N THR A 28 46.17 -29.16 24.51
CA THR A 28 47.63 -29.38 24.57
C THR A 28 48.44 -28.08 24.66
N GLU A 29 49.58 -28.18 25.35
CA GLU A 29 50.58 -27.11 25.49
C GLU A 29 50.01 -25.76 25.98
N PRO A 30 49.40 -25.71 27.20
CA PRO A 30 48.91 -24.46 27.76
C PRO A 30 50.05 -23.50 28.11
N SER A 31 49.86 -22.23 27.76
CA SER A 31 50.70 -21.10 28.16
C SER A 31 49.88 -20.08 28.94
N LEU A 32 50.29 -19.80 30.19
CA LEU A 32 49.62 -18.82 31.04
C LEU A 32 50.07 -17.40 30.70
N ILE A 33 49.13 -16.56 30.24
CA ILE A 33 49.39 -15.17 29.84
C ILE A 33 49.00 -14.18 30.94
N HIS A 34 47.90 -14.45 31.65
CA HIS A 34 47.40 -13.60 32.75
C HIS A 34 46.65 -14.43 33.79
N GLY A 35 46.72 -14.04 35.07
CA GLY A 35 46.05 -14.71 36.19
C GLY A 35 46.85 -15.88 36.77
N GLN A 36 46.15 -16.84 37.38
CA GLN A 36 46.70 -18.10 37.87
C GLN A 36 45.79 -19.24 37.43
N ALA A 37 46.40 -20.32 36.94
CA ALA A 37 45.71 -21.55 36.56
C ALA A 37 46.50 -22.78 37.03
N HIS A 38 45.78 -23.77 37.58
CA HIS A 38 46.30 -25.10 37.86
C HIS A 38 45.56 -26.11 36.99
N ILE A 39 46.28 -27.02 36.35
CA ILE A 39 45.75 -27.96 35.36
C ILE A 39 46.07 -29.38 35.82
N ASP A 40 45.02 -30.13 36.14
CA ASP A 40 45.09 -31.51 36.62
C ASP A 40 44.45 -32.46 35.60
N LEU A 41 45.22 -33.41 35.10
CA LEU A 41 44.73 -34.47 34.21
C LEU A 41 44.66 -35.80 34.95
N ILE A 42 43.43 -36.34 35.09
CA ILE A 42 43.19 -37.66 35.69
C ILE A 42 42.39 -38.50 34.68
N ASN A 43 43.02 -39.55 34.15
CA ASN A 43 42.47 -40.35 33.05
C ASN A 43 42.10 -39.46 31.84
N HIS A 44 40.83 -39.46 31.45
CA HIS A 44 40.25 -38.68 30.35
C HIS A 44 39.55 -37.39 30.84
N HIS A 45 39.83 -36.94 32.06
CA HIS A 45 39.22 -35.76 32.68
C HIS A 45 40.28 -34.71 33.00
N LEU A 46 40.19 -33.55 32.35
CA LEU A 46 41.06 -32.39 32.58
C LEU A 46 40.33 -31.36 33.46
N THR A 47 40.85 -31.10 34.66
CA THR A 47 40.33 -30.06 35.55
C THR A 47 41.26 -28.84 35.51
N ILE A 48 40.69 -27.66 35.25
CA ILE A 48 41.40 -26.39 35.23
C ILE A 48 40.85 -25.52 36.35
N THR A 49 41.65 -25.27 37.38
CA THR A 49 41.30 -24.36 38.48
C THR A 49 41.94 -23.00 38.24
N ASN A 50 41.15 -21.93 38.11
CA ASN A 50 41.67 -20.61 37.75
C ASN A 50 41.12 -19.45 38.60
N THR A 51 41.91 -18.37 38.68
CA THR A 51 41.46 -17.08 39.20
C THR A 51 40.59 -16.34 38.18
N PRO A 52 39.76 -15.36 38.57
CA PRO A 52 38.99 -14.53 37.64
C PRO A 52 39.89 -13.81 36.61
N ASN A 53 39.39 -13.64 35.38
CA ASN A 53 40.07 -12.98 34.26
C ASN A 53 41.40 -13.63 33.84
N THR A 54 41.50 -14.95 33.98
CA THR A 54 42.67 -15.72 33.53
C THR A 54 42.71 -15.79 32.00
N ILE A 55 43.91 -15.76 31.41
CA ILE A 55 44.14 -15.94 29.97
C ILE A 55 45.12 -17.09 29.77
N LEU A 56 44.70 -18.11 29.02
CA LEU A 56 45.50 -19.26 28.58
C LEU A 56 45.56 -19.29 27.05
N ASP A 57 46.78 -19.28 26.50
CA ASP A 57 47.01 -19.61 25.10
C ASP A 57 47.29 -21.12 24.97
N TRP A 58 46.81 -21.76 23.89
CA TRP A 58 46.90 -23.20 23.66
C TRP A 58 47.42 -23.50 22.26
N GLN A 59 48.26 -24.52 22.10
CA GLN A 59 48.65 -24.98 20.76
C GLN A 59 47.48 -25.70 20.05
N SER A 60 46.68 -26.46 20.80
CA SER A 60 45.41 -27.03 20.32
C SER A 60 44.42 -27.12 21.47
N PHE A 61 43.14 -26.88 21.17
CA PHE A 61 42.04 -27.06 22.12
C PHE A 61 40.94 -27.89 21.47
N SER A 62 41.01 -29.20 21.65
CA SER A 62 40.00 -30.17 21.22
C SER A 62 39.62 -31.06 22.41
N ILE A 63 38.43 -31.67 22.36
CA ILE A 63 37.93 -32.61 23.38
C ILE A 63 37.38 -33.84 22.66
N GLY A 64 38.06 -34.99 22.77
CA GLY A 64 37.60 -36.24 22.16
C GLY A 64 36.29 -36.78 22.75
N PRO A 65 35.58 -37.72 22.09
CA PRO A 65 34.26 -38.19 22.52
C PRO A 65 34.18 -38.83 23.91
N GLN A 66 35.30 -39.34 24.43
CA GLN A 66 35.39 -39.93 25.78
C GLN A 66 36.06 -38.98 26.79
N ASP A 67 36.53 -37.82 26.33
CA ASP A 67 37.27 -36.86 27.12
C ASP A 67 36.33 -35.81 27.72
N SER A 68 36.75 -35.18 28.81
CA SER A 68 36.03 -34.03 29.37
C SER A 68 36.95 -33.00 29.98
N VAL A 69 36.52 -31.75 29.91
CA VAL A 69 37.21 -30.59 30.49
C VAL A 69 36.28 -29.91 31.48
N TYR A 70 36.76 -29.68 32.71
CA TYR A 70 36.03 -28.97 33.75
C TYR A 70 36.82 -27.74 34.22
N PHE A 71 36.23 -26.55 34.07
CA PHE A 71 36.79 -25.31 34.60
C PHE A 71 36.20 -25.00 35.98
N GLN A 72 36.99 -25.17 37.04
CA GLN A 72 36.67 -24.81 38.41
C GLN A 72 37.12 -23.37 38.69
N GLN A 73 36.22 -22.42 38.53
CA GLN A 73 36.46 -21.00 38.75
C GLN A 73 36.08 -20.59 40.18
N GLN A 74 36.51 -19.39 40.61
CA GLN A 74 36.24 -18.89 41.96
C GLN A 74 34.74 -18.75 42.27
N ASP A 75 33.95 -18.22 41.33
CA ASP A 75 32.51 -18.03 41.44
C ASP A 75 31.84 -18.02 40.05
N ALA A 76 30.50 -17.90 40.01
CA ALA A 76 29.72 -17.94 38.79
C ALA A 76 29.87 -16.72 37.87
N THR A 77 30.46 -15.62 38.36
CA THR A 77 30.75 -14.42 37.58
C THR A 77 32.17 -14.40 37.02
N SER A 78 33.01 -15.34 37.47
CA SER A 78 34.39 -15.49 37.02
C SER A 78 34.43 -15.88 35.54
N GLN A 79 35.45 -15.39 34.83
CA GLN A 79 35.66 -15.71 33.42
C GLN A 79 37.12 -16.09 33.11
N ILE A 80 37.30 -16.96 32.12
CA ILE A 80 38.59 -17.39 31.59
C ILE A 80 38.60 -17.33 30.06
N LEU A 81 39.69 -16.79 29.49
CA LEU A 81 39.97 -16.78 28.06
C LEU A 81 40.92 -17.91 27.66
N ASN A 82 40.44 -18.81 26.81
CA ASN A 82 41.23 -19.84 26.15
C ASN A 82 41.40 -19.43 24.68
N ARG A 83 42.62 -19.09 24.26
CA ARG A 83 42.92 -18.72 22.87
C ARG A 83 43.80 -19.79 22.23
N VAL A 84 43.40 -20.30 21.07
CA VAL A 84 44.21 -21.24 20.28
C VAL A 84 45.16 -20.45 19.37
N ILE A 85 46.46 -20.70 19.51
CA ILE A 85 47.53 -20.07 18.72
C ILE A 85 48.10 -21.00 17.63
N GLY A 86 47.77 -22.30 17.69
CA GLY A 86 48.09 -23.26 16.63
C GLY A 86 47.16 -23.16 15.43
N SER A 87 47.41 -24.02 14.43
CA SER A 87 46.74 -23.98 13.12
C SER A 87 45.53 -24.89 12.98
N ASP A 88 45.18 -25.65 14.01
CA ASP A 88 44.14 -26.67 13.95
C ASP A 88 42.80 -26.13 14.47
N PRO A 89 41.66 -26.41 13.80
CA PRO A 89 40.35 -26.14 14.34
C PRO A 89 40.08 -26.88 15.65
N SER A 90 39.26 -26.29 16.51
CA SER A 90 38.82 -26.91 17.76
C SER A 90 37.69 -27.89 17.50
N HIS A 91 37.96 -29.19 17.66
CA HIS A 91 36.96 -30.25 17.59
C HIS A 91 36.51 -30.64 19.00
N ILE A 92 35.31 -30.22 19.38
CA ILE A 92 34.70 -30.53 20.67
C ILE A 92 33.67 -31.63 20.43
N PHE A 93 34.02 -32.87 20.79
CA PHE A 93 33.15 -34.05 20.67
C PHE A 93 32.81 -34.68 22.03
N GLY A 94 33.55 -34.32 23.09
CA GLY A 94 33.28 -34.74 24.48
C GLY A 94 32.56 -33.69 25.31
N ASN A 95 32.78 -33.69 26.62
CA ASN A 95 32.07 -32.80 27.56
C ASN A 95 32.92 -31.59 27.99
N LEU A 96 32.30 -30.41 28.05
CA LEU A 96 32.91 -29.20 28.64
C LEU A 96 31.97 -28.64 29.71
N SER A 97 32.46 -28.46 30.94
CA SER A 97 31.66 -27.85 32.00
C SER A 97 32.42 -26.81 32.82
N SER A 98 31.68 -25.89 33.46
CA SER A 98 32.25 -24.88 34.35
C SER A 98 31.21 -24.32 35.31
N ASN A 99 31.63 -23.94 36.51
CA ASN A 99 30.81 -23.13 37.39
C ASN A 99 30.82 -21.63 37.04
N GLY A 100 31.68 -21.17 36.11
CA GLY A 100 31.79 -19.77 35.64
C GLY A 100 31.68 -19.64 34.11
N HIS A 101 32.17 -18.51 33.56
CA HIS A 101 32.16 -18.22 32.13
C HIS A 101 33.42 -18.72 31.41
N VAL A 102 33.26 -19.41 30.28
CA VAL A 102 34.36 -19.94 29.47
C VAL A 102 34.37 -19.23 28.12
N TRP A 103 35.51 -18.65 27.76
CA TRP A 103 35.76 -18.12 26.42
C TRP A 103 36.69 -19.08 25.66
N LEU A 104 36.33 -19.42 24.42
CA LEU A 104 37.13 -20.22 23.50
C LEU A 104 37.28 -19.49 22.16
N VAL A 105 38.49 -19.01 21.88
CA VAL A 105 38.81 -18.27 20.66
C VAL A 105 39.74 -19.11 19.79
N ASN A 106 39.28 -19.49 18.60
CA ASN A 106 40.09 -20.21 17.60
C ASN A 106 39.78 -19.70 16.18
N PRO A 107 40.69 -18.88 15.58
CA PRO A 107 40.59 -18.41 14.21
C PRO A 107 40.33 -19.46 13.11
N TYR A 108 40.76 -20.70 13.33
CA TYR A 108 40.66 -21.78 12.34
C TYR A 108 39.32 -22.50 12.37
N GLY A 109 38.48 -22.25 13.38
CA GLY A 109 37.16 -22.86 13.49
C GLY A 109 36.92 -23.53 14.85
N VAL A 110 35.65 -23.62 15.23
CA VAL A 110 35.20 -24.36 16.41
C VAL A 110 33.98 -25.19 16.04
N LEU A 111 34.08 -26.52 16.17
CA LEU A 111 33.01 -27.46 15.91
C LEU A 111 32.61 -28.17 17.21
N PHE A 112 31.36 -27.99 17.63
CA PHE A 112 30.72 -28.85 18.62
C PHE A 112 29.99 -29.98 17.90
N GLY A 113 30.45 -31.23 18.03
CA GLY A 113 29.84 -32.39 17.37
C GLY A 113 28.50 -32.82 17.98
N PRO A 114 27.78 -33.76 17.36
CA PRO A 114 26.39 -34.10 17.71
C PRO A 114 26.21 -34.66 19.13
N ASP A 115 27.19 -35.39 19.67
CA ASP A 115 27.14 -35.98 21.01
C ASP A 115 27.71 -35.07 22.10
N THR A 116 28.13 -33.85 21.73
CA THR A 116 28.76 -32.88 22.63
C THR A 116 27.77 -32.33 23.64
N ARG A 117 28.22 -32.19 24.89
CA ARG A 117 27.46 -31.51 25.93
C ARG A 117 28.29 -30.43 26.63
N ILE A 118 27.79 -29.20 26.59
CA ILE A 118 28.39 -28.04 27.24
C ILE A 118 27.47 -27.57 28.37
N ASP A 119 27.97 -27.55 29.61
CA ASP A 119 27.22 -27.10 30.80
C ASP A 119 28.05 -26.04 31.58
N VAL A 120 27.80 -24.75 31.35
CA VAL A 120 28.59 -23.63 31.90
C VAL A 120 27.75 -22.49 32.48
N ALA A 121 28.31 -21.53 33.22
CA ALA A 121 27.57 -20.30 33.57
C ALA A 121 27.49 -19.31 32.39
N GLY A 122 28.43 -19.38 31.46
CA GLY A 122 28.29 -18.78 30.13
C GLY A 122 29.40 -19.22 29.19
N LEU A 123 29.12 -19.21 27.90
CA LEU A 123 30.03 -19.62 26.83
C LEU A 123 30.20 -18.48 25.84
N ILE A 124 31.43 -18.08 25.56
CA ILE A 124 31.74 -17.18 24.44
C ILE A 124 32.70 -17.93 23.52
N THR A 125 32.25 -18.26 22.32
CA THR A 125 33.06 -18.98 21.33
C THR A 125 33.28 -18.08 20.13
N SER A 126 34.53 -17.93 19.68
CA SER A 126 34.79 -17.09 18.51
C SER A 126 35.87 -17.58 17.55
N THR A 127 35.65 -17.36 16.24
CA THR A 127 36.73 -17.38 15.23
C THR A 127 37.33 -16.01 14.95
N LEU A 128 36.72 -14.94 15.44
CA LEU A 128 37.34 -13.62 15.50
C LEU A 128 38.23 -13.53 16.73
N ASP A 129 39.33 -12.78 16.62
CA ASP A 129 40.24 -12.58 17.73
C ASP A 129 39.78 -11.40 18.60
N ILE A 130 40.22 -11.40 19.85
CA ILE A 130 39.99 -10.34 20.85
C ILE A 130 41.31 -10.01 21.52
N SER A 131 41.63 -8.75 21.73
CA SER A 131 42.89 -8.39 22.40
C SER A 131 42.83 -8.71 23.90
N ASN A 132 43.98 -9.02 24.51
CA ASN A 132 44.05 -9.21 25.97
C ASN A 132 43.55 -7.96 26.73
N ILE A 133 43.83 -6.77 26.18
CA ILE A 133 43.44 -5.49 26.80
C ILE A 133 41.92 -5.35 26.79
N ASP A 134 41.27 -5.73 25.69
CA ASP A 134 39.81 -5.65 25.56
C ASP A 134 39.11 -6.68 26.46
N PHE A 135 39.59 -7.93 26.48
CA PHE A 135 39.09 -8.95 27.41
C PHE A 135 39.19 -8.50 28.87
N LEU A 136 40.37 -8.03 29.31
CA LEU A 136 40.58 -7.59 30.69
C LEU A 136 39.79 -6.33 31.05
N ALA A 137 39.51 -5.46 30.07
CA ALA A 137 38.70 -4.27 30.25
C ALA A 137 37.19 -4.53 30.09
N ASN A 138 36.77 -5.78 29.90
CA ASN A 138 35.40 -6.16 29.60
C ASN A 138 34.82 -5.43 28.37
N ARG A 139 35.67 -5.15 27.37
CA ARG A 139 35.27 -4.63 26.07
C ARG A 139 35.15 -5.79 25.10
N HIS A 140 33.96 -5.99 24.55
CA HIS A 140 33.67 -7.11 23.66
C HIS A 140 33.89 -6.72 22.19
N GLN A 141 35.12 -6.30 21.87
CA GLN A 141 35.54 -5.96 20.51
C GLN A 141 36.31 -7.11 19.88
N PHE A 142 35.72 -7.68 18.83
CA PHE A 142 36.27 -8.79 18.06
C PHE A 142 36.67 -8.30 16.65
N TYR A 143 37.78 -8.82 16.15
CA TYR A 143 38.34 -8.46 14.85
C TYR A 143 38.81 -9.69 14.07
N ALA A 144 38.71 -9.61 12.74
CA ALA A 144 39.22 -10.65 11.86
C ALA A 144 40.74 -10.81 12.00
N SER A 145 41.15 -12.07 12.13
CA SER A 145 42.54 -12.51 12.22
C SER A 145 43.14 -12.93 10.87
N GLY A 146 42.39 -12.73 9.76
CA GLY A 146 42.77 -13.12 8.40
C GLY A 146 42.33 -14.54 7.99
N HIS A 147 41.66 -15.28 8.88
CA HIS A 147 41.12 -16.63 8.63
C HIS A 147 39.58 -16.60 8.57
N THR A 148 38.98 -17.57 7.89
CA THR A 148 37.53 -17.67 7.65
C THR A 148 36.93 -18.90 8.33
N GLY A 149 37.36 -19.19 9.56
CA GLY A 149 36.85 -20.33 10.33
C GLY A 149 35.36 -20.14 10.70
N GLU A 150 34.64 -21.25 10.77
CA GLU A 150 33.23 -21.31 11.18
C GLU A 150 33.10 -21.66 12.68
N VAL A 151 32.15 -21.05 13.38
CA VAL A 151 31.63 -21.58 14.65
C VAL A 151 30.38 -22.41 14.36
N LYS A 152 30.48 -23.72 14.53
CA LYS A 152 29.40 -24.66 14.23
C LYS A 152 28.98 -25.46 15.45
N ASN A 153 27.71 -25.39 15.83
CA ASN A 153 27.13 -26.21 16.90
C ASN A 153 26.21 -27.31 16.35
N GLN A 154 26.56 -28.57 16.55
CA GLN A 154 25.71 -29.72 16.28
C GLN A 154 25.25 -30.42 17.57
N GLY A 155 25.82 -30.05 18.72
CA GLY A 155 25.55 -30.67 20.02
C GLY A 155 24.62 -29.85 20.90
N GLU A 156 24.72 -30.06 22.21
CA GLU A 156 23.91 -29.41 23.22
C GLU A 156 24.73 -28.42 24.07
N ILE A 157 24.33 -27.14 24.06
CA ILE A 157 24.92 -26.08 24.87
C ILE A 157 23.87 -25.56 25.85
N ARG A 158 24.15 -25.68 27.15
CA ARG A 158 23.27 -25.22 28.22
C ARG A 158 24.00 -24.28 29.18
N THR A 159 23.25 -23.30 29.70
CA THR A 159 23.74 -22.45 30.79
C THR A 159 22.92 -22.58 32.06
N THR A 160 23.52 -22.16 33.17
CA THR A 160 22.77 -21.84 34.41
C THR A 160 21.80 -20.67 34.19
N LEU A 161 20.90 -20.44 35.15
CA LEU A 161 19.91 -19.36 35.12
C LEU A 161 20.59 -17.99 34.96
N GLY A 162 20.20 -17.22 33.95
CA GLY A 162 20.74 -15.89 33.64
C GLY A 162 22.08 -15.92 32.89
N GLY A 163 22.57 -17.11 32.52
CA GLY A 163 23.80 -17.28 31.75
C GLY A 163 23.69 -16.79 30.30
N ARG A 164 24.82 -16.75 29.60
CA ARG A 164 24.89 -16.29 28.20
C ARG A 164 25.67 -17.23 27.29
N VAL A 165 25.25 -17.34 26.03
CA VAL A 165 25.95 -18.08 24.97
C VAL A 165 26.14 -17.16 23.76
N TRP A 166 27.38 -16.83 23.42
CA TRP A 166 27.73 -16.04 22.24
C TRP A 166 28.57 -16.88 21.29
N LEU A 167 28.09 -17.08 20.06
CA LEU A 167 28.83 -17.70 18.97
C LEU A 167 29.14 -16.62 17.93
N ILE A 168 30.43 -16.33 17.74
CA ILE A 168 30.90 -15.15 17.00
C ILE A 168 31.92 -15.59 15.95
N GLY A 169 31.71 -15.32 14.67
CA GLY A 169 32.69 -15.76 13.69
C GLY A 169 32.57 -15.09 12.34
N ASP A 170 33.33 -15.60 11.38
CA ASP A 170 33.10 -15.25 9.98
C ASP A 170 31.79 -15.84 9.47
N GLN A 171 31.55 -17.08 9.86
CA GLN A 171 30.35 -17.86 9.62
C GLN A 171 29.92 -18.51 10.93
N VAL A 172 28.61 -18.52 11.21
CA VAL A 172 28.07 -19.13 12.44
C VAL A 172 26.88 -20.01 12.07
N SER A 173 26.92 -21.27 12.48
CA SER A 173 25.80 -22.20 12.30
C SER A 173 25.40 -22.92 13.58
N ASN A 174 24.10 -23.04 13.79
CA ASN A 174 23.51 -23.88 14.83
C ASN A 174 22.61 -24.95 14.21
N GLU A 175 23.00 -26.21 14.31
CA GLU A 175 22.23 -27.42 13.98
C GLU A 175 21.74 -28.15 15.23
N GLY A 176 22.33 -27.87 16.40
CA GLY A 176 22.01 -28.47 17.68
C GLY A 176 21.05 -27.65 18.56
N LEU A 177 21.17 -27.81 19.88
CA LEU A 177 20.38 -27.07 20.88
C LEU A 177 21.26 -26.09 21.65
N ILE A 178 20.82 -24.84 21.74
CA ILE A 178 21.35 -23.84 22.67
C ILE A 178 20.24 -23.40 23.63
N GLN A 179 20.45 -23.55 24.93
CA GLN A 179 19.46 -23.23 25.95
C GLN A 179 20.04 -22.36 27.08
N THR A 180 19.47 -21.17 27.26
CA THR A 180 19.86 -20.20 28.30
C THR A 180 18.64 -19.71 29.09
N PRO A 181 18.22 -20.40 30.17
CA PRO A 181 17.04 -20.00 30.95
C PRO A 181 17.22 -18.58 31.54
N THR A 182 16.29 -17.66 31.28
CA THR A 182 16.35 -16.21 31.63
C THR A 182 17.58 -15.46 31.10
N GLY A 183 18.34 -16.11 30.20
CA GLY A 183 19.66 -15.67 29.74
C GLY A 183 19.66 -15.08 28.34
N GLN A 184 20.84 -15.01 27.72
CA GLN A 184 21.02 -14.45 26.38
C GLN A 184 21.72 -15.44 25.42
N ILE A 185 21.23 -15.49 24.19
CA ILE A 185 21.88 -16.17 23.07
C ILE A 185 22.23 -15.11 22.00
N VAL A 186 23.47 -15.09 21.53
CA VAL A 186 23.90 -14.24 20.40
C VAL A 186 24.60 -15.10 19.35
N LEU A 187 24.10 -15.09 18.13
CA LEU A 187 24.81 -15.62 16.95
C LEU A 187 25.20 -14.44 16.06
N ALA A 188 26.50 -14.23 15.83
CA ALA A 188 26.97 -13.07 15.09
C ALA A 188 28.07 -13.43 14.09
N ALA A 189 27.78 -13.23 12.80
CA ALA A 189 28.70 -13.40 11.69
C ALA A 189 29.20 -12.05 11.15
N GLY A 190 30.52 -11.88 10.99
CA GLY A 190 31.09 -10.59 10.57
C GLY A 190 32.63 -10.58 10.56
N LYS A 191 33.25 -9.58 9.91
CA LYS A 191 34.72 -9.39 9.95
C LYS A 191 35.19 -8.54 11.14
N SER A 192 34.29 -7.77 11.73
CA SER A 192 34.51 -7.06 12.98
C SER A 192 33.18 -6.96 13.69
N ILE A 193 33.17 -7.26 14.98
CA ILE A 193 31.98 -7.33 15.82
C ILE A 193 32.31 -6.60 17.12
N GLU A 194 31.56 -5.55 17.40
CA GLU A 194 31.56 -4.88 18.70
C GLU A 194 30.24 -5.21 19.37
N LEU A 195 30.26 -5.78 20.58
CA LEU A 195 29.06 -6.01 21.39
C LEU A 195 29.07 -5.00 22.55
N VAL A 196 28.07 -4.12 22.61
CA VAL A 196 27.95 -3.12 23.69
C VAL A 196 26.94 -3.61 24.72
N ASP A 197 27.44 -4.05 25.87
CA ASP A 197 26.61 -4.35 27.04
C ASP A 197 26.32 -3.03 27.77
N SER A 198 25.14 -2.46 27.51
CA SER A 198 24.59 -1.36 28.29
C SER A 198 23.16 -1.77 28.65
N GLY A 199 22.63 -1.36 29.79
CA GLY A 199 21.27 -1.72 30.25
C GLY A 199 20.11 -1.26 29.35
N ALA A 200 20.32 -1.04 28.06
CA ALA A 200 19.33 -0.89 27.01
C ALA A 200 19.02 -2.25 26.35
N PRO A 201 17.82 -2.44 25.77
CA PRO A 201 17.39 -3.72 25.19
C PRO A 201 18.14 -4.17 23.92
N ASN A 202 19.17 -3.47 23.47
CA ASN A 202 19.79 -3.70 22.15
C ASN A 202 21.29 -3.95 22.28
N VAL A 203 21.75 -5.16 21.97
CA VAL A 203 23.16 -5.39 21.62
C VAL A 203 23.41 -4.72 20.27
N ILE A 204 24.18 -3.64 20.26
CA ILE A 204 24.57 -2.98 19.00
C ILE A 204 25.72 -3.77 18.40
N VAL A 205 25.43 -4.63 17.41
CA VAL A 205 26.46 -5.28 16.60
C VAL A 205 26.81 -4.37 15.42
N LYS A 206 27.98 -3.75 15.44
CA LYS A 206 28.52 -3.06 14.25
C LYS A 206 29.24 -4.05 13.37
N VAL A 207 28.54 -4.61 12.39
CA VAL A 207 29.14 -5.49 11.39
C VAL A 207 29.69 -4.65 10.23
N LYS A 208 30.95 -4.88 9.86
CA LYS A 208 31.49 -4.53 8.53
C LYS A 208 31.72 -5.84 7.78
N ALA A 209 30.86 -6.22 6.82
CA ALA A 209 31.12 -7.37 5.96
C ALA A 209 30.27 -7.35 4.67
N SER A 210 30.78 -8.00 3.64
CA SER A 210 30.05 -8.53 2.48
C SER A 210 30.27 -10.04 2.47
N GLU A 211 29.20 -10.85 2.33
CA GLU A 211 29.19 -12.33 2.20
C GLU A 211 29.17 -13.21 3.50
N ASN A 212 29.00 -12.63 4.70
CA ASN A 212 29.00 -13.41 5.96
C ASN A 212 27.60 -13.88 6.39
N GLU A 213 27.46 -15.13 6.85
CA GLU A 213 26.17 -15.78 7.09
C GLU A 213 26.02 -16.29 8.54
N THR A 214 24.82 -16.08 9.10
CA THR A 214 24.36 -16.74 10.33
C THR A 214 23.20 -17.68 9.98
N ILE A 215 23.37 -18.97 10.26
CA ILE A 215 22.38 -20.00 9.95
C ILE A 215 21.89 -20.66 11.25
N ASN A 216 20.57 -20.78 11.42
CA ASN A 216 19.97 -21.59 12.48
C ASN A 216 19.06 -22.68 11.90
N LEU A 217 19.57 -23.91 11.83
CA LEU A 217 18.87 -25.15 11.48
C LEU A 217 18.30 -25.86 12.72
N GLY A 218 18.90 -25.62 13.89
CA GLY A 218 18.59 -26.24 15.18
C GLY A 218 17.62 -25.42 16.05
N SER A 219 17.79 -25.50 17.37
CA SER A 219 16.93 -24.84 18.36
C SER A 219 17.69 -23.87 19.26
N LEU A 220 17.21 -22.63 19.34
CA LEU A 220 17.65 -21.60 20.29
C LEU A 220 16.53 -21.33 21.28
N VAL A 221 16.76 -21.53 22.58
CA VAL A 221 15.74 -21.41 23.62
C VAL A 221 16.21 -20.56 24.80
N ALA A 222 15.64 -19.36 24.92
CA ALA A 222 15.88 -18.43 26.03
C ALA A 222 14.59 -18.24 26.85
N ALA A 223 14.28 -19.21 27.72
CA ALA A 223 13.01 -19.25 28.46
C ALA A 223 12.84 -18.10 29.47
N SER A 224 11.60 -17.77 29.83
CA SER A 224 11.25 -16.85 30.94
C SER A 224 11.80 -15.42 30.77
N GLY A 225 11.66 -14.85 29.56
CA GLY A 225 12.08 -13.48 29.30
C GLY A 225 13.53 -13.32 28.83
N GLY A 226 14.13 -14.39 28.33
CA GLY A 226 15.48 -14.33 27.77
C GLY A 226 15.55 -13.56 26.45
N LYS A 227 16.78 -13.32 25.98
CA LYS A 227 17.07 -12.56 24.76
C LYS A 227 17.78 -13.43 23.73
N ILE A 228 17.39 -13.33 22.46
CA ILE A 228 18.04 -14.04 21.36
C ILE A 228 18.32 -13.06 20.22
N ASP A 229 19.60 -12.91 19.87
CA ASP A 229 20.06 -11.98 18.86
C ASP A 229 20.79 -12.72 17.73
N LEU A 230 20.41 -12.51 16.46
CA LEU A 230 21.05 -13.07 15.26
C LEU A 230 21.51 -11.94 14.35
N HIS A 231 22.79 -11.94 13.97
CA HIS A 231 23.42 -10.86 13.20
C HIS A 231 24.33 -11.39 12.09
N GLY A 232 24.24 -10.83 10.88
CA GLY A 232 25.12 -11.19 9.76
C GLY A 232 24.89 -10.31 8.53
N SER A 233 25.56 -10.56 7.40
CA SER A 233 25.10 -10.01 6.12
C SER A 233 23.86 -10.78 5.64
N ILE A 234 23.84 -12.09 5.87
CA ILE A 234 22.71 -12.98 5.61
C ILE A 234 22.32 -13.69 6.91
N VAL A 235 21.04 -13.71 7.24
CA VAL A 235 20.46 -14.52 8.33
C VAL A 235 19.45 -15.49 7.75
N ASN A 236 19.75 -16.78 7.84
CA ASN A 236 18.88 -17.88 7.44
C ASN A 236 18.39 -18.62 8.68
N GLN A 237 17.09 -18.52 8.96
CA GLN A 237 16.46 -19.15 10.11
C GLN A 237 15.49 -20.24 9.61
N GLU A 238 15.85 -21.50 9.84
CA GLU A 238 15.09 -22.65 9.35
C GLU A 238 14.51 -23.51 10.49
N GLY A 239 15.16 -23.49 11.66
CA GLY A 239 14.77 -24.24 12.84
C GLY A 239 13.85 -23.47 13.79
N ILE A 240 14.18 -23.48 15.08
CA ILE A 240 13.36 -22.90 16.16
C ILE A 240 14.16 -21.79 16.89
N VAL A 241 13.54 -20.65 17.09
CA VAL A 241 14.00 -19.55 17.95
C VAL A 241 12.87 -19.21 18.93
N ARG A 242 13.06 -19.47 20.24
CA ARG A 242 12.03 -19.29 21.26
C ARG A 242 12.53 -18.51 22.47
N ALA A 243 11.91 -17.35 22.71
CA ALA A 243 12.11 -16.51 23.89
C ALA A 243 10.80 -16.34 24.68
N ASN A 244 9.99 -17.40 24.78
CA ASN A 244 8.67 -17.31 25.41
C ASN A 244 8.76 -16.95 26.91
N SER A 245 7.84 -16.09 27.36
CA SER A 245 7.63 -15.77 28.76
C SER A 245 6.17 -15.99 29.18
N LEU A 246 5.97 -16.22 30.48
CA LEU A 246 4.65 -16.29 31.12
C LEU A 246 4.28 -14.98 31.83
N SER A 247 5.21 -14.01 31.88
CA SER A 247 5.03 -12.71 32.54
C SER A 247 5.35 -11.59 31.56
N THR A 248 4.54 -10.53 31.57
CA THR A 248 4.78 -9.29 30.81
C THR A 248 5.95 -8.48 31.37
N ASP A 249 6.27 -8.63 32.66
CA ASP A 249 7.35 -7.89 33.33
C ASP A 249 8.75 -8.46 33.00
N ALA A 250 8.78 -9.67 32.45
CA ALA A 250 9.97 -10.34 31.94
C ALA A 250 9.67 -10.84 30.52
N ALA A 251 9.26 -9.92 29.64
CA ALA A 251 9.00 -10.21 28.24
C ALA A 251 10.28 -10.70 27.55
N GLY A 252 10.15 -11.71 26.67
CA GLY A 252 11.28 -12.16 25.86
C GLY A 252 11.53 -11.25 24.65
N HIS A 253 12.76 -11.23 24.18
CA HIS A 253 13.16 -10.40 23.05
C HIS A 253 13.91 -11.23 22.00
N ILE A 254 13.52 -11.09 20.74
CA ILE A 254 14.23 -11.66 19.60
C ILE A 254 14.58 -10.54 18.62
N VAL A 255 15.86 -10.42 18.25
CA VAL A 255 16.35 -9.43 17.28
C VAL A 255 17.12 -10.13 16.17
N LEU A 256 16.69 -9.93 14.92
CA LEU A 256 17.42 -10.35 13.72
C LEU A 256 17.87 -9.09 12.96
N THR A 257 19.15 -8.95 12.66
CA THR A 257 19.67 -7.82 11.87
C THR A 257 20.61 -8.31 10.77
N ALA A 258 20.30 -8.01 9.51
CA ALA A 258 21.13 -8.39 8.38
C ALA A 258 20.95 -7.50 7.15
N ASP A 259 21.68 -7.75 6.05
CA ASP A 259 21.31 -7.20 4.74
C ASP A 259 20.11 -7.98 4.18
N GLN A 260 20.11 -9.30 4.35
CA GLN A 260 19.03 -10.20 3.95
C GLN A 260 18.63 -11.12 5.11
N ILE A 261 17.32 -11.24 5.35
CA ILE A 261 16.74 -12.16 6.33
C ILE A 261 15.80 -13.13 5.61
N SER A 262 15.92 -14.42 5.90
CA SER A 262 15.05 -15.47 5.35
C SER A 262 14.58 -16.40 6.46
N LEU A 263 13.27 -16.56 6.60
CA LEU A 263 12.63 -17.53 7.49
C LEU A 263 11.99 -18.64 6.65
N ALA A 264 12.48 -19.87 6.76
CA ALA A 264 11.99 -20.99 5.94
C ALA A 264 10.58 -21.45 6.35
N THR A 265 9.90 -22.21 5.48
CA THR A 265 8.49 -22.62 5.65
C THR A 265 8.17 -23.29 6.99
N ASN A 266 9.09 -24.09 7.53
CA ASN A 266 8.88 -24.83 8.78
C ASN A 266 9.53 -24.15 10.00
N SER A 267 10.04 -22.94 9.81
CA SER A 267 10.76 -22.22 10.83
C SER A 267 9.81 -21.57 11.84
N GLU A 268 10.20 -21.53 13.11
CA GLU A 268 9.44 -20.90 14.19
C GLU A 268 10.27 -19.86 14.92
N THR A 269 9.78 -18.61 14.94
CA THR A 269 10.35 -17.52 15.73
C THR A 269 9.29 -17.00 16.71
N GLN A 270 9.44 -17.28 18.00
CA GLN A 270 8.39 -17.05 19.00
C GLN A 270 8.90 -16.31 20.26
N ALA A 271 8.23 -15.23 20.62
CA ALA A 271 8.39 -14.52 21.88
C ALA A 271 7.00 -14.20 22.44
N ASN A 272 6.28 -15.22 22.91
CA ASN A 272 4.95 -15.06 23.52
C ASN A 272 5.00 -14.00 24.63
N THR A 273 4.06 -13.06 24.63
CA THR A 273 4.01 -11.87 25.52
C THR A 273 5.17 -10.87 25.35
N GLY A 274 6.12 -11.17 24.46
CA GLY A 274 7.32 -10.40 24.22
C GLY A 274 7.39 -9.77 22.82
N PHE A 275 8.62 -9.47 22.41
CA PHE A 275 8.94 -8.59 21.30
C PHE A 275 9.83 -9.30 20.26
N ILE A 276 9.50 -9.11 18.98
CA ILE A 276 10.32 -9.56 17.85
C ILE A 276 10.63 -8.36 16.96
N GLN A 277 11.91 -8.13 16.67
CA GLN A 277 12.36 -7.15 15.69
C GLN A 277 13.23 -7.81 14.63
N MET A 278 12.92 -7.51 13.37
CA MET A 278 13.74 -7.92 12.24
C MET A 278 14.06 -6.69 11.40
N LYS A 279 15.34 -6.46 11.16
CA LYS A 279 15.81 -5.36 10.32
C LYS A 279 16.71 -5.92 9.23
N ALA A 280 16.23 -5.88 8.00
CA ALA A 280 17.00 -6.14 6.79
C ALA A 280 17.34 -4.81 6.09
N ASP A 281 18.54 -4.63 5.55
CA ASP A 281 18.82 -3.44 4.72
C ASP A 281 18.27 -3.61 3.28
N ALA A 282 18.21 -4.84 2.77
CA ALA A 282 17.66 -5.18 1.44
C ALA A 282 16.33 -5.95 1.52
N THR A 283 16.37 -7.27 1.74
CA THR A 283 15.20 -8.15 1.59
C THR A 283 14.89 -8.92 2.86
N LEU A 284 13.61 -8.99 3.23
CA LEU A 284 13.10 -9.87 4.28
C LEU A 284 12.06 -10.83 3.68
N ASN A 285 12.39 -12.12 3.65
CA ASN A 285 11.49 -13.19 3.22
C ASN A 285 11.00 -13.96 4.44
N ASN A 286 9.68 -14.01 4.64
CA ASN A 286 9.08 -14.83 5.67
C ASN A 286 8.16 -15.88 5.04
N TRP A 287 8.60 -17.14 5.06
CA TRP A 287 7.78 -18.31 4.74
C TRP A 287 7.33 -19.07 6.01
N GLY A 288 7.90 -18.76 7.17
CA GLY A 288 7.69 -19.46 8.44
C GLY A 288 6.64 -18.85 9.37
N LEU A 289 6.72 -19.19 10.66
CA LEU A 289 5.87 -18.66 11.73
C LEU A 289 6.63 -17.64 12.59
N VAL A 290 6.06 -16.43 12.71
CA VAL A 290 6.45 -15.41 13.67
C VAL A 290 5.31 -15.22 14.68
N ASN A 291 5.59 -15.33 15.97
CA ASN A 291 4.56 -15.18 17.02
C ASN A 291 5.07 -14.36 18.21
N SER A 292 4.41 -13.25 18.53
CA SER A 292 4.81 -12.35 19.62
C SER A 292 3.63 -11.56 20.20
N ASN A 293 3.87 -10.62 21.11
CA ASN A 293 2.91 -9.56 21.42
C ASN A 293 3.18 -8.28 20.62
N TYR A 294 4.42 -8.06 20.22
CA TYR A 294 4.82 -6.95 19.36
C TYR A 294 5.84 -7.44 18.31
N THR A 295 5.53 -7.25 17.03
CA THR A 295 6.42 -7.56 15.91
C THR A 295 6.72 -6.29 15.13
N ASN A 296 8.00 -6.02 14.86
CA ASN A 296 8.43 -4.94 13.97
C ASN A 296 9.40 -5.45 12.90
N LEU A 297 8.98 -5.39 11.64
CA LEU A 297 9.75 -5.80 10.47
C LEU A 297 10.10 -4.58 9.64
N VAL A 298 11.38 -4.38 9.35
CA VAL A 298 11.87 -3.26 8.55
C VAL A 298 12.80 -3.78 7.46
N ALA A 299 12.50 -3.49 6.20
CA ALA A 299 13.34 -3.83 5.05
C ALA A 299 13.18 -2.86 3.88
N SER A 300 14.02 -2.95 2.85
CA SER A 300 13.71 -2.29 1.58
C SER A 300 12.55 -3.00 0.88
N GLU A 301 12.57 -4.33 0.87
CA GLU A 301 11.52 -5.18 0.31
C GLU A 301 11.12 -6.27 1.33
N ILE A 302 9.82 -6.45 1.53
CA ILE A 302 9.26 -7.47 2.43
C ILE A 302 8.39 -8.43 1.61
N PHE A 303 8.69 -9.73 1.70
CA PHE A 303 7.88 -10.81 1.14
C PHE A 303 7.29 -11.62 2.29
N GLN A 304 5.98 -11.46 2.52
CA GLN A 304 5.24 -12.09 3.61
C GLN A 304 4.29 -13.17 3.06
N GLU A 305 4.79 -14.40 3.00
CA GLU A 305 4.06 -15.58 2.50
C GLU A 305 3.70 -16.55 3.64
N GLY A 306 4.42 -16.47 4.76
CA GLY A 306 4.20 -17.26 5.97
C GLY A 306 3.13 -16.68 6.90
N LYS A 307 3.26 -16.92 8.20
CA LYS A 307 2.31 -16.46 9.22
C LYS A 307 2.97 -15.55 10.25
N ILE A 308 2.38 -14.39 10.51
CA ILE A 308 2.74 -13.52 11.65
C ILE A 308 1.52 -13.40 12.56
N VAL A 309 1.72 -13.64 13.87
CA VAL A 309 0.67 -13.60 14.89
C VAL A 309 1.08 -12.69 16.03
N ALA A 310 0.16 -11.82 16.45
CA ALA A 310 0.24 -11.11 17.72
C ALA A 310 -1.16 -10.86 18.30
N TYR A 311 -1.77 -11.88 18.90
CA TYR A 311 -3.17 -11.83 19.38
C TYR A 311 -3.41 -10.67 20.37
N GLY A 312 -4.21 -9.67 19.96
CA GLY A 312 -4.45 -8.44 20.72
C GLY A 312 -3.25 -7.48 20.81
N GLY A 313 -2.15 -7.83 20.13
CA GLY A 313 -0.87 -7.13 20.13
C GLY A 313 -0.70 -6.19 18.93
N ASN A 314 0.54 -5.92 18.55
CA ASN A 314 0.85 -4.99 17.46
C ASN A 314 1.83 -5.61 16.46
N ILE A 315 1.56 -5.39 15.17
CA ILE A 315 2.44 -5.77 14.07
C ILE A 315 2.73 -4.51 13.24
N ASN A 316 4.00 -4.16 13.08
CA ASN A 316 4.46 -3.07 12.23
C ASN A 316 5.37 -3.60 11.12
N LEU A 317 5.04 -3.33 9.86
CA LEU A 317 5.84 -3.67 8.69
C LEU A 317 6.20 -2.38 7.96
N VAL A 318 7.49 -2.16 7.71
CA VAL A 318 8.02 -1.00 7.01
C VAL A 318 8.90 -1.46 5.85
N GLY A 319 8.38 -1.36 4.63
CA GLY A 319 9.07 -1.72 3.39
C GLY A 319 9.42 -0.48 2.56
N ASN A 320 10.67 -0.02 2.53
CA ASN A 320 10.96 1.27 1.87
C ASN A 320 10.52 1.35 0.40
N ASN A 321 10.60 0.24 -0.35
CA ASN A 321 10.24 0.17 -1.76
C ASN A 321 8.99 -0.69 -2.02
N TYR A 322 8.91 -1.87 -1.43
CA TYR A 322 7.88 -2.85 -1.80
C TYR A 322 7.51 -3.78 -0.64
N THR A 323 6.22 -4.13 -0.55
CA THR A 323 5.72 -5.16 0.35
C THR A 323 4.71 -6.04 -0.38
N TYR A 324 5.03 -7.32 -0.44
CA TYR A 324 4.21 -8.37 -1.04
C TYR A 324 3.61 -9.25 0.06
N LEU A 325 2.30 -9.45 0.02
CA LEU A 325 1.55 -10.26 0.97
C LEU A 325 0.85 -11.42 0.24
N ASP A 326 1.10 -12.65 0.68
CA ASP A 326 0.39 -13.88 0.26
C ASP A 326 0.01 -14.76 1.47
N GLY A 327 0.51 -14.44 2.66
CA GLY A 327 0.28 -15.19 3.90
C GLY A 327 -0.67 -14.52 4.90
N LEU A 328 -0.71 -15.06 6.12
CA LEU A 328 -1.60 -14.58 7.20
C LEU A 328 -0.87 -13.61 8.15
N ILE A 329 -1.48 -12.45 8.41
CA ILE A 329 -1.12 -11.52 9.48
C ILE A 329 -2.32 -11.41 10.42
N ASP A 330 -2.17 -11.87 11.67
CA ASP A 330 -3.30 -12.02 12.60
C ASP A 330 -2.99 -11.40 13.98
N VAL A 331 -3.71 -10.33 14.31
CA VAL A 331 -3.70 -9.69 15.64
C VAL A 331 -5.03 -9.84 16.37
N SER A 332 -5.85 -10.81 15.98
CA SER A 332 -7.21 -10.96 16.52
C SER A 332 -7.21 -11.32 18.01
N ASN A 333 -8.25 -10.89 18.74
CA ASN A 333 -8.46 -11.21 20.14
C ASN A 333 -9.95 -11.42 20.44
N VAL A 334 -10.40 -12.67 20.34
CA VAL A 334 -11.82 -13.03 20.50
C VAL A 334 -12.39 -12.73 21.90
N GLN A 335 -11.54 -12.55 22.92
CA GLN A 335 -11.95 -12.24 24.30
C GLN A 335 -11.81 -10.75 24.66
N GLY A 336 -11.36 -9.90 23.73
CA GLY A 336 -11.09 -8.49 24.00
C GLY A 336 -11.05 -7.65 22.72
N THR A 337 -10.26 -6.58 22.71
CA THR A 337 -10.07 -5.75 21.52
C THR A 337 -9.03 -6.38 20.60
N GLY A 338 -9.33 -6.47 19.31
CA GLY A 338 -8.35 -6.83 18.29
C GLY A 338 -7.14 -5.89 18.31
N GLY A 339 -5.97 -6.40 17.93
CA GLY A 339 -4.73 -5.63 17.95
C GLY A 339 -4.61 -4.61 16.82
N THR A 340 -3.38 -4.14 16.59
CA THR A 340 -3.08 -3.20 15.49
C THR A 340 -2.13 -3.81 14.46
N ILE A 341 -2.47 -3.66 13.17
CA ILE A 341 -1.56 -3.91 12.05
C ILE A 341 -1.23 -2.56 11.41
N LYS A 342 0.05 -2.23 11.28
CA LYS A 342 0.52 -1.05 10.54
C LYS A 342 1.49 -1.47 9.45
N LEU A 343 1.22 -1.04 8.22
CA LEU A 343 2.01 -1.30 7.02
C LEU A 343 2.34 0.02 6.34
N LEU A 344 3.63 0.30 6.19
CA LEU A 344 4.17 1.50 5.54
C LEU A 344 5.10 1.06 4.42
N THR A 345 4.80 1.40 3.17
CA THR A 345 5.63 0.93 2.06
C THR A 345 5.70 1.85 0.84
N GLY A 346 6.64 1.60 -0.08
CA GLY A 346 6.64 2.23 -1.40
C GLY A 346 5.43 1.78 -2.21
N LYS A 347 5.32 0.47 -2.43
CA LYS A 347 4.22 -0.20 -3.14
C LYS A 347 3.73 -1.40 -2.32
N LEU A 348 2.41 -1.60 -2.26
CA LEU A 348 1.76 -2.68 -1.52
C LEU A 348 0.93 -3.56 -2.46
N GLU A 349 1.18 -4.86 -2.43
CA GLU A 349 0.41 -5.89 -3.15
C GLU A 349 -0.01 -7.01 -2.20
N GLY A 350 -1.32 -7.26 -2.10
CA GLY A 350 -1.90 -8.41 -1.41
C GLY A 350 -2.66 -9.31 -2.39
N THR A 351 -2.24 -10.56 -2.51
CA THR A 351 -2.86 -11.57 -3.39
C THR A 351 -4.05 -12.26 -2.73
N ALA A 352 -4.73 -13.15 -3.44
CA ALA A 352 -5.81 -13.99 -2.87
C ALA A 352 -5.36 -14.93 -1.74
N GLY A 353 -4.05 -15.19 -1.60
CA GLY A 353 -3.52 -15.95 -0.45
C GLY A 353 -3.51 -15.14 0.85
N ALA A 354 -3.41 -13.81 0.74
CA ALA A 354 -3.21 -12.95 1.90
C ALA A 354 -4.46 -12.80 2.78
N ALA A 355 -4.25 -12.77 4.09
CA ALA A 355 -5.31 -12.43 5.04
C ALA A 355 -4.75 -11.55 6.17
N LEU A 356 -5.37 -10.39 6.39
CA LEU A 356 -5.03 -9.48 7.49
C LEU A 356 -6.22 -9.44 8.45
N ARG A 357 -5.99 -9.79 9.72
CA ARG A 357 -7.07 -9.89 10.71
C ARG A 357 -6.74 -9.15 11.99
N ALA A 358 -7.66 -8.31 12.42
CA ALA A 358 -7.68 -7.62 13.70
C ALA A 358 -9.04 -7.79 14.38
N ASP A 359 -9.61 -8.99 14.29
CA ASP A 359 -10.97 -9.26 14.80
C ASP A 359 -10.98 -9.34 16.33
N GLY A 360 -12.13 -9.11 16.95
CA GLY A 360 -12.26 -9.28 18.41
C GLY A 360 -13.67 -9.15 18.95
N GLN A 361 -13.78 -9.04 20.28
CA GLN A 361 -15.01 -8.55 20.90
C GLN A 361 -15.28 -7.11 20.46
N GLN A 362 -14.23 -6.29 20.46
CA GLN A 362 -14.15 -5.04 19.72
C GLN A 362 -13.12 -5.24 18.60
N GLY A 363 -13.43 -4.83 17.37
CA GLY A 363 -12.48 -4.89 16.28
C GLY A 363 -11.27 -3.98 16.53
N GLY A 364 -10.12 -4.37 16.03
CA GLY A 364 -8.85 -3.66 16.14
C GLY A 364 -8.64 -2.61 15.04
N ASN A 365 -7.38 -2.28 14.78
CA ASN A 365 -7.01 -1.25 13.81
C ASN A 365 -6.06 -1.80 12.73
N ILE A 366 -6.33 -1.51 11.47
CA ILE A 366 -5.43 -1.86 10.35
C ILE A 366 -5.14 -0.59 9.56
N VAL A 367 -3.87 -0.25 9.41
CA VAL A 367 -3.39 0.93 8.68
C VAL A 367 -2.45 0.47 7.57
N LEU A 368 -2.84 0.74 6.33
CA LEU A 368 -2.14 0.32 5.11
C LEU A 368 -1.77 1.58 4.31
N GLU A 369 -0.50 1.94 4.29
CA GLU A 369 -0.04 3.17 3.63
C GLU A 369 1.04 2.84 2.59
N SER A 370 0.80 3.26 1.34
CA SER A 370 1.79 3.17 0.27
C SER A 370 2.12 4.54 -0.35
N ASN A 371 3.31 4.68 -0.93
CA ASN A 371 3.69 5.87 -1.72
C ASN A 371 3.08 5.87 -3.12
N THR A 372 2.93 4.69 -3.74
CA THR A 372 2.46 4.54 -5.11
C THR A 372 1.13 3.82 -5.18
N SER A 373 1.06 2.52 -4.95
CA SER A 373 -0.17 1.77 -5.15
C SER A 373 -0.40 0.78 -4.03
N SER A 374 -1.65 0.68 -3.59
CA SER A 374 -2.16 -0.31 -2.66
C SER A 374 -3.17 -1.19 -3.39
N ALA A 375 -2.73 -2.39 -3.82
CA ALA A 375 -3.56 -3.35 -4.54
C ALA A 375 -3.85 -4.58 -3.68
N PHE A 376 -5.13 -4.95 -3.55
CA PHE A 376 -5.57 -6.09 -2.75
C PHE A 376 -6.59 -6.93 -3.51
N SER A 377 -6.42 -8.25 -3.46
CA SER A 377 -7.40 -9.24 -3.89
C SER A 377 -7.73 -10.25 -2.79
N SER A 378 -7.76 -9.76 -1.54
CA SER A 378 -7.63 -10.55 -0.33
C SER A 378 -8.59 -10.10 0.77
N SER A 379 -8.63 -10.83 1.89
CA SER A 379 -9.46 -10.47 3.05
C SER A 379 -8.69 -9.60 4.05
N VAL A 380 -9.29 -8.45 4.43
CA VAL A 380 -8.79 -7.52 5.45
C VAL A 380 -9.92 -7.26 6.44
N THR A 381 -9.80 -7.78 7.66
CA THR A 381 -10.91 -7.76 8.64
C THR A 381 -10.51 -7.14 9.98
N ALA A 382 -11.42 -6.35 10.54
CA ALA A 382 -11.39 -5.88 11.92
C ALA A 382 -12.80 -6.01 12.52
N ILE A 383 -13.36 -7.21 12.46
CA ILE A 383 -14.74 -7.50 12.85
C ILE A 383 -14.86 -7.53 14.37
N GLY A 384 -15.95 -6.95 14.89
CA GLY A 384 -16.26 -6.96 16.32
C GLY A 384 -17.54 -7.74 16.64
N SER A 385 -17.54 -8.59 17.66
CA SER A 385 -18.82 -9.16 18.15
C SER A 385 -19.72 -8.13 18.83
N THR A 386 -19.17 -6.98 19.25
CA THR A 386 -19.91 -5.82 19.79
C THR A 386 -19.72 -4.57 18.93
N GLN A 387 -18.48 -4.09 18.78
CA GLN A 387 -18.15 -2.92 17.98
C GLN A 387 -17.09 -3.25 16.94
N GLY A 388 -17.35 -2.94 15.68
CA GLY A 388 -16.39 -3.08 14.59
C GLY A 388 -15.17 -2.16 14.73
N GLY A 389 -14.07 -2.57 14.12
CA GLY A 389 -12.77 -1.89 14.20
C GLY A 389 -12.60 -0.77 13.17
N ARG A 390 -11.34 -0.48 12.82
CA ARG A 390 -10.99 0.55 11.84
C ARG A 390 -10.00 0.01 10.81
N ILE A 391 -10.22 0.34 9.54
CA ILE A 391 -9.30 0.07 8.43
C ILE A 391 -9.05 1.37 7.68
N ASP A 392 -7.79 1.82 7.63
CA ASP A 392 -7.32 2.95 6.82
C ASP A 392 -6.42 2.42 5.71
N MET A 393 -6.72 2.73 4.45
CA MET A 393 -5.91 2.36 3.28
C MET A 393 -5.60 3.61 2.45
N THR A 394 -4.32 3.83 2.16
CA THR A 394 -3.85 4.98 1.35
C THR A 394 -2.78 4.55 0.34
N GLY A 395 -2.63 5.35 -0.71
CA GLY A 395 -1.74 5.18 -1.86
C GLY A 395 -2.01 6.27 -2.90
N ASP A 396 -1.13 6.47 -3.89
CA ASP A 396 -1.44 7.28 -5.08
C ASP A 396 -2.62 6.64 -5.85
N SER A 397 -2.64 5.30 -5.93
CA SER A 397 -3.79 4.51 -6.35
C SER A 397 -4.15 3.41 -5.35
N ILE A 398 -5.46 3.18 -5.18
CA ILE A 398 -6.02 2.07 -4.40
C ILE A 398 -6.82 1.17 -5.34
N LEU A 399 -6.53 -0.14 -5.31
CA LEU A 399 -7.17 -1.13 -6.18
C LEU A 399 -7.65 -2.33 -5.35
N LEU A 400 -8.97 -2.52 -5.28
CA LEU A 400 -9.59 -3.67 -4.63
C LEU A 400 -10.22 -4.57 -5.69
N LEU A 401 -9.72 -5.78 -5.87
CA LEU A 401 -10.19 -6.74 -6.88
C LEU A 401 -10.59 -8.07 -6.24
N ASN A 402 -11.88 -8.38 -6.14
CA ASN A 402 -12.37 -9.51 -5.32
C ASN A 402 -11.87 -9.47 -3.87
N ALA A 403 -11.69 -8.27 -3.31
CA ALA A 403 -11.24 -8.08 -1.93
C ALA A 403 -12.42 -8.06 -0.96
N ASP A 404 -12.25 -8.60 0.25
CA ASP A 404 -13.26 -8.53 1.33
C ASP A 404 -12.71 -7.67 2.47
N ILE A 405 -13.20 -6.44 2.58
CA ILE A 405 -12.87 -5.50 3.65
C ILE A 405 -14.04 -5.45 4.63
N ASP A 406 -13.85 -5.93 5.86
CA ASP A 406 -14.95 -6.03 6.82
C ASP A 406 -14.57 -5.48 8.20
N VAL A 407 -15.28 -4.41 8.60
CA VAL A 407 -15.24 -3.82 9.94
C VAL A 407 -16.61 -3.88 10.61
N SER A 408 -17.44 -4.88 10.29
CA SER A 408 -18.77 -5.01 10.85
C SER A 408 -18.75 -5.30 12.36
N GLY A 409 -19.81 -4.88 13.05
CA GLY A 409 -19.99 -5.06 14.48
C GLY A 409 -21.32 -5.69 14.84
N GLY A 410 -21.37 -6.54 15.87
CA GLY A 410 -22.65 -7.11 16.33
C GLY A 410 -23.64 -6.08 16.88
N THR A 411 -23.16 -4.96 17.42
CA THR A 411 -23.97 -3.84 17.97
C THR A 411 -23.71 -2.53 17.20
N LYS A 412 -22.45 -2.18 16.99
CA LYS A 412 -22.03 -0.96 16.29
C LYS A 412 -21.03 -1.27 15.19
N GLY A 413 -21.29 -0.84 13.96
CA GLY A 413 -20.33 -0.99 12.85
C GLY A 413 -19.04 -0.18 13.06
N GLY A 414 -17.97 -0.59 12.38
CA GLY A 414 -16.65 0.04 12.40
C GLY A 414 -16.49 1.14 11.36
N ILE A 415 -15.24 1.49 11.04
CA ILE A 415 -14.92 2.57 10.10
C ILE A 415 -13.91 2.10 9.04
N VAL A 416 -14.20 2.39 7.77
CA VAL A 416 -13.27 2.20 6.65
C VAL A 416 -12.93 3.56 6.04
N TYR A 417 -11.64 3.84 5.83
CA TYR A 417 -11.15 4.94 5.02
C TYR A 417 -10.34 4.41 3.85
N LEU A 418 -10.76 4.72 2.62
CA LEU A 418 -10.04 4.44 1.38
C LEU A 418 -9.65 5.76 0.73
N GLY A 419 -8.36 6.06 0.77
CA GLY A 419 -7.76 7.25 0.19
C GLY A 419 -7.73 8.47 1.12
N LYS A 420 -6.89 9.44 0.75
CA LYS A 420 -6.73 10.71 1.49
C LYS A 420 -6.44 11.88 0.54
N ASP A 421 -6.84 13.08 0.93
CA ASP A 421 -6.36 14.31 0.29
C ASP A 421 -4.94 14.63 0.79
N LYS A 422 -4.13 15.34 -0.01
CA LYS A 422 -2.82 15.80 0.42
C LYS A 422 -2.99 17.02 1.32
N GLN A 423 -3.21 16.76 2.61
CA GLN A 423 -3.60 17.79 3.56
C GLN A 423 -2.42 18.58 4.18
N ALA A 424 -1.17 18.38 3.74
CA ALA A 424 -0.03 19.18 4.22
C ALA A 424 1.18 19.17 3.27
N VAL A 425 2.00 20.23 3.31
CA VAL A 425 3.34 20.29 2.69
C VAL A 425 4.32 19.29 3.36
N THR A 426 3.99 18.81 4.55
CA THR A 426 4.76 17.83 5.34
C THR A 426 4.32 16.38 5.12
N ASP A 427 3.28 16.12 4.33
CA ASP A 427 2.89 14.75 4.00
C ASP A 427 3.93 14.18 3.02
N THR A 428 4.69 13.18 3.46
CA THR A 428 5.69 12.50 2.61
C THR A 428 5.02 11.71 1.49
N PHE A 429 3.71 11.45 1.62
CA PHE A 429 2.90 10.67 0.70
C PHE A 429 2.03 11.58 -0.18
N GLN A 430 1.74 11.14 -1.40
CA GLN A 430 0.88 11.88 -2.32
C GLN A 430 -0.60 11.77 -1.91
N ALA A 431 -1.43 12.68 -2.40
CA ALA A 431 -2.88 12.50 -2.34
C ALA A 431 -3.25 11.23 -3.12
N THR A 432 -4.32 10.57 -2.71
CA THR A 432 -4.86 9.45 -3.50
C THR A 432 -5.50 10.00 -4.76
N ARG A 433 -4.90 9.73 -5.91
CA ARG A 433 -5.42 10.15 -7.22
C ARG A 433 -6.59 9.28 -7.62
N GLU A 434 -6.50 7.97 -7.40
CA GLU A 434 -7.48 7.00 -7.89
C GLU A 434 -7.86 5.98 -6.82
N VAL A 435 -9.16 5.69 -6.69
CA VAL A 435 -9.68 4.56 -5.92
C VAL A 435 -10.58 3.72 -6.82
N LEU A 436 -10.23 2.44 -7.02
CA LEU A 436 -11.05 1.46 -7.72
C LEU A 436 -11.46 0.33 -6.78
N ILE A 437 -12.76 0.23 -6.51
CA ILE A 437 -13.38 -0.89 -5.81
C ILE A 437 -14.05 -1.77 -6.86
N GLY A 438 -13.31 -2.73 -7.41
CA GLY A 438 -13.74 -3.59 -8.50
C GLY A 438 -14.91 -4.53 -8.16
N VAL A 439 -15.46 -5.12 -9.21
CA VAL A 439 -16.47 -6.19 -9.16
C VAL A 439 -16.00 -7.33 -8.26
N GLY A 440 -16.93 -7.90 -7.48
CA GLY A 440 -16.65 -8.98 -6.54
C GLY A 440 -15.94 -8.54 -5.26
N SER A 441 -15.46 -7.29 -5.18
CA SER A 441 -14.98 -6.71 -3.93
C SER A 441 -16.16 -6.27 -3.05
N GLU A 442 -16.02 -6.43 -1.73
CA GLU A 442 -17.02 -6.05 -0.76
C GLU A 442 -16.37 -5.25 0.38
N VAL A 443 -17.00 -4.13 0.75
CA VAL A 443 -16.60 -3.30 1.88
C VAL A 443 -17.78 -3.20 2.84
N ARG A 444 -17.64 -3.77 4.03
CA ARG A 444 -18.70 -3.83 5.05
C ARG A 444 -18.29 -3.07 6.32
N ALA A 445 -19.22 -2.28 6.83
CA ALA A 445 -19.17 -1.60 8.11
C ALA A 445 -20.54 -1.69 8.82
N SER A 446 -21.25 -2.80 8.67
CA SER A 446 -22.61 -2.96 9.20
C SER A 446 -22.62 -3.11 10.73
N GLY A 447 -23.70 -2.70 11.38
CA GLY A 447 -23.90 -2.86 12.82
C GLY A 447 -25.27 -3.43 13.14
N GLY A 448 -25.45 -4.20 14.22
CA GLY A 448 -26.78 -4.73 14.56
C GLY A 448 -27.78 -3.68 15.08
N ASP A 449 -27.30 -2.64 15.77
CA ASP A 449 -28.13 -1.54 16.30
C ASP A 449 -27.78 -0.18 15.67
N ARG A 450 -26.51 0.02 15.31
CA ARG A 450 -25.99 1.26 14.71
C ARG A 450 -24.95 0.92 13.64
N GLY A 451 -25.23 1.30 12.40
CA GLY A 451 -24.28 1.16 11.30
C GLY A 451 -22.98 1.92 11.50
N GLY A 452 -21.94 1.46 10.83
CA GLY A 452 -20.61 2.06 10.79
C GLY A 452 -20.46 3.06 9.64
N GLU A 453 -19.22 3.33 9.27
CA GLU A 453 -18.87 4.37 8.31
C GLU A 453 -17.91 3.86 7.24
N ILE A 454 -18.19 4.16 5.98
CA ILE A 454 -17.30 3.90 4.84
C ILE A 454 -17.01 5.24 4.17
N ASN A 455 -15.75 5.65 4.15
CA ASN A 455 -15.28 6.88 3.53
C ASN A 455 -14.33 6.54 2.39
N ILE A 456 -14.64 7.04 1.20
CA ILE A 456 -13.84 6.88 0.00
C ILE A 456 -13.50 8.27 -0.51
N PHE A 457 -12.22 8.52 -0.78
CA PHE A 457 -11.74 9.79 -1.30
C PHE A 457 -10.68 9.61 -2.39
N SER A 458 -10.78 10.41 -3.45
CA SER A 458 -9.72 10.57 -4.45
C SER A 458 -9.60 12.02 -4.93
N THR A 459 -8.48 12.38 -5.53
CA THR A 459 -8.30 13.69 -6.18
C THR A 459 -8.65 13.69 -7.66
N GLU A 460 -8.66 12.53 -8.32
CA GLU A 460 -8.99 12.42 -9.74
C GLU A 460 -10.23 11.55 -9.95
N VAL A 461 -10.20 10.26 -9.60
CA VAL A 461 -11.31 9.34 -9.90
C VAL A 461 -11.58 8.36 -8.77
N SER A 462 -12.86 8.22 -8.40
CA SER A 462 -13.34 7.13 -7.55
C SER A 462 -14.32 6.25 -8.33
N GLU A 463 -13.91 5.00 -8.58
CA GLU A 463 -14.69 3.97 -9.26
C GLU A 463 -15.20 2.96 -8.23
N GLN A 464 -16.50 2.96 -8.00
CA GLN A 464 -17.17 2.03 -7.09
C GLN A 464 -17.99 1.04 -7.92
N HIS A 465 -17.53 -0.21 -7.93
CA HIS A 465 -18.04 -1.28 -8.76
C HIS A 465 -18.46 -2.52 -7.96
N GLY A 466 -17.87 -2.71 -6.77
CA GLY A 466 -18.18 -3.78 -5.84
C GLY A 466 -19.42 -3.51 -4.97
N SER A 467 -19.44 -4.02 -3.74
CA SER A 467 -20.52 -3.75 -2.78
C SER A 467 -20.02 -2.93 -1.59
N LEU A 468 -20.76 -1.88 -1.23
CA LEU A 468 -20.56 -1.08 -0.02
C LEU A 468 -21.75 -1.28 0.92
N GLN A 469 -21.51 -1.73 2.15
CA GLN A 469 -22.59 -2.02 3.10
C GLN A 469 -22.29 -1.43 4.48
N ALA A 470 -23.13 -0.52 4.93
CA ALA A 470 -23.13 0.02 6.28
C ALA A 470 -24.57 0.02 6.82
N LEU A 471 -25.14 -1.17 7.02
CA LEU A 471 -26.55 -1.35 7.38
C LEU A 471 -26.89 -0.75 8.76
N ASP A 472 -28.19 -0.60 9.03
CA ASP A 472 -28.74 -0.14 10.31
C ASP A 472 -28.36 1.29 10.72
N GLY A 473 -28.46 2.23 9.77
CA GLY A 473 -28.24 3.65 10.04
C GLY A 473 -26.82 4.13 9.76
N GLY A 474 -26.03 3.35 9.02
CA GLY A 474 -24.63 3.67 8.72
C GLY A 474 -24.46 4.81 7.72
N ARG A 475 -23.21 5.21 7.53
CA ARG A 475 -22.83 6.31 6.64
C ARG A 475 -21.87 5.82 5.58
N ILE A 476 -22.16 6.14 4.33
CA ILE A 476 -21.28 5.84 3.20
C ILE A 476 -21.02 7.16 2.50
N LYS A 477 -19.75 7.56 2.41
CA LYS A 477 -19.31 8.77 1.71
C LYS A 477 -18.37 8.38 0.59
N LEU A 478 -18.73 8.78 -0.63
CA LEU A 478 -17.87 8.71 -1.81
C LEU A 478 -17.54 10.13 -2.24
N ALA A 479 -16.26 10.46 -2.27
CA ALA A 479 -15.78 11.79 -2.62
C ALA A 479 -14.67 11.70 -3.68
N SER A 480 -14.72 12.62 -4.64
CA SER A 480 -13.64 12.83 -5.61
C SER A 480 -13.56 14.29 -6.04
N ASN A 481 -12.36 14.88 -6.02
CA ASN A 481 -12.17 16.22 -6.61
C ASN A 481 -12.36 16.20 -8.14
N GLY A 482 -12.31 15.04 -8.80
CA GLY A 482 -12.60 14.88 -10.22
C GLY A 482 -13.95 14.22 -10.44
N GLU A 483 -13.96 12.91 -10.73
CA GLU A 483 -15.16 12.14 -11.09
C GLU A 483 -15.45 11.00 -10.09
N ILE A 484 -16.73 10.71 -9.88
CA ILE A 484 -17.21 9.49 -9.21
C ILE A 484 -18.01 8.67 -10.21
N HIS A 485 -17.64 7.39 -10.36
CA HIS A 485 -18.39 6.38 -11.10
C HIS A 485 -18.92 5.35 -10.12
N GLU A 486 -20.20 5.46 -9.77
CA GLU A 486 -20.89 4.47 -8.95
C GLU A 486 -21.83 3.61 -9.80
N THR A 487 -21.60 2.33 -9.65
CA THR A 487 -22.28 1.27 -10.39
C THR A 487 -22.65 0.19 -9.39
N GLY A 488 -21.74 -0.15 -8.46
CA GLY A 488 -21.91 -1.20 -7.47
C GLY A 488 -23.09 -1.05 -6.50
N GLU A 489 -23.29 -2.06 -5.65
CA GLU A 489 -24.38 -2.04 -4.67
C GLU A 489 -23.98 -1.26 -3.41
N THR A 490 -24.63 -0.11 -3.16
CA THR A 490 -24.42 0.70 -1.97
C THR A 490 -25.63 0.67 -1.03
N LYS A 491 -25.45 0.16 0.19
CA LYS A 491 -26.52 -0.01 1.19
C LYS A 491 -26.15 0.54 2.56
N ALA A 492 -26.79 1.63 2.97
CA ALA A 492 -26.67 2.19 4.32
C ALA A 492 -27.74 1.70 5.33
N GLY A 493 -28.67 0.85 4.88
CA GLY A 493 -29.79 0.35 5.70
C GLY A 493 -30.82 1.43 6.07
N ILE A 494 -31.83 1.03 6.83
CA ILE A 494 -32.92 1.94 7.25
C ILE A 494 -32.35 3.01 8.20
N GLY A 495 -32.54 4.28 7.85
CA GLY A 495 -32.01 5.43 8.61
C GLY A 495 -30.57 5.82 8.29
N GLY A 496 -29.91 5.13 7.35
CA GLY A 496 -28.54 5.42 6.94
C GLY A 496 -28.43 6.56 5.91
N THR A 497 -27.21 7.04 5.70
CA THR A 497 -26.89 8.13 4.76
C THR A 497 -25.87 7.68 3.74
N VAL A 498 -26.12 8.00 2.47
CA VAL A 498 -25.12 7.89 1.40
C VAL A 498 -24.86 9.31 0.87
N LEU A 499 -23.59 9.73 0.84
CA LEU A 499 -23.16 11.04 0.37
C LEU A 499 -22.22 10.89 -0.82
N PHE A 500 -22.50 11.65 -1.87
CA PHE A 500 -21.61 11.83 -3.03
C PHE A 500 -21.09 13.26 -3.04
N ASP A 501 -19.77 13.42 -3.10
CA ASP A 501 -19.10 14.72 -3.07
C ASP A 501 -18.09 14.82 -4.21
N THR A 502 -18.52 15.40 -5.33
CA THR A 502 -17.69 15.48 -6.55
C THR A 502 -18.10 16.58 -7.50
N ASN A 503 -17.16 17.00 -8.35
CA ASN A 503 -17.43 17.90 -9.46
C ASN A 503 -18.24 17.23 -10.58
N ARG A 504 -18.16 15.90 -10.71
CA ARG A 504 -18.93 15.10 -11.68
C ARG A 504 -19.32 13.76 -11.10
N LEU A 505 -20.62 13.55 -10.94
CA LEU A 505 -21.20 12.32 -10.42
C LEU A 505 -21.89 11.54 -11.53
N SER A 506 -21.51 10.27 -11.68
CA SER A 506 -22.17 9.31 -12.56
C SER A 506 -22.67 8.13 -11.72
N ILE A 507 -24.00 8.01 -11.57
CA ILE A 507 -24.66 6.89 -10.87
C ILE A 507 -25.45 6.12 -11.91
N THR A 508 -25.20 4.82 -12.02
CA THR A 508 -25.95 3.93 -12.91
C THR A 508 -26.50 2.72 -12.16
N ASP A 509 -27.71 2.29 -12.50
CA ASP A 509 -28.45 1.20 -11.82
C ASP A 509 -27.84 -0.21 -12.00
N ASN A 510 -26.62 -0.31 -12.50
CA ASN A 510 -25.89 -1.56 -12.65
C ASN A 510 -24.48 -1.38 -12.10
N PRO A 511 -24.00 -2.30 -11.24
CA PRO A 511 -22.57 -2.55 -11.05
C PRO A 511 -21.94 -2.71 -12.43
N PRO A 512 -20.66 -2.42 -12.65
CA PRO A 512 -19.99 -2.88 -13.84
C PRO A 512 -19.65 -4.36 -13.62
N ASP A 513 -20.47 -5.10 -12.87
CA ASP A 513 -20.77 -6.47 -13.22
C ASP A 513 -21.42 -6.39 -14.59
N ASN A 514 -20.55 -6.55 -15.58
CA ASN A 514 -20.76 -6.28 -16.99
C ASN A 514 -20.53 -4.82 -17.34
N LEU A 515 -19.61 -4.62 -18.27
CA LEU A 515 -19.82 -3.70 -19.39
C LEU A 515 -21.31 -3.49 -19.58
N THR A 516 -21.80 -2.28 -19.34
CA THR A 516 -23.12 -1.93 -19.82
C THR A 516 -23.04 -2.05 -21.33
N PHE A 517 -23.60 -3.13 -21.85
CA PHE A 517 -23.76 -3.35 -23.28
C PHE A 517 -24.58 -2.17 -23.78
N ALA A 518 -23.92 -1.23 -24.47
CA ALA A 518 -24.56 -0.04 -24.99
C ALA A 518 -25.74 -0.41 -25.90
N HIS A 519 -25.65 -1.57 -26.56
CA HIS A 519 -26.74 -2.18 -27.30
C HIS A 519 -26.51 -3.71 -27.49
N LYS A 520 -27.53 -4.54 -27.28
CA LYS A 520 -27.55 -5.96 -27.73
C LYS A 520 -28.37 -6.02 -29.01
N VAL A 521 -27.75 -6.42 -30.12
CA VAL A 521 -28.47 -6.57 -31.40
C VAL A 521 -28.95 -8.02 -31.53
N THR A 522 -30.27 -8.23 -31.46
CA THR A 522 -30.94 -9.55 -31.59
C THR A 522 -32.07 -9.52 -32.62
N SER A 523 -32.64 -10.68 -32.92
CA SER A 523 -33.84 -10.81 -33.76
C SER A 523 -35.01 -10.00 -33.18
N GLY A 524 -35.34 -8.87 -33.82
CA GLY A 524 -36.46 -8.00 -33.44
C GLY A 524 -36.10 -6.64 -32.82
N SER A 525 -34.82 -6.37 -32.56
CA SER A 525 -34.36 -5.10 -31.94
C SER A 525 -34.23 -3.91 -32.91
N LEU A 526 -34.59 -4.06 -34.19
CA LEU A 526 -34.38 -3.05 -35.24
C LEU A 526 -35.67 -2.81 -36.04
N ASN A 527 -36.03 -1.53 -36.20
CA ASN A 527 -37.15 -1.10 -37.04
C ASN A 527 -36.84 -1.38 -38.52
N GLY A 528 -37.64 -2.21 -39.20
CA GLY A 528 -37.50 -2.50 -40.65
C GLY A 528 -36.85 -3.85 -41.02
N GLN A 529 -37.04 -4.87 -40.19
CA GLN A 529 -36.51 -6.25 -40.26
C GLN A 529 -36.01 -6.81 -41.62
N PRO A 530 -34.87 -7.52 -41.57
CA PRO A 530 -34.75 -8.90 -42.02
C PRO A 530 -34.96 -9.85 -40.84
N LYS A 531 -35.77 -10.89 -41.04
CA LYS A 531 -36.06 -11.91 -40.05
C LYS A 531 -34.83 -12.82 -39.90
N LEU A 532 -34.02 -12.62 -38.84
CA LEU A 532 -32.99 -13.59 -38.44
C LEU A 532 -33.69 -14.90 -38.04
N THR A 533 -33.28 -16.01 -38.65
CA THR A 533 -33.76 -17.36 -38.35
C THR A 533 -32.85 -18.07 -37.36
N GLU A 534 -33.43 -19.00 -36.61
CA GLU A 534 -32.70 -19.85 -35.66
C GLU A 534 -31.57 -20.59 -36.39
N GLY A 535 -30.34 -20.49 -35.88
CA GLY A 535 -29.15 -21.12 -36.45
C GLY A 535 -28.35 -20.29 -37.45
N ASP A 536 -28.72 -19.03 -37.76
CA ASP A 536 -28.01 -18.19 -38.73
C ASP A 536 -26.59 -17.75 -38.29
N ASN A 537 -26.27 -17.86 -36.99
CA ASN A 537 -25.02 -17.41 -36.37
C ASN A 537 -24.69 -15.94 -36.64
N PHE A 538 -25.66 -15.06 -36.46
CA PHE A 538 -25.42 -13.61 -36.51
C PHE A 538 -24.41 -13.19 -35.45
N GLY A 539 -23.38 -12.44 -35.83
CA GLY A 539 -22.24 -12.12 -34.96
C GLY A 539 -21.06 -13.08 -35.13
N SER A 540 -21.10 -14.01 -36.09
CA SER A 540 -19.99 -14.93 -36.41
C SER A 540 -18.68 -14.23 -36.82
N ALA A 541 -18.78 -13.02 -37.38
CA ALA A 541 -17.66 -12.12 -37.65
C ALA A 541 -18.15 -10.69 -37.49
N VAL A 542 -17.29 -9.79 -37.04
CA VAL A 542 -17.61 -8.37 -36.85
C VAL A 542 -16.42 -7.52 -37.30
N ALA A 543 -16.68 -6.40 -37.97
CA ALA A 543 -15.67 -5.41 -38.33
C ALA A 543 -16.21 -3.99 -38.12
N LEU A 544 -15.36 -3.11 -37.61
CA LEU A 544 -15.65 -1.70 -37.30
C LEU A 544 -14.64 -0.78 -38.01
N ASP A 545 -15.13 0.31 -38.59
CA ASP A 545 -14.32 1.44 -39.06
C ASP A 545 -15.13 2.73 -38.93
N GLY A 546 -14.76 3.58 -37.98
CA GLY A 546 -15.48 4.83 -37.71
C GLY A 546 -16.95 4.59 -37.35
N ASP A 547 -17.88 5.10 -38.16
CA ASP A 547 -19.33 4.97 -37.94
C ASP A 547 -19.96 3.75 -38.63
N LEU A 548 -19.15 2.89 -39.23
CA LEU A 548 -19.57 1.75 -40.03
C LEU A 548 -19.34 0.44 -39.27
N LEU A 549 -20.29 -0.48 -39.40
CA LEU A 549 -20.26 -1.79 -38.79
C LEU A 549 -20.72 -2.85 -39.79
N ALA A 550 -19.93 -3.90 -39.96
CA ALA A 550 -20.28 -5.07 -40.77
C ALA A 550 -20.32 -6.32 -39.90
N VAL A 551 -21.42 -7.09 -39.99
CA VAL A 551 -21.68 -8.27 -39.16
C VAL A 551 -21.99 -9.49 -40.03
N GLY A 552 -21.26 -10.57 -39.83
CA GLY A 552 -21.45 -11.84 -40.52
C GLY A 552 -22.51 -12.74 -39.86
N ALA A 553 -23.31 -13.39 -40.69
CA ALA A 553 -24.22 -14.47 -40.34
C ALA A 553 -23.89 -15.70 -41.21
N ALA A 554 -22.78 -16.36 -40.89
CA ALA A 554 -22.19 -17.36 -41.76
C ALA A 554 -23.09 -18.59 -42.03
N ASN A 555 -24.08 -18.86 -41.19
CA ASN A 555 -24.99 -19.99 -41.37
C ASN A 555 -26.36 -19.58 -41.93
N ASP A 556 -26.53 -18.30 -42.31
CA ASP A 556 -27.79 -17.81 -42.87
C ASP A 556 -28.24 -18.67 -44.06
N SER A 557 -29.48 -19.14 -43.96
CA SER A 557 -30.12 -20.00 -44.96
C SER A 557 -31.38 -19.37 -45.54
N SER A 558 -31.57 -18.05 -45.35
CA SER A 558 -32.82 -17.34 -45.65
C SER A 558 -33.20 -17.30 -47.14
N ASN A 559 -32.28 -17.62 -48.05
CA ASN A 559 -32.52 -17.71 -49.49
C ASN A 559 -32.76 -19.16 -49.97
N GLY A 560 -33.01 -20.11 -49.07
CA GLY A 560 -33.38 -21.50 -49.42
C GLY A 560 -32.21 -22.48 -49.63
N SER A 561 -30.96 -22.01 -49.61
CA SER A 561 -29.75 -22.84 -49.61
C SER A 561 -29.10 -22.90 -48.23
N LYS A 562 -28.91 -24.11 -47.69
CA LYS A 562 -28.38 -24.32 -46.33
C LYS A 562 -26.97 -23.74 -46.17
N ASN A 563 -26.76 -22.92 -45.13
CA ASN A 563 -25.49 -22.33 -44.71
C ASN A 563 -24.74 -21.56 -45.82
N GLN A 564 -25.49 -20.91 -46.72
CA GLN A 564 -24.88 -20.11 -47.79
C GLN A 564 -24.21 -18.86 -47.21
N GLY A 565 -24.80 -18.29 -46.15
CA GLY A 565 -24.26 -17.18 -45.38
C GLY A 565 -24.67 -15.80 -45.89
N ALA A 566 -24.55 -14.80 -45.02
CA ALA A 566 -24.91 -13.40 -45.28
C ALA A 566 -24.02 -12.43 -44.48
N ILE A 567 -23.99 -11.17 -44.92
CA ILE A 567 -23.48 -10.05 -44.10
C ILE A 567 -24.57 -8.98 -43.95
N TYR A 568 -24.54 -8.30 -42.80
CA TYR A 568 -25.43 -7.22 -42.43
C TYR A 568 -24.60 -5.97 -42.19
N LEU A 569 -24.96 -4.87 -42.86
CA LEU A 569 -24.18 -3.65 -42.91
C LEU A 569 -24.96 -2.52 -42.24
N PHE A 570 -24.33 -1.91 -41.24
CA PHE A 570 -24.92 -0.90 -40.37
C PHE A 570 -24.08 0.37 -40.39
N ASN A 571 -24.73 1.51 -40.25
CA ASN A 571 -24.07 2.79 -39.96
C ASN A 571 -24.71 3.47 -38.74
N GLY A 572 -24.13 4.60 -38.33
CA GLY A 572 -24.61 5.35 -37.17
C GLY A 572 -24.16 4.74 -35.85
N VAL A 573 -23.01 4.06 -35.84
CA VAL A 573 -22.40 3.51 -34.62
C VAL A 573 -22.23 4.61 -33.56
N GLY A 574 -21.75 5.80 -33.91
CA GLY A 574 -21.62 6.92 -32.97
C GLY A 574 -20.72 6.59 -31.77
N SER A 575 -20.81 7.39 -30.70
CA SER A 575 -20.02 7.18 -29.48
C SER A 575 -20.66 6.16 -28.52
N ASN A 576 -21.96 5.87 -28.64
CA ASN A 576 -22.70 5.04 -27.69
C ASN A 576 -23.67 4.05 -28.36
N PHE A 577 -23.51 3.78 -29.66
CA PHE A 577 -24.29 2.80 -30.42
C PHE A 577 -25.80 3.06 -30.54
N SER A 578 -26.30 4.20 -30.03
CA SER A 578 -27.73 4.54 -30.02
C SER A 578 -28.30 4.95 -31.38
N GLY A 579 -27.44 5.29 -32.34
CA GLY A 579 -27.82 5.67 -33.71
C GLY A 579 -27.76 4.52 -34.73
N LEU A 580 -27.55 3.28 -34.28
CA LEU A 580 -27.24 2.16 -35.17
C LEU A 580 -28.43 1.82 -36.07
N THR A 581 -28.24 1.90 -37.39
CA THR A 581 -29.27 1.58 -38.38
C THR A 581 -28.77 0.58 -39.40
N LEU A 582 -29.58 -0.45 -39.68
CA LEU A 582 -29.29 -1.41 -40.73
C LEU A 582 -29.52 -0.74 -42.09
N GLN A 583 -28.47 -0.68 -42.90
CA GLN A 583 -28.53 -0.14 -44.25
C GLN A 583 -28.75 -1.23 -45.30
N LYS A 584 -28.08 -2.38 -45.15
CA LYS A 584 -28.08 -3.41 -46.18
C LYS A 584 -27.87 -4.81 -45.61
N LYS A 585 -28.52 -5.81 -46.23
CA LYS A 585 -28.15 -7.23 -46.12
C LYS A 585 -27.56 -7.66 -47.47
N VAL A 586 -26.40 -8.29 -47.47
CA VAL A 586 -25.77 -8.84 -48.68
C VAL A 586 -25.78 -10.35 -48.61
N THR A 587 -26.31 -10.96 -49.67
CA THR A 587 -26.42 -12.40 -49.91
C THR A 587 -26.07 -12.73 -51.36
N SER A 588 -26.13 -14.01 -51.71
CA SER A 588 -25.97 -14.54 -53.07
C SER A 588 -26.93 -13.97 -54.13
N GLU A 589 -28.05 -13.36 -53.73
CA GLU A 589 -29.11 -12.89 -54.64
C GLU A 589 -29.41 -11.38 -54.51
N LEU A 590 -29.03 -10.76 -53.39
CA LEU A 590 -29.40 -9.38 -53.03
C LEU A 590 -28.22 -8.66 -52.35
N GLY A 591 -28.03 -7.37 -52.66
CA GLY A 591 -27.24 -6.47 -51.79
C GLY A 591 -25.89 -5.95 -52.32
N ALA A 592 -25.31 -6.51 -53.40
CA ALA A 592 -24.14 -5.91 -54.04
C ALA A 592 -24.24 -5.98 -55.57
N ILE A 593 -23.92 -4.88 -56.25
CA ILE A 593 -23.99 -4.82 -57.71
C ILE A 593 -22.93 -5.77 -58.30
N GLY A 594 -23.37 -6.73 -59.13
CA GLY A 594 -22.50 -7.62 -59.91
C GLY A 594 -21.98 -8.87 -59.20
N MET A 595 -22.35 -9.12 -57.93
CA MET A 595 -21.87 -10.28 -57.17
C MET A 595 -22.44 -11.60 -57.73
N PRO A 596 -21.61 -12.66 -57.88
CA PRO A 596 -22.09 -13.97 -58.33
C PRO A 596 -22.84 -14.72 -57.22
N SER A 597 -23.64 -15.73 -57.62
CA SER A 597 -24.32 -16.61 -56.67
C SER A 597 -23.32 -17.49 -55.92
N LEU A 598 -23.54 -17.63 -54.61
CA LEU A 598 -22.73 -18.45 -53.71
C LEU A 598 -23.15 -19.92 -53.75
N SER A 599 -22.23 -20.84 -53.50
CA SER A 599 -22.54 -22.28 -53.38
C SER A 599 -23.26 -22.64 -52.06
N GLN A 600 -23.79 -23.86 -51.95
CA GLN A 600 -24.32 -24.36 -50.68
C GLN A 600 -23.17 -24.55 -49.69
N ALA A 601 -23.37 -24.19 -48.41
CA ALA A 601 -22.34 -24.27 -47.38
C ALA A 601 -21.07 -23.43 -47.66
N SER A 602 -21.20 -22.33 -48.42
CA SER A 602 -20.10 -21.36 -48.61
C SER A 602 -19.66 -20.68 -47.31
N PHE A 603 -20.57 -20.56 -46.32
CA PHE A 603 -20.36 -19.81 -45.10
C PHE A 603 -19.95 -18.34 -45.32
N PHE A 604 -20.55 -17.69 -46.33
CA PHE A 604 -20.25 -16.29 -46.63
C PHE A 604 -20.56 -15.39 -45.43
N GLY A 605 -19.61 -14.53 -45.07
CA GLY A 605 -19.65 -13.78 -43.81
C GLY A 605 -18.97 -14.50 -42.64
N SER A 606 -18.22 -15.59 -42.88
CA SER A 606 -17.41 -16.25 -41.84
C SER A 606 -16.27 -15.40 -41.30
N ALA A 607 -15.84 -14.41 -42.08
CA ALA A 607 -14.89 -13.38 -41.70
C ALA A 607 -15.25 -12.09 -42.46
N VAL A 608 -15.02 -10.93 -41.86
CA VAL A 608 -15.28 -9.63 -42.48
C VAL A 608 -14.18 -8.67 -42.04
N ALA A 609 -13.70 -7.80 -42.95
CA ALA A 609 -12.85 -6.66 -42.61
C ALA A 609 -13.23 -5.44 -43.46
N ILE A 610 -13.16 -4.25 -42.86
CA ILE A 610 -13.52 -2.96 -43.47
C ILE A 610 -12.38 -1.97 -43.19
N ASP A 611 -11.99 -1.19 -44.20
CA ASP A 611 -11.01 -0.12 -44.09
C ASP A 611 -11.26 0.92 -45.18
N GLY A 612 -11.76 2.08 -44.79
CA GLY A 612 -12.16 3.16 -45.69
C GLY A 612 -13.24 2.72 -46.67
N ASP A 613 -12.95 2.81 -47.98
CA ASP A 613 -13.91 2.45 -49.03
C ASP A 613 -13.95 0.95 -49.37
N HIS A 614 -13.17 0.13 -48.67
CA HIS A 614 -13.00 -1.29 -48.97
C HIS A 614 -13.70 -2.19 -47.94
N LEU A 615 -14.38 -3.23 -48.43
CA LEU A 615 -14.97 -4.29 -47.62
C LEU A 615 -14.55 -5.64 -48.21
N VAL A 616 -14.02 -6.53 -47.36
CA VAL A 616 -13.64 -7.89 -47.75
C VAL A 616 -14.39 -8.91 -46.90
N VAL A 617 -14.87 -9.98 -47.54
CA VAL A 617 -15.75 -10.97 -46.89
C VAL A 617 -15.29 -12.38 -47.21
N GLY A 618 -15.08 -13.18 -46.17
CA GLY A 618 -14.67 -14.56 -46.26
C GLY A 618 -15.85 -15.50 -46.44
N ALA A 619 -15.63 -16.54 -47.23
CA ALA A 619 -16.53 -17.66 -47.45
C ALA A 619 -15.71 -18.96 -47.38
N ARG A 620 -15.38 -19.37 -46.14
CA ARG A 620 -14.40 -20.44 -45.89
C ARG A 620 -14.77 -21.82 -46.46
N GLY A 621 -16.05 -22.05 -46.76
CA GLY A 621 -16.53 -23.30 -47.34
C GLY A 621 -16.89 -23.21 -48.82
N ASP A 622 -16.62 -22.07 -49.46
CA ASP A 622 -17.04 -21.85 -50.84
C ASP A 622 -16.32 -22.78 -51.81
N VAL A 623 -17.08 -23.27 -52.79
CA VAL A 623 -16.61 -24.17 -53.83
C VAL A 623 -16.51 -23.41 -55.14
N LEU A 624 -15.30 -22.98 -55.47
CA LEU A 624 -14.97 -22.35 -56.75
C LEU A 624 -14.00 -23.24 -57.51
N ASN A 625 -14.16 -23.32 -58.83
CA ASN A 625 -13.35 -24.17 -59.70
C ASN A 625 -13.31 -25.65 -59.26
N GLU A 626 -14.43 -26.17 -58.75
CA GLU A 626 -14.60 -27.54 -58.24
C GLU A 626 -13.75 -27.90 -57.00
N ILE A 627 -13.14 -26.91 -56.34
CA ILE A 627 -12.32 -27.13 -55.14
C ILE A 627 -12.99 -26.43 -53.95
N SER A 628 -13.28 -27.19 -52.89
CA SER A 628 -13.79 -26.68 -51.62
C SER A 628 -12.68 -26.09 -50.76
N SER A 629 -11.91 -25.14 -51.32
CA SER A 629 -10.79 -24.49 -50.61
C SER A 629 -11.20 -23.28 -49.78
N GLY A 630 -12.39 -22.71 -50.03
CA GLY A 630 -12.81 -21.41 -49.53
C GLY A 630 -12.40 -20.25 -50.45
N ALA A 631 -13.02 -19.08 -50.24
CA ALA A 631 -12.87 -17.89 -51.07
C ALA A 631 -13.00 -16.58 -50.27
N VAL A 632 -12.55 -15.47 -50.85
CA VAL A 632 -12.70 -14.10 -50.30
C VAL A 632 -13.27 -13.16 -51.36
N TYR A 633 -14.37 -12.50 -51.03
CA TYR A 633 -15.08 -11.57 -51.91
C TYR A 633 -14.68 -10.12 -51.60
N LEU A 634 -14.42 -9.34 -52.67
CA LEU A 634 -13.87 -7.99 -52.59
C LEU A 634 -14.91 -6.97 -53.04
N PHE A 635 -15.15 -5.95 -52.21
CA PHE A 635 -16.14 -4.90 -52.46
C PHE A 635 -15.52 -3.51 -52.28
N THR A 636 -16.00 -2.55 -53.07
CA THR A 636 -15.72 -1.11 -52.92
C THR A 636 -17.02 -0.30 -52.88
N GLY A 637 -16.95 1.02 -52.70
CA GLY A 637 -18.13 1.88 -52.63
C GLY A 637 -18.87 1.72 -51.30
N VAL A 638 -18.11 1.45 -50.23
CA VAL A 638 -18.63 1.36 -48.86
C VAL A 638 -19.28 2.69 -48.46
N GLY A 639 -18.63 3.83 -48.73
CA GLY A 639 -19.17 5.16 -48.39
C GLY A 639 -19.62 5.29 -46.92
N SER A 640 -20.54 6.22 -46.64
CA SER A 640 -21.08 6.40 -45.27
C SER A 640 -22.31 5.53 -44.94
N ASP A 641 -22.87 4.83 -45.94
CA ASP A 641 -24.15 4.12 -45.83
C ASP A 641 -24.27 2.84 -46.68
N PHE A 642 -23.19 2.37 -47.32
CA PHE A 642 -23.16 1.19 -48.19
C PHE A 642 -24.06 1.24 -49.43
N SER A 643 -24.60 2.42 -49.79
CA SER A 643 -25.47 2.59 -50.95
C SER A 643 -24.74 2.32 -52.28
N GLY A 644 -23.44 2.66 -52.35
CA GLY A 644 -22.56 2.46 -53.51
C GLY A 644 -21.91 1.08 -53.62
N LEU A 645 -22.21 0.15 -52.70
CA LEU A 645 -21.44 -1.09 -52.55
C LEU A 645 -21.48 -1.95 -53.83
N THR A 646 -20.30 -2.18 -54.39
CA THR A 646 -20.09 -2.87 -55.67
C THR A 646 -19.06 -3.98 -55.51
N TRP A 647 -19.36 -5.18 -56.01
CA TRP A 647 -18.42 -6.29 -56.04
C TRP A 647 -17.36 -6.06 -57.12
N LYS A 648 -16.09 -6.31 -56.79
CA LYS A 648 -14.94 -6.12 -57.69
C LYS A 648 -14.26 -7.41 -58.12
N GLY A 649 -14.36 -8.46 -57.32
CA GLY A 649 -13.73 -9.73 -57.61
C GLY A 649 -13.76 -10.69 -56.44
N THR A 650 -13.26 -11.89 -56.68
CA THR A 650 -13.15 -12.95 -55.67
C THR A 650 -11.76 -13.56 -55.74
N ILE A 651 -11.08 -13.68 -54.60
CA ILE A 651 -9.83 -14.41 -54.45
C ILE A 651 -10.16 -15.85 -54.11
N ALA A 652 -9.65 -16.78 -54.91
CA ALA A 652 -9.88 -18.21 -54.75
C ALA A 652 -8.65 -19.00 -55.25
N SER A 653 -8.73 -20.33 -55.21
CA SER A 653 -7.65 -21.21 -55.66
C SER A 653 -7.15 -20.86 -57.07
N GLY A 654 -5.94 -20.29 -57.14
CA GLY A 654 -5.27 -19.90 -58.39
C GLY A 654 -5.77 -18.62 -59.08
N GLU A 655 -6.72 -17.88 -58.50
CA GLU A 655 -7.40 -16.76 -59.18
C GLU A 655 -7.69 -15.57 -58.25
N GLY A 656 -7.97 -14.40 -58.85
CA GLY A 656 -8.40 -13.19 -58.13
C GLY A 656 -7.28 -12.28 -57.61
N ALA A 657 -6.01 -12.70 -57.70
CA ALA A 657 -4.84 -11.87 -57.44
C ALA A 657 -3.66 -12.30 -58.34
N LEU A 658 -2.75 -11.37 -58.62
CA LEU A 658 -1.50 -11.68 -59.32
C LEU A 658 -0.69 -12.68 -58.49
N SER A 659 -0.21 -13.74 -59.15
CA SER A 659 0.58 -14.82 -58.54
C SER A 659 -0.13 -15.63 -57.45
N MET A 660 -1.47 -15.63 -57.43
CA MET A 660 -2.24 -16.44 -56.48
C MET A 660 -1.93 -17.94 -56.66
N PRO A 661 -1.50 -18.66 -55.59
CA PRO A 661 -1.26 -20.10 -55.68
C PRO A 661 -2.56 -20.91 -55.76
N ARG A 662 -2.44 -22.16 -56.21
CA ARG A 662 -3.50 -23.16 -56.05
C ARG A 662 -3.59 -23.59 -54.60
N LEU A 663 -4.79 -23.55 -54.06
CA LEU A 663 -5.17 -24.01 -52.72
C LEU A 663 -5.68 -25.45 -52.80
N SER A 664 -5.60 -26.16 -51.68
CA SER A 664 -6.10 -27.52 -51.50
C SER A 664 -7.54 -27.52 -50.97
N GLU A 665 -8.21 -28.66 -51.12
CA GLU A 665 -9.52 -28.88 -50.52
C GLU A 665 -9.42 -28.78 -48.99
N PHE A 666 -10.40 -28.11 -48.37
CA PHE A 666 -10.48 -27.89 -46.92
C PHE A 666 -9.38 -27.01 -46.30
N ASP A 667 -8.64 -26.24 -47.11
CA ASP A 667 -7.72 -25.22 -46.57
C ASP A 667 -8.45 -24.13 -45.75
N PHE A 668 -9.77 -23.99 -45.95
CA PHE A 668 -10.62 -22.98 -45.33
C PHE A 668 -10.14 -21.55 -45.57
N PHE A 669 -9.65 -21.27 -46.77
CA PHE A 669 -9.20 -19.96 -47.19
C PHE A 669 -10.32 -18.92 -47.06
N GLY A 670 -10.03 -17.80 -46.41
CA GLY A 670 -11.04 -16.83 -46.00
C GLY A 670 -11.66 -17.12 -44.62
N SER A 671 -11.04 -17.98 -43.81
CA SER A 671 -11.46 -18.22 -42.41
C SER A 671 -11.28 -17.01 -41.51
N ALA A 672 -10.30 -16.15 -41.81
CA ALA A 672 -10.03 -14.90 -41.12
C ALA A 672 -9.48 -13.86 -42.10
N LEU A 673 -9.69 -12.58 -41.80
CA LEU A 673 -9.29 -11.46 -42.64
C LEU A 673 -8.73 -10.33 -41.77
N ALA A 674 -7.64 -9.70 -42.22
CA ALA A 674 -7.18 -8.42 -41.70
C ALA A 674 -6.81 -7.50 -42.87
N LEU A 675 -7.36 -6.29 -42.88
CA LEU A 675 -7.22 -5.30 -43.95
C LEU A 675 -6.75 -3.97 -43.35
N GLN A 676 -5.69 -3.37 -43.92
CA GLN A 676 -5.27 -2.03 -43.56
C GLN A 676 -4.45 -1.38 -44.69
N GLY A 677 -4.94 -0.26 -45.21
CA GLY A 677 -4.38 0.45 -46.35
C GLY A 677 -4.23 -0.48 -47.55
N ASP A 678 -3.01 -0.58 -48.07
CA ASP A 678 -2.72 -1.39 -49.27
C ASP A 678 -2.47 -2.89 -48.98
N ARG A 679 -2.69 -3.34 -47.74
CA ARG A 679 -2.33 -4.68 -47.26
C ARG A 679 -3.54 -5.50 -46.86
N LEU A 680 -3.58 -6.75 -47.30
CA LEU A 680 -4.61 -7.73 -46.97
C LEU A 680 -3.97 -9.04 -46.50
N VAL A 681 -4.45 -9.58 -45.40
CA VAL A 681 -3.99 -10.85 -44.83
C VAL A 681 -5.18 -11.81 -44.73
N ILE A 682 -5.00 -13.03 -45.24
CA ILE A 682 -6.07 -14.03 -45.35
C ILE A 682 -5.66 -15.32 -44.65
N GLY A 683 -6.50 -15.81 -43.74
CA GLY A 683 -6.32 -17.08 -43.05
C GLY A 683 -6.76 -18.27 -43.92
N ALA A 684 -6.00 -19.36 -43.83
CA ALA A 684 -6.31 -20.68 -44.35
C ALA A 684 -6.10 -21.70 -43.24
N ALA A 685 -6.98 -21.68 -42.24
CA ALA A 685 -6.75 -22.40 -40.98
C ALA A 685 -6.71 -23.93 -41.13
N GLY A 686 -7.30 -24.48 -42.19
CA GLY A 686 -7.28 -25.92 -42.49
C GLY A 686 -6.05 -26.38 -43.30
N ASP A 687 -5.18 -25.44 -43.69
CA ASP A 687 -4.04 -25.75 -44.56
C ASP A 687 -3.15 -26.85 -43.97
N SER A 688 -2.84 -27.83 -44.82
CA SER A 688 -2.11 -29.04 -44.44
C SER A 688 -0.70 -29.14 -45.03
N PHE A 689 -0.09 -28.02 -45.45
CA PHE A 689 1.17 -28.01 -46.22
C PHE A 689 2.36 -28.68 -45.50
N ARG A 690 2.55 -28.44 -44.20
CA ARG A 690 3.66 -29.01 -43.40
C ARG A 690 3.22 -30.07 -42.38
N GLY A 691 1.93 -30.28 -42.23
CA GLY A 691 1.31 -31.28 -41.38
C GLY A 691 -0.21 -31.09 -41.36
N SER A 692 -0.96 -32.08 -40.87
CA SER A 692 -2.43 -32.08 -40.96
C SER A 692 -3.03 -30.91 -40.18
N ASN A 693 -3.78 -30.04 -40.86
CA ASN A 693 -4.51 -28.90 -40.30
C ASN A 693 -3.65 -28.00 -39.38
N GLN A 694 -2.38 -27.81 -39.72
CA GLN A 694 -1.51 -26.89 -38.97
C GLN A 694 -1.95 -25.44 -39.19
N GLY A 695 -2.52 -25.15 -40.38
CA GLY A 695 -3.01 -23.85 -40.77
C GLY A 695 -1.92 -22.95 -41.37
N ALA A 696 -2.36 -21.94 -42.11
CA ALA A 696 -1.51 -20.99 -42.81
C ALA A 696 -2.15 -19.59 -42.91
N VAL A 697 -1.32 -18.61 -43.25
CA VAL A 697 -1.74 -17.23 -43.51
C VAL A 697 -1.14 -16.76 -44.83
N HIS A 698 -1.94 -16.16 -45.71
CA HIS A 698 -1.53 -15.62 -46.99
C HIS A 698 -1.48 -14.09 -46.96
N LEU A 699 -0.38 -13.51 -47.45
CA LEU A 699 -0.10 -12.08 -47.42
C LEU A 699 -0.29 -11.48 -48.83
N PHE A 700 -1.01 -10.36 -48.91
CA PHE A 700 -1.31 -9.66 -50.15
C PHE A 700 -1.03 -8.16 -50.02
N THR A 701 -0.60 -7.54 -51.12
CA THR A 701 -0.49 -6.08 -51.25
C THR A 701 -1.20 -5.62 -52.52
N GLY A 702 -1.33 -4.32 -52.74
CA GLY A 702 -1.94 -3.77 -53.96
C GLY A 702 -3.46 -3.77 -53.92
N VAL A 703 -4.06 -3.66 -52.73
CA VAL A 703 -5.50 -3.42 -52.55
C VAL A 703 -5.94 -2.20 -53.37
N GLY A 704 -5.14 -1.12 -53.38
CA GLY A 704 -5.37 0.04 -54.22
C GLY A 704 -6.74 0.67 -53.98
N THR A 705 -7.40 1.14 -55.04
CA THR A 705 -8.77 1.71 -55.00
C THR A 705 -9.86 0.73 -55.44
N ASP A 706 -9.48 -0.38 -56.09
CA ASP A 706 -10.43 -1.30 -56.73
C ASP A 706 -9.93 -2.76 -56.79
N PHE A 707 -8.87 -3.10 -56.07
CA PHE A 707 -8.21 -4.41 -56.06
C PHE A 707 -7.58 -4.86 -57.39
N SER A 708 -7.53 -4.01 -58.42
CA SER A 708 -7.01 -4.39 -59.75
C SER A 708 -5.54 -4.79 -59.76
N ASN A 709 -4.75 -4.31 -58.79
CA ASN A 709 -3.31 -4.60 -58.67
C ASN A 709 -2.99 -5.57 -57.52
N LEU A 710 -4.01 -6.25 -56.98
CA LEU A 710 -3.83 -7.13 -55.83
C LEU A 710 -2.86 -8.26 -56.18
N THR A 711 -1.82 -8.40 -55.37
CA THR A 711 -0.69 -9.31 -55.61
C THR A 711 -0.45 -10.17 -54.37
N TRP A 712 -0.46 -11.49 -54.56
CA TRP A 712 -0.03 -12.43 -53.53
C TRP A 712 1.49 -12.34 -53.33
N LYS A 713 1.93 -12.23 -52.08
CA LYS A 713 3.35 -12.10 -51.71
C LYS A 713 3.93 -13.40 -51.19
N GLU A 714 3.31 -13.94 -50.15
CA GLU A 714 3.86 -15.05 -49.39
C GLU A 714 2.76 -15.80 -48.66
N LYS A 715 3.07 -17.05 -48.29
CA LYS A 715 2.29 -17.87 -47.37
C LYS A 715 3.16 -18.13 -46.14
N LEU A 716 2.68 -17.73 -44.97
CA LEU A 716 3.31 -18.00 -43.68
C LEU A 716 2.81 -19.33 -43.13
N THR A 717 3.74 -20.22 -42.80
CA THR A 717 3.46 -21.56 -42.24
C THR A 717 4.37 -21.89 -41.05
N SER A 718 4.09 -23.03 -40.41
CA SER A 718 4.87 -23.59 -39.30
C SER A 718 6.39 -23.50 -39.51
N GLY A 719 7.11 -22.84 -38.57
CA GLY A 719 8.57 -22.74 -38.60
C GLY A 719 9.17 -21.63 -39.48
N GLU A 720 8.36 -20.78 -40.13
CA GLU A 720 8.84 -19.68 -40.99
C GLU A 720 8.96 -18.36 -40.22
N ARG A 721 9.77 -17.42 -40.75
CA ARG A 721 9.98 -16.07 -40.18
C ARG A 721 10.36 -16.04 -38.69
N GLY A 722 10.99 -17.11 -38.19
CA GLY A 722 11.42 -17.26 -36.79
C GLY A 722 10.37 -17.84 -35.85
N MET A 723 9.17 -18.16 -36.34
CA MET A 723 8.09 -18.75 -35.54
C MET A 723 8.44 -20.17 -35.09
N PRO A 724 8.06 -20.57 -33.85
CA PRO A 724 8.10 -21.97 -33.43
C PRO A 724 7.30 -22.90 -34.34
N GLY A 725 7.64 -24.19 -34.34
CA GLY A 725 6.88 -25.20 -35.08
C GLY A 725 5.49 -25.44 -34.47
N LEU A 726 4.47 -25.43 -35.32
CA LEU A 726 3.09 -25.79 -35.00
C LEU A 726 2.89 -27.31 -35.02
N ARG A 727 1.96 -27.80 -34.20
CA ARG A 727 1.49 -29.19 -34.17
C ARG A 727 0.30 -29.37 -35.10
N ASN A 728 0.03 -30.63 -35.45
CA ASN A 728 -1.16 -30.98 -36.22
C ASN A 728 -2.42 -30.51 -35.48
N SER A 729 -3.36 -29.95 -36.24
CA SER A 729 -4.62 -29.42 -35.74
C SER A 729 -4.51 -28.20 -34.81
N ASP A 730 -3.40 -27.44 -34.83
CA ASP A 730 -3.30 -26.16 -34.11
C ASP A 730 -4.18 -25.06 -34.76
N PHE A 731 -4.54 -25.21 -36.04
CA PHE A 731 -5.37 -24.28 -36.82
C PHE A 731 -4.84 -22.83 -36.82
N PHE A 732 -3.55 -22.66 -37.08
CA PHE A 732 -2.94 -21.33 -37.23
C PHE A 732 -3.58 -20.54 -38.39
N GLY A 733 -3.88 -19.27 -38.16
CA GLY A 733 -4.63 -18.46 -39.13
C GLY A 733 -6.14 -18.56 -38.98
N TRP A 734 -6.62 -19.13 -37.87
CA TRP A 734 -8.05 -19.13 -37.52
C TRP A 734 -8.62 -17.74 -37.25
N SER A 735 -7.81 -16.85 -36.68
CA SER A 735 -8.14 -15.45 -36.42
C SER A 735 -6.93 -14.57 -36.77
N LEU A 736 -7.20 -13.34 -37.20
CA LEU A 736 -6.19 -12.40 -37.67
C LEU A 736 -6.55 -10.98 -37.21
N ALA A 737 -5.53 -10.22 -36.80
CA ALA A 737 -5.66 -8.78 -36.58
C ALA A 737 -4.36 -8.05 -36.95
N MET A 738 -4.46 -6.88 -37.57
CA MET A 738 -3.32 -6.10 -38.04
C MET A 738 -3.50 -4.63 -37.68
N SER A 739 -2.45 -3.99 -37.16
CA SER A 739 -2.47 -2.56 -36.86
C SER A 739 -1.06 -1.98 -36.97
N GLY A 740 -0.85 -1.10 -37.95
CA GLY A 740 0.44 -0.47 -38.18
C GLY A 740 1.47 -1.52 -38.57
N ASP A 741 2.49 -1.71 -37.72
CA ASP A 741 3.59 -2.64 -37.98
C ASP A 741 3.40 -4.02 -37.35
N LEU A 742 2.24 -4.26 -36.72
CA LEU A 742 1.94 -5.46 -35.93
C LEU A 742 0.93 -6.36 -36.65
N LEU A 743 1.15 -7.68 -36.55
CA LEU A 743 0.23 -8.73 -37.00
C LEU A 743 0.08 -9.78 -35.89
N ALA A 744 -1.15 -10.06 -35.50
CA ALA A 744 -1.51 -11.12 -34.55
C ALA A 744 -2.25 -12.25 -35.27
N VAL A 745 -1.89 -13.50 -34.96
CA VAL A 745 -2.45 -14.71 -35.58
C VAL A 745 -2.85 -15.72 -34.52
N GLY A 746 -4.10 -16.16 -34.52
CA GLY A 746 -4.59 -17.18 -33.59
C GLY A 746 -4.30 -18.61 -34.04
N ALA A 747 -3.99 -19.47 -33.08
CA ALA A 747 -3.85 -20.92 -33.19
C ALA A 747 -4.70 -21.57 -32.09
N ILE A 748 -6.00 -21.74 -32.37
CA ILE A 748 -7.03 -21.98 -31.35
C ILE A 748 -6.91 -23.31 -30.61
N ASN A 749 -6.22 -24.28 -31.19
CA ASN A 749 -6.05 -25.61 -30.61
C ASN A 749 -4.62 -25.88 -30.12
N ASP A 750 -3.78 -24.84 -30.11
CA ASP A 750 -2.46 -24.95 -29.52
C ASP A 750 -2.59 -25.45 -28.08
N SER A 751 -1.80 -26.48 -27.78
CA SER A 751 -1.88 -27.22 -26.52
C SER A 751 -0.74 -26.88 -25.55
N THR A 752 -0.21 -25.65 -25.64
CA THR A 752 0.76 -25.13 -24.67
C THR A 752 0.08 -24.92 -23.31
N GLY A 753 0.72 -25.40 -22.24
CA GLY A 753 0.14 -25.38 -20.88
C GLY A 753 -0.97 -26.42 -20.61
N GLY A 754 -1.64 -26.95 -21.65
CA GLY A 754 -2.64 -28.02 -21.53
C GLY A 754 -3.42 -28.27 -22.83
N THR A 755 -4.44 -29.12 -22.82
CA THR A 755 -5.14 -29.53 -24.05
C THR A 755 -6.01 -28.41 -24.62
N ASN A 756 -5.82 -28.04 -25.89
CA ASN A 756 -6.62 -27.07 -26.65
C ASN A 756 -6.87 -25.74 -25.89
N ARG A 757 -5.86 -25.24 -25.18
CA ARG A 757 -5.99 -23.96 -24.48
C ARG A 757 -5.97 -22.78 -25.44
N GLY A 758 -5.34 -22.97 -26.61
CA GLY A 758 -5.19 -21.97 -27.64
C GLY A 758 -4.00 -21.04 -27.39
N ALA A 759 -3.55 -20.39 -28.47
CA ALA A 759 -2.45 -19.43 -28.42
C ALA A 759 -2.61 -18.32 -29.47
N VAL A 760 -1.91 -17.21 -29.25
CA VAL A 760 -1.77 -16.11 -30.22
C VAL A 760 -0.29 -15.90 -30.54
N HIS A 761 0.04 -15.87 -31.83
CA HIS A 761 1.37 -15.59 -32.32
C HIS A 761 1.47 -14.15 -32.82
N LEU A 762 2.46 -13.43 -32.33
CA LEU A 762 2.66 -12.02 -32.61
C LEU A 762 3.87 -11.81 -33.54
N PHE A 763 3.65 -11.00 -34.57
CA PHE A 763 4.64 -10.64 -35.57
C PHE A 763 4.77 -9.12 -35.67
N THR A 764 5.98 -8.66 -35.99
CA THR A 764 6.30 -7.24 -36.28
C THR A 764 6.97 -7.10 -37.63
N GLY A 765 7.02 -5.88 -38.17
CA GLY A 765 7.68 -5.60 -39.44
C GLY A 765 6.75 -5.84 -40.63
N VAL A 766 5.43 -5.68 -40.44
CA VAL A 766 4.43 -5.69 -41.51
C VAL A 766 4.82 -4.68 -42.60
N GLY A 767 5.29 -3.48 -42.23
CA GLY A 767 5.78 -2.48 -43.15
C GLY A 767 4.81 -2.16 -44.30
N THR A 768 5.35 -1.85 -45.48
CA THR A 768 4.54 -1.62 -46.69
C THR A 768 4.29 -2.88 -47.50
N ASP A 769 5.10 -3.92 -47.33
CA ASP A 769 5.11 -5.11 -48.21
C ASP A 769 5.43 -6.44 -47.52
N PHE A 770 5.43 -6.47 -46.18
CA PHE A 770 5.77 -7.64 -45.35
C PHE A 770 7.23 -8.13 -45.45
N SER A 771 8.12 -7.41 -46.14
CA SER A 771 9.51 -7.85 -46.34
C SER A 771 10.26 -8.12 -45.02
N ASN A 772 10.02 -7.29 -44.00
CA ASN A 772 10.65 -7.34 -42.68
C ASN A 772 9.83 -8.13 -41.63
N LEU A 773 8.77 -8.82 -42.05
CA LEU A 773 7.90 -9.50 -41.12
C LEU A 773 8.66 -10.60 -40.36
N THR A 774 8.61 -10.53 -39.04
CA THR A 774 9.34 -11.42 -38.12
C THR A 774 8.47 -11.79 -36.94
N TRP A 775 8.51 -13.07 -36.54
CA TRP A 775 7.85 -13.54 -35.32
C TRP A 775 8.56 -12.98 -34.08
N LYS A 776 7.79 -12.66 -33.04
CA LYS A 776 8.31 -12.05 -31.82
C LYS A 776 7.91 -12.79 -30.55
N GLU A 777 6.63 -13.09 -30.40
CA GLU A 777 6.12 -13.61 -29.14
C GLU A 777 4.98 -14.60 -29.34
N LYS A 778 4.79 -15.50 -28.38
CA LYS A 778 3.64 -16.40 -28.30
C LYS A 778 2.90 -16.18 -26.98
N LEU A 779 1.62 -15.84 -27.08
CA LEU A 779 0.74 -15.71 -25.93
C LEU A 779 0.04 -17.05 -25.68
N ALA A 780 0.40 -17.72 -24.59
CA ALA A 780 -0.19 -18.99 -24.17
C ALA A 780 -0.20 -19.15 -22.64
N SER A 781 -1.01 -20.08 -22.13
CA SER A 781 -1.14 -20.39 -20.69
C SER A 781 0.21 -20.76 -20.06
N GLY A 782 0.55 -20.14 -18.93
CA GLY A 782 1.80 -20.39 -18.19
C GLY A 782 3.01 -19.54 -18.62
N GLU A 783 2.85 -18.67 -19.61
CA GLU A 783 3.84 -17.67 -19.99
C GLU A 783 3.67 -16.38 -19.16
N ARG A 784 4.74 -15.58 -19.03
CA ARG A 784 4.75 -14.37 -18.19
C ARG A 784 3.68 -13.36 -18.65
N GLY A 785 2.88 -12.85 -17.70
CA GLY A 785 1.87 -11.81 -17.98
C GLY A 785 0.60 -12.32 -18.67
N MET A 786 0.40 -13.64 -18.69
CA MET A 786 -0.78 -14.29 -19.28
C MET A 786 -1.79 -14.75 -18.21
N PRO A 787 -3.11 -14.70 -18.50
CA PRO A 787 -4.11 -15.33 -17.65
C PRO A 787 -3.94 -16.86 -17.58
N GLU A 788 -4.35 -17.47 -16.47
CA GLU A 788 -4.48 -18.92 -16.40
C GLU A 788 -5.65 -19.40 -17.25
N LEU A 789 -5.33 -19.98 -18.42
CA LEU A 789 -6.29 -20.66 -19.28
C LEU A 789 -6.47 -22.13 -18.87
N LYS A 790 -7.71 -22.62 -18.92
CA LYS A 790 -8.07 -24.03 -18.75
C LYS A 790 -8.15 -24.75 -20.10
N ASN A 791 -8.27 -26.08 -20.02
CA ASN A 791 -8.34 -26.93 -21.21
C ASN A 791 -9.63 -26.65 -21.98
N SER A 792 -9.50 -26.47 -23.30
CA SER A 792 -10.60 -26.11 -24.19
C SER A 792 -11.15 -24.69 -24.01
N ASP A 793 -10.36 -23.75 -23.48
CA ASP A 793 -10.72 -22.32 -23.49
C ASP A 793 -10.66 -21.71 -24.90
N PHE A 794 -9.85 -22.32 -25.79
CA PHE A 794 -9.63 -21.89 -27.16
C PHE A 794 -9.22 -20.42 -27.29
N PHE A 795 -8.30 -19.97 -26.44
CA PHE A 795 -7.73 -18.62 -26.47
C PHE A 795 -7.10 -18.32 -27.85
N GLY A 796 -7.38 -17.12 -28.38
CA GLY A 796 -7.06 -16.79 -29.77
C GLY A 796 -8.18 -17.11 -30.75
N TRP A 797 -9.38 -17.42 -30.26
CA TRP A 797 -10.55 -17.69 -31.10
C TRP A 797 -10.90 -16.53 -32.03
N SER A 798 -10.82 -15.31 -31.49
CA SER A 798 -11.02 -14.07 -32.23
C SER A 798 -9.98 -13.05 -31.78
N LEU A 799 -9.59 -12.14 -32.69
CA LEU A 799 -8.55 -11.14 -32.44
C LEU A 799 -8.97 -9.78 -32.98
N ALA A 800 -8.70 -8.73 -32.22
CA ALA A 800 -8.75 -7.36 -32.69
C ALA A 800 -7.53 -6.60 -32.17
N LEU A 801 -6.96 -5.74 -33.01
CA LEU A 801 -5.72 -5.02 -32.70
C LEU A 801 -5.86 -3.57 -33.14
N ARG A 802 -5.58 -2.64 -32.24
CA ARG A 802 -5.52 -1.21 -32.56
C ARG A 802 -4.39 -0.54 -31.78
N GLY A 803 -3.45 0.07 -32.49
CA GLY A 803 -2.30 0.69 -31.86
C GLY A 803 -1.51 -0.32 -31.02
N ASN A 804 -1.49 -0.12 -29.69
CA ASN A 804 -0.83 -1.02 -28.74
C ASN A 804 -1.81 -1.89 -27.90
N GLN A 805 -3.08 -1.95 -28.29
CA GLN A 805 -4.12 -2.73 -27.62
C GLN A 805 -4.46 -3.97 -28.44
N LEU A 806 -4.43 -5.13 -27.78
CA LEU A 806 -4.82 -6.42 -28.34
C LEU A 806 -5.98 -7.00 -27.54
N VAL A 807 -7.04 -7.37 -28.24
CA VAL A 807 -8.21 -8.04 -27.69
C VAL A 807 -8.23 -9.48 -28.19
N VAL A 808 -8.37 -10.43 -27.27
CA VAL A 808 -8.33 -11.87 -27.59
C VAL A 808 -9.57 -12.58 -27.06
N GLY A 809 -10.36 -13.18 -27.94
CA GLY A 809 -11.47 -14.05 -27.55
C GLY A 809 -11.01 -15.45 -27.13
N ALA A 810 -11.63 -15.98 -26.09
CA ALA A 810 -11.51 -17.33 -25.58
C ALA A 810 -12.91 -17.95 -25.48
N LEU A 811 -13.36 -18.57 -26.57
CA LEU A 811 -14.75 -19.00 -26.73
C LEU A 811 -15.19 -20.02 -25.67
N GLY A 812 -14.27 -20.90 -25.27
CA GLY A 812 -14.56 -22.01 -24.36
C GLY A 812 -14.32 -21.71 -22.89
N ASP A 813 -13.89 -20.49 -22.56
CA ASP A 813 -13.59 -20.10 -21.18
C ASP A 813 -14.80 -20.34 -20.27
N ASP A 814 -14.56 -21.11 -19.22
CA ASP A 814 -15.55 -21.65 -18.29
C ASP A 814 -15.77 -20.71 -17.08
N GLY A 815 -14.87 -19.75 -16.81
CA GLY A 815 -14.92 -18.85 -15.65
C GLY A 815 -14.13 -19.35 -14.44
N GLU A 816 -14.33 -18.74 -13.26
CA GLU A 816 -13.48 -19.00 -12.08
C GLU A 816 -13.87 -20.25 -11.26
N LYS A 817 -15.02 -20.89 -11.53
CA LYS A 817 -15.43 -22.14 -10.85
C LYS A 817 -15.56 -23.32 -11.82
N SER A 818 -15.34 -24.54 -11.32
CA SER A 818 -15.30 -25.79 -12.10
C SER A 818 -16.66 -26.35 -12.54
N ASP A 819 -17.77 -25.66 -12.22
CA ASP A 819 -19.15 -26.07 -12.51
C ASP A 819 -19.82 -25.25 -13.62
N GLU A 820 -19.16 -24.23 -14.14
CA GLU A 820 -19.69 -23.28 -15.12
C GLU A 820 -19.24 -23.70 -16.54
N ARG A 821 -20.12 -24.20 -17.42
CA ARG A 821 -19.68 -24.70 -18.75
C ARG A 821 -19.66 -23.59 -19.82
N ASN A 822 -18.48 -23.30 -20.38
CA ASN A 822 -18.23 -22.67 -21.69
C ASN A 822 -19.03 -21.38 -22.01
N ARG A 823 -19.03 -20.40 -21.09
CA ARG A 823 -19.69 -19.10 -21.34
C ARG A 823 -18.92 -18.23 -22.32
N GLY A 824 -17.60 -18.42 -22.39
CA GLY A 824 -16.69 -17.66 -23.22
C GLY A 824 -16.30 -16.32 -22.63
N ALA A 825 -15.12 -15.82 -23.01
CA ALA A 825 -14.55 -14.58 -22.51
C ALA A 825 -13.75 -13.83 -23.58
N VAL A 826 -13.43 -12.57 -23.30
CA VAL A 826 -12.52 -11.73 -24.07
C VAL A 826 -11.47 -11.14 -23.14
N HIS A 827 -10.20 -11.22 -23.51
CA HIS A 827 -9.07 -10.72 -22.73
C HIS A 827 -8.46 -9.50 -23.41
N LEU A 828 -8.26 -8.42 -22.65
CA LEU A 828 -7.62 -7.20 -23.12
C LEU A 828 -6.17 -7.12 -22.66
N PHE A 829 -5.28 -6.88 -23.63
CA PHE A 829 -3.85 -6.66 -23.42
C PHE A 829 -3.48 -5.24 -23.87
N THR A 830 -2.59 -4.61 -23.11
CA THR A 830 -2.01 -3.30 -23.43
C THR A 830 -0.50 -3.38 -23.51
N GLY A 831 0.13 -2.38 -24.12
CA GLY A 831 1.59 -2.35 -24.28
C GLY A 831 2.11 -3.29 -25.36
N VAL A 832 1.26 -3.70 -26.30
CA VAL A 832 1.61 -4.53 -27.45
C VAL A 832 2.41 -3.67 -28.45
N GLY A 833 3.73 -3.63 -28.29
CA GLY A 833 4.64 -2.79 -29.10
C GLY A 833 5.68 -3.60 -29.87
N SER A 834 6.54 -2.93 -30.64
CA SER A 834 7.54 -3.58 -31.53
C SER A 834 8.57 -4.47 -30.82
N ASP A 835 8.77 -4.29 -29.50
CA ASP A 835 9.66 -5.11 -28.67
C ASP A 835 8.92 -6.01 -27.67
N TYR A 836 7.59 -5.90 -27.57
CA TYR A 836 6.69 -6.64 -26.65
C TYR A 836 7.11 -6.70 -25.17
N SER A 837 8.09 -5.89 -24.75
CA SER A 837 8.69 -5.93 -23.40
C SER A 837 7.77 -5.39 -22.30
N ARG A 838 6.67 -4.74 -22.69
CA ARG A 838 5.68 -4.08 -21.83
C ARG A 838 4.28 -4.68 -21.97
N LEU A 839 4.18 -5.88 -22.52
CA LEU A 839 2.90 -6.57 -22.62
C LEU A 839 2.31 -6.77 -21.22
N ASN A 840 1.10 -6.27 -21.01
CA ASN A 840 0.36 -6.46 -19.76
C ASN A 840 -1.07 -6.91 -20.05
N TRP A 841 -1.45 -8.04 -19.48
CA TRP A 841 -2.86 -8.45 -19.43
C TRP A 841 -3.58 -7.55 -18.42
N GLN A 842 -4.66 -6.90 -18.85
CA GLN A 842 -5.35 -5.93 -18.01
C GLN A 842 -6.64 -6.47 -17.41
N TYR A 843 -7.56 -6.95 -18.26
CA TYR A 843 -8.89 -7.38 -17.80
C TYR A 843 -9.38 -8.58 -18.60
N LYS A 844 -10.29 -9.34 -17.98
CA LYS A 844 -11.14 -10.35 -18.61
C LYS A 844 -12.57 -9.84 -18.64
N ILE A 845 -13.18 -9.93 -19.80
CA ILE A 845 -14.56 -9.54 -20.06
C ILE A 845 -15.36 -10.82 -20.32
N ALA A 846 -16.40 -11.07 -19.52
CA ALA A 846 -17.31 -12.19 -19.71
C ALA A 846 -18.77 -11.77 -19.41
N PRO A 847 -19.78 -12.45 -19.97
CA PRO A 847 -21.20 -12.18 -19.67
C PRO A 847 -21.58 -12.45 -18.22
N ASN A 848 -22.72 -11.91 -17.79
CA ASN A 848 -23.26 -12.12 -16.45
C ASN A 848 -23.42 -13.61 -16.12
N ARG A 849 -23.14 -13.97 -14.85
CA ARG A 849 -23.29 -15.31 -14.28
C ARG A 849 -24.70 -15.93 -14.46
N ASN A 850 -25.74 -15.10 -14.62
CA ASN A 850 -27.13 -15.53 -14.82
C ASN A 850 -27.59 -15.56 -16.29
N SER A 851 -26.72 -15.27 -17.25
CA SER A 851 -27.07 -15.32 -18.68
C SER A 851 -27.01 -16.76 -19.22
N ASN A 852 -27.95 -17.17 -20.07
CA ASN A 852 -27.89 -18.48 -20.75
C ASN A 852 -26.98 -18.45 -21.99
N GLU A 853 -26.01 -17.54 -22.01
CA GLU A 853 -25.22 -17.23 -23.18
C GLU A 853 -23.97 -18.10 -23.23
N SER A 854 -23.66 -18.61 -24.42
CA SER A 854 -22.49 -19.45 -24.65
C SER A 854 -21.64 -18.88 -25.78
N GLY A 855 -20.32 -19.02 -25.66
CA GLY A 855 -19.37 -18.57 -26.66
C GLY A 855 -19.30 -17.06 -26.82
N PHE A 856 -19.35 -16.29 -25.73
CA PHE A 856 -18.94 -14.88 -25.76
C PHE A 856 -17.46 -14.77 -26.15
N GLY A 857 -17.12 -13.80 -27.00
CA GLY A 857 -15.81 -13.74 -27.65
C GLY A 857 -15.72 -14.54 -28.96
N LEU A 858 -16.86 -14.94 -29.53
CA LEU A 858 -16.95 -15.61 -30.85
C LEU A 858 -16.29 -14.79 -31.96
N SER A 859 -16.47 -13.47 -31.91
CA SER A 859 -15.83 -12.50 -32.77
C SER A 859 -15.57 -11.22 -31.96
N VAL A 860 -14.54 -10.47 -32.31
CA VAL A 860 -14.22 -9.19 -31.67
C VAL A 860 -13.81 -8.17 -32.73
N ALA A 861 -14.20 -6.91 -32.56
CA ALA A 861 -13.71 -5.78 -33.36
C ALA A 861 -13.46 -4.58 -32.46
N LEU A 862 -12.36 -3.86 -32.68
CA LEU A 862 -11.93 -2.75 -31.84
C LEU A 862 -11.71 -1.49 -32.68
N ASP A 863 -12.40 -0.41 -32.35
CA ASP A 863 -12.22 0.89 -32.98
C ASP A 863 -12.26 2.04 -31.95
N GLU A 864 -11.13 2.71 -31.76
CA GLU A 864 -10.88 3.69 -30.69
C GLU A 864 -11.16 3.04 -29.34
N ASN A 865 -12.23 3.50 -28.72
CA ASN A 865 -12.68 3.07 -27.41
C ASN A 865 -13.88 2.12 -27.52
N ARG A 866 -14.18 1.59 -28.71
CA ARG A 866 -15.39 0.83 -29.00
C ARG A 866 -15.04 -0.61 -29.31
N LEU A 867 -15.60 -1.53 -28.54
CA LEU A 867 -15.43 -2.96 -28.71
C LEU A 867 -16.77 -3.59 -29.10
N ALA A 868 -16.80 -4.30 -30.22
CA ALA A 868 -17.91 -5.17 -30.58
C ALA A 868 -17.53 -6.63 -30.31
N VAL A 869 -18.43 -7.40 -29.70
CA VAL A 869 -18.21 -8.82 -29.35
C VAL A 869 -19.38 -9.68 -29.81
N GLY A 870 -19.12 -10.70 -30.62
CA GLY A 870 -20.11 -11.71 -31.00
C GLY A 870 -20.30 -12.80 -29.95
N THR A 871 -21.49 -13.41 -29.96
CA THR A 871 -21.85 -14.60 -29.16
C THR A 871 -22.72 -15.56 -29.99
N ILE A 872 -22.65 -16.86 -29.70
CA ILE A 872 -23.41 -17.91 -30.40
C ILE A 872 -24.92 -17.84 -30.03
N GLY A 873 -25.27 -17.18 -28.92
CA GLY A 873 -26.64 -16.76 -28.59
C GLY A 873 -27.24 -17.37 -27.31
N ASP A 874 -28.29 -16.70 -26.83
CA ASP A 874 -29.20 -17.08 -25.72
C ASP A 874 -30.18 -18.20 -26.18
N SER A 875 -31.20 -18.52 -25.39
CA SER A 875 -32.15 -19.66 -25.53
C SER A 875 -32.92 -19.82 -26.87
N SER A 876 -32.61 -19.04 -27.92
CA SER A 876 -33.16 -19.12 -29.28
C SER A 876 -32.16 -19.48 -30.39
N LEU A 877 -30.87 -19.70 -30.09
CA LEU A 877 -29.82 -20.16 -31.06
C LEU A 877 -29.65 -19.29 -32.34
N THR A 878 -30.05 -18.02 -32.32
CA THR A 878 -29.99 -17.10 -33.49
C THR A 878 -28.65 -16.37 -33.66
N GLY A 879 -27.79 -16.34 -32.64
CA GLY A 879 -26.59 -15.48 -32.56
C GLY A 879 -26.89 -14.06 -32.09
N ALA A 880 -25.96 -13.42 -31.36
CA ALA A 880 -26.09 -12.03 -30.95
C ALA A 880 -24.74 -11.30 -30.98
N MET A 881 -24.80 -9.97 -30.96
CA MET A 881 -23.61 -9.12 -30.87
C MET A 881 -23.81 -8.04 -29.80
N TYR A 882 -22.74 -7.84 -29.05
CA TYR A 882 -22.60 -6.87 -27.98
C TYR A 882 -21.73 -5.70 -28.43
N LEU A 883 -22.18 -4.50 -28.13
CA LEU A 883 -21.45 -3.27 -28.40
C LEU A 883 -21.08 -2.61 -27.07
N ILE A 884 -19.81 -2.30 -26.91
CA ILE A 884 -19.16 -1.99 -25.64
C ILE A 884 -18.34 -0.72 -25.83
N ASP A 885 -18.52 0.26 -24.95
CA ASP A 885 -17.65 1.43 -24.86
C ASP A 885 -16.66 1.22 -23.70
N LEU A 886 -15.36 1.29 -24.02
CA LEU A 886 -14.22 1.07 -23.14
C LEU A 886 -13.85 2.33 -22.32
N PHE A 887 -14.44 3.50 -22.60
CA PHE A 887 -14.23 4.74 -21.84
C PHE A 887 -15.50 5.36 -21.24
N ASN A 888 -16.68 4.88 -21.62
CA ASN A 888 -17.93 5.29 -21.00
C ASN A 888 -18.98 4.16 -21.10
N PRO A 889 -19.02 3.21 -20.14
CA PRO A 889 -19.95 2.09 -20.21
C PRO A 889 -21.43 2.55 -20.34
N ILE A 890 -21.77 3.79 -20.02
CA ILE A 890 -23.13 4.22 -19.72
C ILE A 890 -23.94 4.51 -20.98
N GLY A 891 -24.65 3.49 -21.47
CA GLY A 891 -25.83 3.66 -22.32
C GLY A 891 -26.95 4.37 -21.54
N ASN A 892 -27.42 5.48 -22.08
CA ASN A 892 -28.46 6.34 -21.50
C ASN A 892 -29.79 5.56 -21.39
N SER A 893 -30.13 5.04 -20.20
CA SER A 893 -31.42 4.37 -19.96
C SER A 893 -32.43 5.35 -19.38
N THR A 894 -33.36 5.79 -20.23
CA THR A 894 -34.40 6.80 -20.00
C THR A 894 -35.49 6.40 -18.98
N GLY A 895 -35.23 5.43 -18.09
CA GLY A 895 -36.20 4.91 -17.13
C GLY A 895 -36.20 5.61 -15.76
N ARG A 896 -35.05 6.08 -15.29
CA ARG A 896 -34.92 6.83 -14.01
C ARG A 896 -34.75 8.33 -14.18
N GLN A 897 -34.41 8.82 -15.37
CA GLN A 897 -34.29 10.25 -15.66
C GLN A 897 -35.62 11.00 -15.43
N ALA A 898 -36.77 10.36 -15.65
CA ALA A 898 -38.08 10.97 -15.35
C ALA A 898 -38.33 11.14 -13.84
N THR A 899 -37.79 10.24 -13.02
CA THR A 899 -37.89 10.31 -11.55
C THR A 899 -36.83 11.25 -10.96
N LEU A 900 -35.67 11.37 -11.62
CA LEU A 900 -34.56 12.23 -11.20
C LEU A 900 -34.69 13.68 -11.68
N ASP A 901 -35.23 13.94 -12.87
CA ASP A 901 -35.56 15.30 -13.34
C ASP A 901 -36.65 15.93 -12.48
N THR A 902 -37.54 15.12 -11.89
CA THR A 902 -38.54 15.57 -10.91
C THR A 902 -37.89 15.94 -9.56
N ALA A 903 -36.82 15.25 -9.16
CA ALA A 903 -36.05 15.56 -7.94
C ALA A 903 -35.13 16.79 -8.13
N VAL A 904 -34.49 16.92 -9.28
CA VAL A 904 -33.60 18.03 -9.63
C VAL A 904 -34.39 19.32 -9.94
N GLN A 905 -35.60 19.24 -10.50
CA GLN A 905 -36.51 20.40 -10.57
C GLN A 905 -37.10 20.77 -9.21
N GLY A 906 -37.26 19.81 -8.29
CA GLY A 906 -37.69 20.07 -6.91
C GLY A 906 -36.71 20.93 -6.11
N VAL A 907 -35.40 20.71 -6.31
CA VAL A 907 -34.34 21.48 -5.62
C VAL A 907 -34.21 22.91 -6.17
N ASN A 908 -34.39 23.13 -7.47
CA ASN A 908 -34.28 24.47 -8.06
C ASN A 908 -35.54 25.35 -7.86
N THR A 909 -36.69 24.76 -7.52
CA THR A 909 -37.94 25.53 -7.28
C THR A 909 -38.16 25.85 -5.79
N ALA A 910 -37.46 25.16 -4.88
CA ALA A 910 -37.51 25.44 -3.43
C ALA A 910 -36.85 26.78 -3.03
N MET A 911 -36.16 27.45 -3.97
CA MET A 911 -35.56 28.78 -3.75
C MET A 911 -36.55 29.95 -3.98
N LEU A 912 -37.78 29.70 -4.47
CA LEU A 912 -38.77 30.75 -4.77
C LEU A 912 -40.21 30.31 -4.43
N GLY A 913 -40.59 30.33 -3.14
CA GLY A 913 -42.03 30.28 -2.81
C GLY A 913 -42.39 29.67 -1.48
N ALA A 914 -42.28 30.45 -0.42
CA ALA A 914 -43.07 30.22 0.78
C ALA A 914 -44.57 30.27 0.43
N ARG A 915 -45.32 29.16 0.63
CA ARG A 915 -46.68 29.09 1.25
C ARG A 915 -47.43 27.77 0.93
N ALA A 916 -47.82 27.10 2.02
CA ALA A 916 -49.14 26.49 2.27
C ALA A 916 -49.54 25.14 1.61
N VAL A 917 -49.46 24.06 2.44
CA VAL A 917 -50.61 23.34 3.05
C VAL A 917 -51.49 22.37 2.19
N LEU A 918 -51.38 21.08 2.58
CA LEU A 918 -52.39 19.98 2.72
C LEU A 918 -52.97 19.29 1.45
N ASP A 919 -53.29 17.99 1.42
CA ASP A 919 -53.54 16.99 2.47
C ASP A 919 -53.49 15.55 1.89
N GLY A 920 -53.32 14.53 2.75
CA GLY A 920 -53.88 13.19 2.49
C GLY A 920 -53.04 11.92 2.74
N VAL A 921 -52.86 11.57 4.02
CA VAL A 921 -52.71 10.19 4.58
C VAL A 921 -51.31 9.52 4.57
N GLY A 922 -50.69 9.33 5.76
CA GLY A 922 -49.90 8.11 6.04
C GLY A 922 -48.54 8.12 6.78
N THR A 923 -48.18 9.18 7.54
CA THR A 923 -47.20 9.20 8.67
C THR A 923 -45.85 8.43 8.59
N GLY A 924 -44.82 9.08 8.02
CA GLY A 924 -43.47 9.12 8.59
C GLY A 924 -43.21 10.56 9.03
N SER A 925 -42.93 10.78 10.32
CA SER A 925 -42.94 12.11 10.93
C SER A 925 -41.74 12.95 10.49
N VAL A 926 -41.99 14.05 9.79
CA VAL A 926 -41.11 15.23 9.82
C VAL A 926 -41.34 15.88 11.17
N ILE A 927 -40.39 15.73 12.09
CA ILE A 927 -40.37 16.49 13.33
C ILE A 927 -39.57 17.75 13.06
N ASP A 928 -40.28 18.83 12.73
CA ASP A 928 -39.83 20.17 13.07
C ASP A 928 -40.69 20.64 14.25
N THR A 929 -40.15 20.51 15.45
CA THR A 929 -40.61 21.25 16.63
C THR A 929 -39.39 21.54 17.49
N VAL A 930 -38.89 22.76 17.33
CA VAL A 930 -38.21 23.47 18.42
C VAL A 930 -39.18 23.59 19.61
N SER A 931 -38.75 23.09 20.76
CA SER A 931 -38.95 23.59 22.14
C SER A 931 -39.05 22.41 23.11
N GLN A 932 -38.21 22.29 24.14
CA GLN A 932 -37.70 23.33 25.02
C GLN A 932 -36.20 23.23 25.32
N PRO A 933 -35.58 24.36 25.67
CA PRO A 933 -34.13 24.50 25.74
C PRO A 933 -33.60 23.79 26.98
N VAL A 934 -32.66 22.87 26.79
CA VAL A 934 -31.53 22.89 27.73
C VAL A 934 -30.77 24.14 27.32
N THR A 935 -30.95 25.19 28.12
CA THR A 935 -30.31 26.50 28.02
C THR A 935 -29.03 26.47 27.18
N SER A 936 -29.14 26.97 25.95
CA SER A 936 -28.02 27.39 25.12
C SER A 936 -27.40 28.62 25.78
N SER A 937 -26.68 28.41 26.88
CA SER A 937 -25.87 29.42 27.51
C SER A 937 -24.53 28.82 27.89
N PHE A 938 -23.45 29.50 27.51
CA PHE A 938 -22.16 29.49 28.20
C PHE A 938 -22.34 30.06 29.62
N GLY A 939 -23.19 29.45 30.44
CA GLY A 939 -23.45 29.83 31.82
C GLY A 939 -23.05 28.70 32.75
N ARG A 940 -22.72 29.04 34.00
CA ARG A 940 -22.24 28.12 35.06
C ARG A 940 -22.93 26.75 35.05
N VAL A 941 -22.17 25.70 34.81
CA VAL A 941 -22.57 24.29 34.91
C VAL A 941 -21.67 23.59 35.93
N ASN A 942 -22.14 23.35 37.16
CA ASN A 942 -21.33 22.71 38.21
C ASN A 942 -20.91 21.27 37.84
N LEU A 943 -19.75 21.12 37.18
CA LEU A 943 -19.21 19.86 36.67
C LEU A 943 -18.82 18.88 37.79
N ALA A 944 -18.55 19.38 39.00
CA ALA A 944 -18.16 18.55 40.15
C ALA A 944 -19.28 17.62 40.67
N GLN A 945 -20.53 17.80 40.21
CA GLN A 945 -21.68 16.96 40.56
C GLN A 945 -22.31 16.25 39.36
N MET A 946 -21.74 16.38 38.16
CA MET A 946 -22.29 15.82 36.92
C MET A 946 -21.74 14.41 36.66
N GLY A 947 -22.63 13.46 36.33
CA GLY A 947 -22.21 12.12 35.92
C GLY A 947 -21.45 12.15 34.59
N PHE A 948 -20.47 11.25 34.42
CA PHE A 948 -19.60 11.19 33.24
C PHE A 948 -20.35 11.20 31.90
N THR A 949 -21.50 10.52 31.83
CA THR A 949 -22.36 10.45 30.64
C THR A 949 -23.04 11.79 30.30
N ASP A 950 -23.47 12.56 31.30
CA ASP A 950 -24.13 13.85 31.10
C ASP A 950 -23.10 14.93 30.75
N MET A 951 -21.89 14.79 31.29
CA MET A 951 -20.74 15.60 30.90
C MET A 951 -20.39 15.38 29.41
N LEU A 952 -20.31 14.14 28.95
CA LEU A 952 -20.05 13.84 27.53
C LEU A 952 -21.14 14.42 26.60
N ARG A 953 -22.42 14.37 26.99
CA ARG A 953 -23.52 14.97 26.20
C ARG A 953 -23.45 16.48 26.14
N LEU A 954 -23.09 17.14 27.25
CA LEU A 954 -22.88 18.58 27.28
C LEU A 954 -21.71 19.00 26.37
N LEU A 955 -20.62 18.23 26.40
CA LEU A 955 -19.44 18.48 25.58
C LEU A 955 -19.72 18.28 24.09
N GLU A 956 -20.48 17.24 23.72
CA GLU A 956 -20.93 17.00 22.35
C GLU A 956 -21.83 18.15 21.83
N SER A 957 -22.81 18.58 22.64
CA SER A 957 -23.69 19.69 22.28
C SER A 957 -22.93 21.01 22.08
N ARG A 958 -21.85 21.24 22.84
CA ARG A 958 -20.97 22.41 22.67
C ARG A 958 -20.13 22.33 21.39
N ARG A 959 -19.68 21.13 20.98
CA ARG A 959 -18.98 20.91 19.71
C ARG A 959 -19.89 21.21 18.52
N GLU A 960 -21.09 20.62 18.48
CA GLU A 960 -22.07 20.86 17.41
C GLU A 960 -22.45 22.34 17.30
N PHE A 961 -22.49 23.06 18.43
CA PHE A 961 -22.74 24.50 18.42
C PHE A 961 -21.59 25.28 17.76
N LYS A 962 -20.32 24.96 18.06
CA LYS A 962 -19.16 25.63 17.46
C LYS A 962 -19.07 25.37 15.94
N GLU A 963 -19.37 24.15 15.49
CA GLU A 963 -19.42 23.82 14.07
C GLU A 963 -20.48 24.63 13.33
N LYS A 964 -21.69 24.73 13.90
CA LYS A 964 -22.77 25.54 13.32
C LYS A 964 -22.46 27.04 13.34
N LEU A 965 -21.78 27.51 14.38
CA LEU A 965 -21.41 28.91 14.55
C LEU A 965 -20.44 29.37 13.45
N PHE A 966 -19.42 28.57 13.13
CA PHE A 966 -18.35 28.93 12.19
C PHE A 966 -18.56 28.45 10.75
N ALA A 967 -19.66 27.73 10.46
CA ALA A 967 -19.95 27.11 9.17
C ALA A 967 -19.74 28.03 7.95
N ASP A 968 -20.21 29.28 8.02
CA ASP A 968 -20.08 30.27 6.93
C ASP A 968 -18.61 30.64 6.65
N ALA A 969 -17.80 30.81 7.71
CA ALA A 969 -16.40 31.14 7.58
C ALA A 969 -15.58 29.95 7.05
N LEU A 970 -15.94 28.74 7.47
CA LEU A 970 -15.31 27.50 7.05
C LEU A 970 -15.58 27.19 5.59
N TYR A 971 -16.82 27.36 5.15
CA TYR A 971 -17.18 27.25 3.74
C TYR A 971 -16.34 28.19 2.85
N LYS A 972 -16.04 29.41 3.32
CA LYS A 972 -15.17 30.35 2.60
C LYS A 972 -13.71 29.91 2.59
N LEU A 973 -13.18 29.40 3.71
CA LEU A 973 -11.82 28.86 3.77
C LEU A 973 -11.66 27.60 2.92
N GLU A 974 -12.72 26.80 2.76
CA GLU A 974 -12.73 25.66 1.83
C GLU A 974 -12.63 26.11 0.37
N LEU A 975 -13.22 27.27 0.03
CA LEU A 975 -13.11 27.84 -1.32
C LEU A 975 -11.77 28.54 -1.58
N ASP A 976 -11.20 29.22 -0.58
CA ASP A 976 -9.87 29.83 -0.65
C ASP A 976 -9.19 29.80 0.73
N PRO A 977 -8.28 28.83 0.98
CA PRO A 977 -7.60 28.67 2.26
C PRO A 977 -6.75 29.89 2.66
N ARG A 978 -6.39 30.73 1.68
CA ARG A 978 -5.53 31.91 1.90
C ARG A 978 -6.29 33.11 2.46
N LEU A 979 -7.60 33.01 2.64
CA LEU A 979 -8.41 34.14 3.12
C LEU A 979 -7.99 34.61 4.52
N SER A 980 -7.50 33.72 5.38
CA SER A 980 -7.01 34.08 6.72
C SER A 980 -5.54 34.54 6.76
N ASP A 981 -4.82 34.44 5.63
CA ASP A 981 -3.38 34.64 5.60
C ASP A 981 -2.98 36.05 6.05
N VAL A 982 -1.85 36.14 6.76
CA VAL A 982 -1.21 37.41 7.09
C VAL A 982 -0.24 37.78 5.95
N PRO A 983 -0.55 38.80 5.14
CA PRO A 983 0.29 39.17 4.01
C PRO A 983 1.63 39.72 4.49
N GLU A 984 2.66 39.63 3.64
CA GLU A 984 3.94 40.27 3.89
C GLU A 984 3.86 41.79 3.69
N CYS A 985 4.55 42.55 4.54
CA CYS A 985 4.50 44.00 4.50
C CYS A 985 5.10 44.57 3.22
N LEU A 986 4.31 45.36 2.48
CA LEU A 986 4.82 46.16 1.37
C LEU A 986 5.51 47.43 1.86
N LYS A 987 5.04 48.00 2.98
CA LYS A 987 5.63 49.17 3.64
C LYS A 987 5.91 48.87 5.10
N ILE A 988 6.99 49.43 5.64
CA ILE A 988 7.45 49.16 7.00
C ILE A 988 6.50 49.78 8.05
N GLU A 989 5.81 50.87 7.72
CA GLU A 989 4.84 51.49 8.62
C GLU A 989 3.66 50.55 8.94
N ASP A 990 3.24 49.74 7.96
CA ASP A 990 2.12 48.79 8.08
C ASP A 990 2.44 47.65 9.07
N ALA A 991 3.73 47.34 9.26
CA ALA A 991 4.18 46.34 10.23
C ALA A 991 3.89 46.75 11.68
N THR A 992 4.02 48.05 11.99
CA THR A 992 3.77 48.60 13.33
C THR A 992 2.28 48.71 13.65
N LEU A 993 1.44 48.75 12.61
CA LEU A 993 -0.02 48.73 12.70
C LEU A 993 -0.59 47.31 12.72
N GLY A 994 0.24 46.27 12.59
CA GLY A 994 -0.21 44.88 12.64
C GLY A 994 -1.00 44.41 11.42
N LEU A 995 -0.87 45.10 10.28
CA LEU A 995 -1.62 44.77 9.06
C LEU A 995 -0.96 43.64 8.25
N CYS A 996 0.31 43.35 8.52
CA CYS A 996 1.14 42.46 7.73
C CYS A 996 2.31 41.93 8.57
N ARG A 997 2.93 40.83 8.13
CA ARG A 997 4.16 40.26 8.71
C ARG A 997 5.41 40.82 8.03
N ILE A 998 6.48 41.02 8.78
CA ILE A 998 7.77 41.51 8.22
C ILE A 998 8.61 40.36 7.64
N SER A 999 9.41 40.64 6.62
CA SER A 999 10.46 39.73 6.13
C SER A 999 11.75 39.86 6.93
N ASP A 1000 12.66 38.89 6.78
CA ASP A 1000 14.02 38.94 7.35
C ASP A 1000 14.77 40.23 6.99
N LYS A 1001 14.66 40.67 5.73
CA LYS A 1001 15.29 41.90 5.24
C LYS A 1001 14.72 43.15 5.93
N GLN A 1002 13.40 43.19 6.10
CA GLN A 1002 12.71 44.31 6.77
C GLN A 1002 12.96 44.30 8.28
N ARG A 1003 13.07 43.13 8.91
CA ARG A 1003 13.49 42.98 10.29
C ARG A 1003 14.86 43.59 10.50
N ASP A 1004 15.83 43.26 9.66
CA ASP A 1004 17.20 43.76 9.79
C ASP A 1004 17.26 45.29 9.55
N GLU A 1005 16.45 45.80 8.61
CA GLU A 1005 16.27 47.24 8.39
C GLU A 1005 15.67 47.94 9.63
N LEU A 1006 14.62 47.37 10.23
CA LEU A 1006 13.98 47.87 11.45
C LEU A 1006 14.92 47.83 12.66
N LYS A 1007 15.71 46.75 12.82
CA LYS A 1007 16.76 46.63 13.83
C LYS A 1007 17.81 47.74 13.69
N SER A 1008 18.20 48.08 12.46
CA SER A 1008 19.16 49.15 12.19
C SER A 1008 18.61 50.56 12.50
N LYS A 1009 17.29 50.77 12.37
CA LYS A 1009 16.61 52.04 12.70
C LYS A 1009 16.31 52.18 14.20
N GLN A 1010 16.11 51.08 14.93
CA GLN A 1010 15.97 51.05 16.39
C GLN A 1010 17.32 51.17 17.12
N LEU A 1011 18.02 52.29 16.94
CA LEU A 1011 19.18 52.61 17.78
C LEU A 1011 18.72 52.98 19.20
N LYS A 1012 19.10 52.12 20.17
CA LYS A 1012 19.22 52.36 21.62
C LYS A 1012 17.91 52.54 22.41
N GLY A 1013 17.10 51.47 22.48
CA GLY A 1013 16.26 51.24 23.65
C GLY A 1013 17.10 50.72 24.82
N GLN A 1014 17.14 51.44 25.94
CA GLN A 1014 17.88 51.08 27.14
C GLN A 1014 17.37 49.74 27.68
N LYS A 1015 18.21 48.68 27.70
CA LYS A 1015 17.89 47.42 28.40
C LYS A 1015 17.69 47.76 29.88
N VAL A 1016 16.45 47.78 30.36
CA VAL A 1016 16.14 47.95 31.79
C VAL A 1016 16.46 46.64 32.49
N GLY A 1017 17.74 46.38 32.72
CA GLY A 1017 18.19 45.19 33.45
C GLY A 1017 17.83 45.34 34.92
N ARG A 1018 16.79 44.62 35.38
CA ARG A 1018 16.60 44.38 36.81
C ARG A 1018 17.80 43.58 37.32
N LYS A 1019 18.39 44.01 38.43
CA LYS A 1019 19.62 43.40 38.98
C LYS A 1019 19.31 41.98 39.45
N ILE A 1020 20.09 41.00 38.97
CA ILE A 1020 19.85 39.58 39.21
C ILE A 1020 20.56 39.17 40.50
N THR A 1021 19.85 38.60 41.47
CA THR A 1021 20.44 38.10 42.72
C THR A 1021 20.77 36.60 42.67
N ARG A 1022 20.05 35.82 41.85
CA ARG A 1022 20.29 34.38 41.65
C ARG A 1022 19.89 33.95 40.24
N VAL A 1023 20.79 33.23 39.56
CA VAL A 1023 20.63 32.69 38.20
C VAL A 1023 21.16 31.26 38.14
N SER A 1024 20.43 30.38 37.46
CA SER A 1024 20.75 28.96 37.29
C SER A 1024 21.34 28.66 35.90
N LEU A 1025 20.95 29.41 34.87
CA LEU A 1025 21.44 29.34 33.49
C LEU A 1025 21.85 30.74 33.02
N PRO A 1026 23.09 31.19 33.32
CA PRO A 1026 23.56 32.55 33.00
C PRO A 1026 23.66 32.85 31.51
N GLN A 1027 23.64 31.82 30.65
CA GLN A 1027 23.67 31.96 29.19
C GLN A 1027 22.38 32.56 28.62
N ILE A 1028 21.26 32.52 29.36
CA ILE A 1028 20.02 33.21 28.99
C ILE A 1028 20.11 34.67 29.45
N GLU A 1029 20.31 35.60 28.52
CA GLU A 1029 20.61 37.00 28.86
C GLU A 1029 19.35 37.79 29.25
N ARG A 1030 18.26 37.63 28.49
CA ARG A 1030 16.97 38.28 28.73
C ARG A 1030 15.84 37.28 28.60
N LYS A 1031 14.75 37.51 29.34
CA LYS A 1031 13.57 36.66 29.35
C LYS A 1031 12.33 37.52 29.14
N LEU A 1032 11.53 37.23 28.12
CA LEU A 1032 10.32 37.98 27.78
C LEU A 1032 9.15 37.01 27.57
N ILE A 1033 8.02 37.30 28.23
CA ILE A 1033 6.77 36.59 28.00
C ILE A 1033 5.73 37.54 27.41
N ILE A 1034 5.11 37.12 26.31
CA ILE A 1034 3.94 37.75 25.73
C ILE A 1034 2.73 36.90 26.08
N LEU A 1035 1.69 37.52 26.65
CA LEU A 1035 0.44 36.83 26.97
C LEU A 1035 -0.73 37.50 26.24
N PHE A 1036 -1.46 36.71 25.47
CA PHE A 1036 -2.72 37.10 24.85
C PHE A 1036 -3.86 36.39 25.59
N GLY A 1037 -4.81 37.17 26.12
CA GLY A 1037 -5.99 36.63 26.81
C GLY A 1037 -7.24 37.31 26.27
N ILE A 1038 -8.17 36.53 25.75
CA ILE A 1038 -9.37 37.03 25.07
C ILE A 1038 -10.63 36.52 25.77
N ASP A 1039 -11.26 37.39 26.55
CA ASP A 1039 -12.55 37.13 27.18
C ASP A 1039 -13.71 37.55 26.26
N GLN A 1040 -13.55 38.65 25.53
CA GLN A 1040 -14.64 39.30 24.79
C GLN A 1040 -14.38 39.33 23.28
N TYR A 1041 -15.41 39.03 22.51
CA TYR A 1041 -15.41 39.04 21.06
C TYR A 1041 -16.38 40.09 20.51
N ALA A 1042 -15.97 40.78 19.45
CA ALA A 1042 -16.77 41.82 18.80
C ALA A 1042 -18.04 41.22 18.17
N ASP A 1043 -17.91 40.08 17.47
CA ASP A 1043 -19.02 39.29 17.00
C ASP A 1043 -19.70 38.57 18.17
N GLN A 1044 -20.87 39.06 18.56
CA GLN A 1044 -21.62 38.55 19.73
C GLN A 1044 -22.12 37.12 19.57
N SER A 1045 -22.07 36.54 18.36
CA SER A 1045 -22.33 35.11 18.18
C SER A 1045 -21.18 34.23 18.69
N ILE A 1046 -19.96 34.78 18.77
CA ILE A 1046 -18.81 34.11 19.39
C ILE A 1046 -18.95 34.23 20.91
N PRO A 1047 -19.04 33.11 21.63
CA PRO A 1047 -19.22 33.11 23.07
C PRO A 1047 -18.06 33.77 23.81
N SER A 1048 -18.37 34.63 24.79
CA SER A 1048 -17.35 35.20 25.68
C SER A 1048 -16.76 34.12 26.60
N LEU A 1049 -15.49 34.29 26.96
CA LEU A 1049 -14.79 33.49 27.98
C LEU A 1049 -14.73 34.25 29.31
N GLU A 1050 -14.66 33.52 30.42
CA GLU A 1050 -14.68 34.12 31.77
C GLU A 1050 -13.28 34.29 32.39
N ASN A 1051 -12.31 33.43 32.02
CA ASN A 1051 -11.05 33.29 32.77
C ASN A 1051 -9.79 33.61 31.95
N ALA A 1052 -9.85 33.83 30.64
CA ALA A 1052 -8.66 33.96 29.81
C ALA A 1052 -7.81 35.18 30.19
N VAL A 1053 -8.43 36.32 30.53
CA VAL A 1053 -7.70 37.49 31.04
C VAL A 1053 -7.14 37.25 32.45
N ALA A 1054 -7.87 36.54 33.30
CA ALA A 1054 -7.40 36.20 34.65
C ALA A 1054 -6.20 35.23 34.62
N ASP A 1055 -6.21 34.27 33.70
CA ASP A 1055 -5.16 33.28 33.48
C ASP A 1055 -3.85 33.96 33.06
N ILE A 1056 -3.90 34.89 32.10
CA ILE A 1056 -2.69 35.61 31.68
C ILE A 1056 -2.10 36.48 32.79
N GLU A 1057 -2.92 37.03 33.68
CA GLU A 1057 -2.45 37.81 34.83
C GLU A 1057 -1.74 36.91 35.85
N ALA A 1058 -2.32 35.77 36.18
CA ALA A 1058 -1.74 34.83 37.13
C ALA A 1058 -0.46 34.18 36.60
N ILE A 1059 -0.46 33.75 35.34
CA ILE A 1059 0.73 33.20 34.67
C ILE A 1059 1.82 34.26 34.57
N GLY A 1060 1.47 35.49 34.13
CA GLY A 1060 2.40 36.61 34.10
C GLY A 1060 3.07 36.87 35.45
N ASN A 1061 2.31 36.81 36.55
CA ASN A 1061 2.85 36.96 37.90
C ASN A 1061 3.86 35.86 38.28
N VAL A 1062 3.60 34.59 37.92
CA VAL A 1062 4.55 33.49 38.16
C VAL A 1062 5.82 33.69 37.32
N PHE A 1063 5.68 33.98 36.03
CA PHE A 1063 6.83 34.20 35.14
C PHE A 1063 7.67 35.40 35.57
N SER A 1064 7.07 36.51 36.01
CA SER A 1064 7.78 37.68 36.55
C SER A 1064 8.49 37.37 37.87
N ASN A 1065 7.74 36.90 38.87
CA ASN A 1065 8.21 36.86 40.25
C ASN A 1065 9.14 35.67 40.54
N GLN A 1066 8.99 34.56 39.80
CA GLN A 1066 9.72 33.33 40.05
C GLN A 1066 10.72 32.98 38.96
N LEU A 1067 10.37 33.21 37.69
CA LEU A 1067 11.22 32.86 36.55
C LEU A 1067 11.97 34.06 35.95
N GLY A 1068 11.69 35.27 36.45
CA GLY A 1068 12.40 36.50 36.12
C GLY A 1068 12.14 37.05 34.71
N TYR A 1069 10.96 36.82 34.15
CA TYR A 1069 10.58 37.31 32.82
C TYR A 1069 10.05 38.76 32.87
N GLU A 1070 10.36 39.54 31.83
CA GLU A 1070 9.59 40.73 31.48
C GLU A 1070 8.22 40.30 30.98
N VAL A 1071 7.15 40.87 31.53
CA VAL A 1071 5.78 40.48 31.18
C VAL A 1071 5.14 41.54 30.31
N ARG A 1072 4.59 41.14 29.17
CA ARG A 1072 3.70 41.96 28.35
C ARG A 1072 2.40 41.21 28.11
N SER A 1073 1.31 41.70 28.68
CA SER A 1073 -0.02 41.16 28.48
C SER A 1073 -0.84 42.05 27.55
N VAL A 1074 -1.56 41.44 26.62
CA VAL A 1074 -2.51 42.10 25.73
C VAL A 1074 -3.87 41.47 25.97
N LYS A 1075 -4.77 42.23 26.59
CA LYS A 1075 -6.12 41.79 26.93
C LYS A 1075 -7.07 42.06 25.77
N ASN A 1076 -7.92 41.10 25.44
CA ASN A 1076 -8.85 41.15 24.30
C ASN A 1076 -8.15 41.65 23.03
N ALA A 1077 -7.03 40.99 22.71
CA ALA A 1077 -6.17 41.39 21.60
C ALA A 1077 -6.92 41.27 20.26
N SER A 1078 -6.92 42.34 19.47
CA SER A 1078 -7.38 42.29 18.08
C SER A 1078 -6.36 41.57 17.19
N ARG A 1079 -6.76 41.18 15.98
CA ARG A 1079 -5.86 40.58 14.98
C ARG A 1079 -4.62 41.44 14.77
N ALA A 1080 -4.82 42.75 14.66
CA ALA A 1080 -3.74 43.72 14.48
C ALA A 1080 -2.81 43.79 15.70
N ASP A 1081 -3.34 43.81 16.92
CA ASP A 1081 -2.53 43.84 18.15
C ASP A 1081 -1.59 42.62 18.24
N MET A 1082 -2.10 41.45 17.88
CA MET A 1082 -1.35 40.19 17.91
C MET A 1082 -0.20 40.22 16.88
N ILE A 1083 -0.50 40.57 15.63
CA ILE A 1083 0.51 40.65 14.56
C ILE A 1083 1.57 41.72 14.88
N ALA A 1084 1.15 42.91 15.33
CA ALA A 1084 2.07 43.98 15.71
C ALA A 1084 3.00 43.55 16.86
N THR A 1085 2.48 42.83 17.86
CA THR A 1085 3.25 42.33 19.00
C THR A 1085 4.27 41.27 18.56
N LEU A 1086 3.90 40.35 17.67
CA LEU A 1086 4.81 39.35 17.11
C LEU A 1086 5.91 39.98 16.23
N ASN A 1087 5.56 40.98 15.40
CA ASN A 1087 6.55 41.77 14.63
C ASN A 1087 7.54 42.50 15.56
N GLN A 1088 7.07 43.00 16.71
CA GLN A 1088 7.95 43.61 17.71
C GLN A 1088 8.94 42.61 18.33
N LEU A 1089 8.53 41.35 18.55
CA LEU A 1089 9.47 40.31 19.02
C LEU A 1089 10.59 40.06 18.02
N ALA A 1090 10.24 39.95 16.73
CA ALA A 1090 11.23 39.73 15.66
C ALA A 1090 12.30 40.84 15.61
N THR A 1091 11.93 42.08 15.94
CA THR A 1091 12.85 43.23 15.95
C THR A 1091 13.62 43.41 17.26
N GLN A 1092 13.07 43.00 18.40
CA GLN A 1092 13.65 43.29 19.73
C GLN A 1092 14.51 42.18 20.33
N MET A 1093 14.34 40.93 19.89
CA MET A 1093 14.98 39.77 20.50
C MET A 1093 16.37 39.48 19.90
N GLU A 1094 17.29 39.07 20.76
CA GLU A 1094 18.62 38.57 20.43
C GLU A 1094 18.72 37.05 20.62
N ALA A 1095 19.80 36.45 20.09
CA ALA A 1095 19.95 34.99 20.04
C ALA A 1095 19.95 34.28 21.40
N ASN A 1096 20.49 34.95 22.44
CA ASN A 1096 20.57 34.42 23.80
C ASN A 1096 19.38 34.83 24.69
N ASP A 1097 18.36 35.46 24.10
CA ASP A 1097 17.12 35.76 24.82
C ASP A 1097 16.24 34.50 24.90
N SER A 1098 15.25 34.52 25.79
CA SER A 1098 14.27 33.44 25.99
C SER A 1098 12.87 34.03 25.89
N VAL A 1099 12.05 33.42 25.05
CA VAL A 1099 10.74 33.93 24.65
C VAL A 1099 9.65 32.91 24.96
N VAL A 1100 8.63 33.37 25.69
CA VAL A 1100 7.40 32.61 25.93
C VAL A 1100 6.25 33.36 25.28
N ILE A 1101 5.44 32.66 24.49
CA ILE A 1101 4.21 33.19 23.94
C ILE A 1101 3.07 32.36 24.49
N TYR A 1102 2.18 32.98 25.24
CA TYR A 1102 1.02 32.32 25.82
C TYR A 1102 -0.27 32.87 25.21
N PHE A 1103 -1.15 31.99 24.76
CA PHE A 1103 -2.46 32.35 24.20
C PHE A 1103 -3.57 31.64 24.96
N ALA A 1104 -4.52 32.41 25.52
CA ALA A 1104 -5.77 31.92 26.07
C ALA A 1104 -6.95 32.60 25.35
N GLY A 1105 -7.82 31.81 24.74
CA GLY A 1105 -8.89 32.30 23.87
C GLY A 1105 -9.54 31.16 23.09
N HIS A 1106 -10.53 31.48 22.24
CA HIS A 1106 -11.07 30.50 21.30
C HIS A 1106 -10.05 30.23 20.19
N GLY A 1107 -9.96 28.96 19.82
CA GLY A 1107 -9.32 28.50 18.60
C GLY A 1107 -10.32 27.68 17.80
N TYR A 1108 -10.12 27.59 16.49
CA TYR A 1108 -10.88 26.70 15.64
C TYR A 1108 -9.94 25.80 14.83
N LEU A 1109 -10.13 24.49 14.93
CA LEU A 1109 -9.52 23.51 14.04
C LEU A 1109 -10.46 23.23 12.89
N ASN A 1110 -10.02 23.50 11.67
CA ASN A 1110 -10.71 22.96 10.51
C ASN A 1110 -10.28 21.50 10.32
N GLU A 1111 -11.08 20.57 10.84
CA GLU A 1111 -10.82 19.12 10.81
C GLU A 1111 -10.60 18.58 9.37
N LYS A 1112 -11.17 19.25 8.35
CA LYS A 1112 -10.98 18.88 6.94
C LYS A 1112 -9.66 19.32 6.34
N THR A 1113 -8.95 20.28 6.93
CA THR A 1113 -7.65 20.78 6.41
C THR A 1113 -6.52 20.55 7.40
N ASN A 1114 -6.86 20.10 8.62
CA ASN A 1114 -5.98 20.03 9.77
C ASN A 1114 -5.19 21.34 10.01
N MET A 1115 -5.72 22.45 9.50
CA MET A 1115 -5.27 23.82 9.74
C MET A 1115 -6.13 24.39 10.84
N GLY A 1116 -5.55 25.25 11.66
CA GLY A 1116 -6.39 25.97 12.58
C GLY A 1116 -5.86 27.31 12.96
N TYR A 1117 -6.76 27.96 13.67
CA TYR A 1117 -6.92 29.39 13.58
C TYR A 1117 -7.09 29.90 14.99
N TRP A 1118 -6.33 30.93 15.32
CA TRP A 1118 -6.57 31.71 16.52
C TRP A 1118 -7.70 32.68 16.20
N ILE A 1119 -8.63 32.84 17.13
CA ILE A 1119 -9.79 33.73 17.00
C ILE A 1119 -9.50 34.99 17.82
N PRO A 1120 -9.14 36.13 17.19
CA PRO A 1120 -8.88 37.37 17.90
C PRO A 1120 -10.17 38.03 18.43
N ALA A 1121 -10.04 39.04 19.27
CA ALA A 1121 -11.18 39.74 19.87
C ALA A 1121 -12.09 40.43 18.84
N ASP A 1122 -11.55 40.81 17.67
CA ASP A 1122 -12.29 41.41 16.55
C ASP A 1122 -12.70 40.39 15.47
N ALA A 1123 -12.60 39.09 15.75
CA ALA A 1123 -12.99 38.03 14.83
C ALA A 1123 -14.50 38.04 14.53
N SER A 1124 -14.85 37.64 13.30
CA SER A 1124 -16.20 37.30 12.90
C SER A 1124 -16.37 35.80 12.75
N ALA A 1125 -17.51 35.27 13.20
CA ALA A 1125 -17.87 33.86 13.01
C ALA A 1125 -18.09 33.48 11.53
N LYS A 1126 -18.30 34.49 10.66
CA LYS A 1126 -18.65 34.31 9.24
C LYS A 1126 -17.57 34.74 8.25
N ASP A 1127 -16.53 35.41 8.73
CA ASP A 1127 -15.47 35.97 7.87
C ASP A 1127 -14.07 35.56 8.36
N PRO A 1128 -13.45 34.56 7.71
CA PRO A 1128 -12.18 33.99 8.14
C PRO A 1128 -10.99 34.95 7.94
N ARG A 1129 -11.17 36.06 7.19
CA ARG A 1129 -10.14 37.10 7.02
C ARG A 1129 -9.76 37.80 8.34
N THR A 1130 -10.63 37.68 9.34
CA THR A 1130 -10.42 38.22 10.69
C THR A 1130 -9.71 37.23 11.62
N TRP A 1131 -9.42 36.00 11.16
CA TRP A 1131 -8.72 34.97 11.93
C TRP A 1131 -7.21 35.03 11.65
N ILE A 1132 -6.42 34.27 12.43
CA ILE A 1132 -4.97 34.12 12.19
C ILE A 1132 -4.66 32.63 12.07
N ALA A 1133 -4.12 32.20 10.92
CA ALA A 1133 -3.74 30.81 10.69
C ALA A 1133 -2.46 30.43 11.46
N ASN A 1134 -2.40 29.19 11.95
CA ASN A 1134 -1.22 28.66 12.62
C ASN A 1134 0.03 28.68 11.72
N SER A 1135 -0.11 28.51 10.40
CA SER A 1135 0.99 28.63 9.44
C SER A 1135 1.67 30.01 9.50
N ASP A 1136 0.90 31.09 9.56
CA ASP A 1136 1.43 32.45 9.67
C ASP A 1136 2.12 32.67 11.01
N ILE A 1137 1.58 32.11 12.09
CA ILE A 1137 2.21 32.17 13.41
C ILE A 1137 3.56 31.46 13.36
N SER A 1138 3.65 30.26 12.77
CA SER A 1138 4.91 29.55 12.54
C SER A 1138 5.91 30.41 11.75
N ILE A 1139 5.48 31.04 10.65
CA ILE A 1139 6.33 31.93 9.86
C ILE A 1139 6.81 33.11 10.71
N MET A 1140 5.95 33.72 11.52
CA MET A 1140 6.35 34.83 12.40
C MET A 1140 7.32 34.38 13.49
N LEU A 1141 7.22 33.14 14.00
CA LEU A 1141 8.19 32.57 14.95
C LEU A 1141 9.58 32.39 14.32
N THR A 1142 9.68 32.02 13.02
CA THR A 1142 10.99 31.93 12.33
C THR A 1142 11.74 33.25 12.38
N SER A 1143 11.02 34.38 12.31
CA SER A 1143 11.60 35.72 12.25
C SER A 1143 12.15 36.20 13.60
N ILE A 1144 11.83 35.52 14.70
CA ILE A 1144 12.33 35.83 16.05
C ILE A 1144 13.74 35.26 16.21
N ASN A 1145 14.73 36.12 16.49
CA ASN A 1145 16.15 35.72 16.54
C ASN A 1145 16.53 34.84 17.75
N SER A 1146 15.65 34.68 18.74
CA SER A 1146 15.90 33.88 19.95
C SER A 1146 16.12 32.39 19.65
N LYS A 1147 17.06 31.76 20.36
CA LYS A 1147 17.25 30.30 20.34
C LYS A 1147 16.30 29.53 21.27
N GLN A 1148 15.64 30.19 22.21
CA GLN A 1148 14.76 29.54 23.17
C GLN A 1148 13.36 30.15 23.03
N ILE A 1149 12.46 29.43 22.34
CA ILE A 1149 11.09 29.85 22.10
C ILE A 1149 10.14 28.72 22.51
N VAL A 1150 9.19 29.02 23.40
CA VAL A 1150 8.04 28.15 23.68
C VAL A 1150 6.75 28.90 23.43
N MET A 1151 5.85 28.25 22.70
CA MET A 1151 4.48 28.70 22.56
C MET A 1151 3.57 27.80 23.40
N ILE A 1152 2.77 28.40 24.26
CA ILE A 1152 1.81 27.70 25.11
C ILE A 1152 0.42 28.17 24.70
N SER A 1153 -0.44 27.27 24.22
CA SER A 1153 -1.80 27.63 23.84
C SER A 1153 -2.79 26.89 24.73
N ASP A 1154 -3.51 27.70 25.50
CA ASP A 1154 -4.64 27.29 26.32
C ASP A 1154 -5.95 27.49 25.55
N SER A 1155 -6.01 26.77 24.43
CA SER A 1155 -7.14 26.69 23.52
C SER A 1155 -7.13 25.30 22.89
N CYS A 1156 -8.28 24.80 22.43
CA CYS A 1156 -8.47 23.41 21.96
C CYS A 1156 -7.64 23.01 20.72
N TYR A 1157 -6.59 23.75 20.32
CA TYR A 1157 -5.95 23.53 19.04
C TYR A 1157 -4.49 24.02 18.92
N SER A 1158 -3.60 23.60 19.80
CA SER A 1158 -2.15 23.66 19.50
C SER A 1158 -1.58 22.31 19.04
N GLY A 1159 -2.43 21.28 18.95
CA GLY A 1159 -2.07 19.94 18.51
C GLY A 1159 -1.50 19.87 17.08
N ALA A 1160 -1.89 20.79 16.19
CA ALA A 1160 -1.34 20.81 14.83
C ALA A 1160 0.13 21.22 14.77
N PHE A 1161 0.62 22.08 15.67
CA PHE A 1161 2.04 22.36 15.78
C PHE A 1161 2.82 21.19 16.40
N THR A 1162 2.20 20.43 17.31
CA THR A 1162 2.86 19.30 18.00
C THR A 1162 2.91 18.02 17.15
N LYS A 1163 2.15 17.97 16.04
CA LYS A 1163 2.16 16.89 15.04
C LYS A 1163 3.37 16.94 14.07
N GLU A 1164 4.11 18.06 13.98
CA GLU A 1164 5.32 18.14 13.13
C GLU A 1164 6.43 17.22 13.65
N GLN A 1165 6.68 17.23 14.95
CA GLN A 1165 7.51 16.25 15.64
C GLN A 1165 7.11 16.19 17.12
N GLN A 1166 6.61 15.04 17.57
CA GLN A 1166 6.38 14.80 19.00
C GLN A 1166 7.73 14.61 19.69
N LEU A 1167 7.99 15.38 20.76
CA LEU A 1167 9.26 15.27 21.50
C LEU A 1167 9.08 14.35 22.70
N LEU A 1168 9.84 13.25 22.72
CA LEU A 1168 9.95 12.38 23.89
C LEU A 1168 11.21 12.72 24.68
N LYS A 1169 11.23 12.39 25.98
CA LYS A 1169 12.39 12.60 26.84
C LYS A 1169 13.68 11.94 26.32
N SER A 1170 13.55 10.86 25.55
CA SER A 1170 14.66 10.18 24.87
C SER A 1170 15.30 10.97 23.73
N ASP A 1171 14.58 11.94 23.17
CA ASP A 1171 15.04 12.73 22.01
C ASP A 1171 15.89 13.94 22.41
N ILE A 1172 16.00 14.22 23.72
CA ILE A 1172 16.64 15.42 24.27
C ILE A 1172 18.06 15.11 24.71
N ILE A 1173 18.97 16.03 24.43
CA ILE A 1173 20.34 15.94 24.94
C ILE A 1173 20.36 16.26 26.43
N ALA A 1174 21.02 15.42 27.24
CA ALA A 1174 21.00 15.55 28.69
C ALA A 1174 21.65 16.84 29.25
N GLU A 1175 22.54 17.50 28.50
CA GLU A 1175 23.32 18.65 28.97
C GLU A 1175 22.68 20.01 28.59
N PRO A 1176 22.28 20.86 29.57
CA PRO A 1176 21.59 22.13 29.29
C PRO A 1176 22.45 23.13 28.52
N THR A 1177 23.77 23.09 28.66
CA THR A 1177 24.66 23.97 27.90
C THR A 1177 24.66 23.65 26.40
N GLU A 1178 24.49 22.38 26.05
CA GLU A 1178 24.38 21.94 24.66
C GLU A 1178 23.00 22.27 24.08
N ILE A 1179 21.93 22.09 24.86
CA ILE A 1179 20.57 22.52 24.47
C ILE A 1179 20.55 24.00 24.11
N LEU A 1180 21.18 24.86 24.91
CA LEU A 1180 21.22 26.31 24.68
C LEU A 1180 22.03 26.74 23.44
N THR A 1181 22.87 25.84 22.89
CA THR A 1181 23.53 26.13 21.60
C THR A 1181 22.57 26.02 20.42
N LYS A 1182 21.51 25.21 20.57
CA LYS A 1182 20.53 24.88 19.55
C LYS A 1182 19.37 25.87 19.54
N ARG A 1183 18.81 26.12 18.36
CA ARG A 1183 17.53 26.81 18.21
C ARG A 1183 16.41 25.83 18.55
N THR A 1184 15.76 26.04 19.68
CA THR A 1184 14.58 25.33 20.14
C THR A 1184 13.35 26.20 19.90
N VAL A 1185 12.41 25.68 19.10
CA VAL A 1185 11.03 26.17 19.03
C VAL A 1185 10.09 25.01 19.35
N VAL A 1186 9.36 25.11 20.45
CA VAL A 1186 8.46 24.05 20.94
C VAL A 1186 7.10 24.61 21.28
N VAL A 1187 6.08 23.76 21.21
CA VAL A 1187 4.69 24.11 21.46
C VAL A 1187 4.11 23.19 22.53
N MET A 1188 3.38 23.77 23.48
CA MET A 1188 2.60 23.07 24.50
C MET A 1188 1.13 23.45 24.35
N SER A 1189 0.25 22.45 24.20
CA SER A 1189 -1.19 22.65 24.09
C SER A 1189 -1.92 22.21 25.34
N SER A 1190 -3.05 22.85 25.64
CA SER A 1190 -3.93 22.40 26.70
C SER A 1190 -4.68 21.12 26.33
N GLY A 1191 -4.90 20.81 25.05
CA GLY A 1191 -5.54 19.56 24.59
C GLY A 1191 -5.20 19.19 23.13
N GLY A 1192 -5.61 18.00 22.69
CA GLY A 1192 -5.77 17.65 21.28
C GLY A 1192 -7.15 18.11 20.78
N ASP A 1193 -7.84 17.28 19.99
CA ASP A 1193 -9.19 17.58 19.47
C ASP A 1193 -10.30 17.48 20.55
N GLU A 1194 -9.92 17.34 21.83
CA GLU A 1194 -10.84 17.28 22.96
C GLU A 1194 -11.26 18.69 23.46
N PRO A 1195 -12.52 18.89 23.89
CA PRO A 1195 -13.00 20.18 24.35
C PRO A 1195 -12.35 20.62 25.68
N VAL A 1196 -11.77 21.82 25.70
CA VAL A 1196 -11.22 22.49 26.90
C VAL A 1196 -12.36 23.08 27.73
N ALA A 1197 -12.32 22.88 29.05
CA ALA A 1197 -13.32 23.43 29.96
C ALA A 1197 -13.04 24.90 30.30
N ASP A 1198 -14.01 25.78 30.07
CA ASP A 1198 -13.98 27.18 30.53
C ASP A 1198 -14.11 27.28 32.06
N GLU A 1199 -14.67 26.25 32.71
CA GLU A 1199 -14.68 26.10 34.15
C GLU A 1199 -13.42 25.39 34.61
N GLY A 1200 -12.54 26.11 35.29
CA GLY A 1200 -11.47 25.46 36.01
C GLY A 1200 -11.49 25.76 37.49
N LYS A 1201 -10.31 25.79 38.08
CA LYS A 1201 -10.09 25.68 39.51
C LYS A 1201 -9.56 27.00 40.05
N ASP A 1202 -10.17 27.50 41.13
CA ASP A 1202 -9.80 28.77 41.76
C ASP A 1202 -9.82 30.01 40.83
N GLY A 1203 -10.72 30.03 39.82
CA GLY A 1203 -10.83 31.14 38.87
C GLY A 1203 -9.84 31.09 37.70
N HIS A 1204 -9.27 29.91 37.43
CA HIS A 1204 -8.37 29.65 36.30
C HIS A 1204 -8.89 28.50 35.45
N SER A 1205 -8.51 28.41 34.16
CA SER A 1205 -8.72 27.18 33.38
C SER A 1205 -8.01 25.98 34.05
N ILE A 1206 -8.46 24.75 33.80
CA ILE A 1206 -7.84 23.54 34.41
C ILE A 1206 -6.37 23.44 34.01
N PHE A 1207 -6.06 23.68 32.74
CA PHE A 1207 -4.69 23.66 32.23
C PHE A 1207 -3.85 24.79 32.82
N ALA A 1208 -4.35 26.04 32.82
CA ALA A 1208 -3.67 27.18 33.42
C ALA A 1208 -3.37 26.96 34.90
N TRP A 1209 -4.31 26.39 35.66
CA TRP A 1209 -4.13 26.08 37.08
C TRP A 1209 -2.97 25.10 37.30
N TYR A 1210 -2.94 23.97 36.57
CA TYR A 1210 -1.86 22.97 36.69
C TYR A 1210 -0.52 23.49 36.15
N LEU A 1211 -0.53 24.31 35.11
CA LEU A 1211 0.67 25.01 34.62
C LEU A 1211 1.23 25.93 35.72
N ILE A 1212 0.38 26.75 36.35
CA ILE A 1212 0.76 27.66 37.45
C ILE A 1212 1.39 26.87 38.62
N GLN A 1213 0.76 25.77 39.06
CA GLN A 1213 1.31 24.97 40.16
C GLN A 1213 2.66 24.36 39.77
N THR A 1214 2.76 23.78 38.57
CA THR A 1214 4.00 23.13 38.11
C THR A 1214 5.15 24.13 37.97
N LEU A 1215 4.88 25.34 37.47
CA LEU A 1215 5.89 26.40 37.35
C LEU A 1215 6.32 26.93 38.73
N ARG A 1216 5.43 26.90 39.74
CA ARG A 1216 5.75 27.28 41.12
C ARG A 1216 6.73 26.33 41.82
N ASP A 1217 6.87 25.11 41.33
CA ASP A 1217 7.80 24.13 41.87
C ASP A 1217 9.20 24.19 41.25
N ILE A 1218 9.44 25.11 40.31
CA ILE A 1218 10.75 25.28 39.69
C ILE A 1218 11.66 26.10 40.62
N ASN A 1219 12.70 25.44 41.16
CA ASN A 1219 13.69 26.01 42.06
C ASN A 1219 15.12 26.08 41.48
N ASN A 1220 15.34 25.48 40.30
CA ASN A 1220 16.59 25.51 39.54
C ASN A 1220 16.27 25.66 38.04
N TRP A 1221 16.41 24.62 37.23
CA TRP A 1221 15.92 24.60 35.85
C TRP A 1221 15.31 23.23 35.53
N LYS A 1222 14.37 23.17 34.60
CA LYS A 1222 13.74 21.94 34.10
C LYS A 1222 13.54 22.01 32.57
N PRO A 1223 13.76 20.91 31.82
CA PRO A 1223 13.34 20.82 30.43
C PRO A 1223 11.81 20.91 30.29
N GLY A 1224 11.35 21.49 29.19
CA GLY A 1224 9.94 21.69 28.90
C GLY A 1224 9.17 20.39 28.80
N THR A 1225 9.77 19.33 28.25
CA THR A 1225 9.20 17.97 28.29
C THR A 1225 8.91 17.46 29.70
N SER A 1226 9.79 17.74 30.67
CA SER A 1226 9.58 17.30 32.07
C SER A 1226 8.46 18.09 32.75
N ILE A 1227 8.32 19.39 32.42
CA ILE A 1227 7.21 20.23 32.87
C ILE A 1227 5.90 19.71 32.24
N PHE A 1228 5.92 19.44 30.94
CA PHE A 1228 4.78 18.92 30.21
C PHE A 1228 4.30 17.56 30.73
N GLU A 1229 5.18 16.59 30.93
CA GLU A 1229 4.81 15.26 31.46
C GLU A 1229 4.10 15.35 32.80
N GLN A 1230 4.47 16.33 33.64
CA GLN A 1230 3.78 16.58 34.91
C GLN A 1230 2.38 17.17 34.67
N ILE A 1231 2.27 18.21 33.84
CA ILE A 1231 1.01 18.85 33.50
C ILE A 1231 0.05 17.86 32.84
N GLN A 1232 0.52 17.04 31.88
CA GLN A 1232 -0.28 16.05 31.19
C GLN A 1232 -0.86 15.03 32.17
N ARG A 1233 -0.05 14.48 33.08
CA ARG A 1233 -0.54 13.56 34.12
C ARG A 1233 -1.61 14.22 35.00
N ASP A 1234 -1.34 15.44 35.47
CA ASP A 1234 -2.21 16.08 36.46
C ASP A 1234 -3.54 16.56 35.84
N VAL A 1235 -3.50 17.09 34.60
CA VAL A 1235 -4.69 17.47 33.81
C VAL A 1235 -5.50 16.25 33.44
N SER A 1236 -4.90 15.22 32.84
CA SER A 1236 -5.64 14.03 32.39
C SER A 1236 -6.23 13.20 33.54
N ASN A 1237 -5.66 13.27 34.75
CA ASN A 1237 -6.24 12.68 35.95
C ASN A 1237 -7.43 13.46 36.50
N SER A 1238 -7.54 14.75 36.18
CA SER A 1238 -8.54 15.66 36.75
C SER A 1238 -9.68 16.00 35.79
N PHE A 1239 -9.43 15.91 34.49
CA PHE A 1239 -10.38 16.24 33.43
C PHE A 1239 -10.08 15.41 32.17
N PRO A 1240 -11.09 15.04 31.34
CA PRO A 1240 -10.88 14.32 30.08
C PRO A 1240 -10.28 15.24 29.00
N GLN A 1241 -9.07 15.72 29.27
CA GLN A 1241 -8.29 16.61 28.43
C GLN A 1241 -6.86 16.05 28.36
N THR A 1242 -6.31 15.99 27.15
CA THR A 1242 -4.99 15.40 26.90
C THR A 1242 -4.04 16.46 26.35
N PRO A 1243 -3.32 17.20 27.21
CA PRO A 1243 -2.30 18.15 26.77
C PRO A 1243 -1.30 17.50 25.80
N GLN A 1244 -0.77 18.27 24.83
CA GLN A 1244 0.25 17.82 23.88
C GLN A 1244 1.51 18.70 23.92
N TYR A 1245 2.65 18.12 23.52
CA TYR A 1245 3.94 18.81 23.44
C TYR A 1245 4.74 18.34 22.23
N GLY A 1246 5.35 19.27 21.49
CA GLY A 1246 6.10 18.96 20.29
C GLY A 1246 6.97 20.10 19.80
N ALA A 1247 7.81 19.81 18.82
CA ALA A 1247 8.70 20.76 18.16
C ALA A 1247 8.05 21.35 16.91
N ALA A 1248 8.18 22.68 16.74
CA ALA A 1248 7.82 23.36 15.50
C ALA A 1248 9.04 23.40 14.56
N ILE A 1249 9.17 22.37 13.72
CA ILE A 1249 10.25 22.22 12.73
C ILE A 1249 10.16 23.31 11.67
N SER A 1250 8.95 23.64 11.22
CA SER A 1250 8.66 24.75 10.30
C SER A 1250 9.15 26.11 10.83
N ALA A 1251 9.24 26.27 12.16
CA ALA A 1251 9.74 27.46 12.83
C ALA A 1251 11.28 27.45 13.07
N GLY A 1252 11.98 26.42 12.58
CA GLY A 1252 13.44 26.29 12.65
C GLY A 1252 13.97 25.57 13.89
N HIS A 1253 13.18 24.69 14.51
CA HIS A 1253 13.64 23.84 15.61
C HIS A 1253 14.77 22.89 15.18
N GLN A 1254 15.84 22.79 15.98
CA GLN A 1254 16.98 21.91 15.74
C GLN A 1254 16.90 20.65 16.60
N LYS A 1255 17.03 19.48 15.96
CA LYS A 1255 16.96 18.15 16.60
C LYS A 1255 17.82 18.07 17.87
N GLY A 1256 17.26 17.54 18.94
CA GLY A 1256 17.92 17.37 20.24
C GLY A 1256 17.85 18.60 21.16
N GLY A 1257 17.17 19.67 20.75
CA GLY A 1257 16.84 20.81 21.61
C GLY A 1257 15.54 20.60 22.38
N ASP A 1258 15.44 21.20 23.56
CA ASP A 1258 14.20 21.39 24.32
C ASP A 1258 14.18 22.81 24.92
N TYR A 1259 13.04 23.28 25.40
CA TYR A 1259 12.95 24.57 26.07
C TYR A 1259 13.34 24.43 27.53
N LEU A 1260 14.18 25.33 28.05
CA LEU A 1260 14.63 25.28 29.44
C LEU A 1260 13.90 26.30 30.31
N PHE A 1261 13.00 25.83 31.17
CA PHE A 1261 12.39 26.66 32.20
C PHE A 1261 13.37 26.84 33.36
N GLU A 1262 13.88 28.07 33.53
CA GLU A 1262 14.88 28.42 34.54
C GLU A 1262 14.32 29.37 35.60
N PHE A 1263 14.53 29.04 36.88
CA PHE A 1263 14.34 29.92 38.02
C PHE A 1263 15.31 31.10 37.97
N ARG A 1264 14.80 32.32 38.18
CA ARG A 1264 15.64 33.54 38.23
C ARG A 1264 15.05 34.53 39.22
N LYS A 1265 15.84 34.94 40.20
CA LYS A 1265 15.42 35.92 41.21
C LYS A 1265 15.97 37.30 40.90
N LEU A 1266 15.08 38.27 40.79
CA LEU A 1266 15.39 39.70 40.60
C LEU A 1266 15.46 40.40 41.97
N GLU A 1267 16.22 41.49 42.08
CA GLU A 1267 16.25 42.38 43.27
C GLU A 1267 14.90 43.03 43.58
#